data_AF-A0A7K4BZQ4-F1
#
_entry.id   AF-A0A7K4BZQ4-F1
#
_cell.length_a   1.000
_cell.length_b   1.000
_cell.length_c   1.000
_cell.angle_alpha   90.00
_cell.angle_beta   90.00
_cell.angle_gamma   90.00
#
_symmetry.space_group_name_H-M   'P 1'
#
loop_
_entity.id
_entity.type
_entity.pdbx_description
1 polymer ?
#
loop_
_entity_poly.entity_id
_entity_poly.type
_entity_poly.pdbx_seq_one_letter_code
_entity_poly.pdbx_strand_id
1 'polypeptide(L)'
;MKHFFKISLIIVLLFSTIFFSGCGEMTRTEKTLCYNLTSKSFAYIPNCETENSCYEKVSEMFNTDLGYEQEIEMYKLKNSLARSWFYYNKAIKEMKKAPEYCLNDEGGKLSSAINQTSQYLDYSFIELDEAIKKSFEIVINEEKLLTVQEIDLVKEEELFDSLIELRQISSEIDSGPTNSGTYYSYYYERVKEFNTLGIRKGFGQLIEEDSITIKIGREIGKEVYTGFDFKEIKIPFIGTSSKNIQETIENILFNKQNLRELERFPLHEFTLLYSTVGGANNSAIKRFSDLVKRISVTKKKTQNNLTNTWKNIEIEKKKLNELKSNLKIIQKYSLIREELLPQEISGEKKIDEIINIIENEYINLKKEKNSSKLTLGAELSRAKNLYENLVTTNNKLDFENSSELKKMEEKCDKKAIEIASTPLGLSSLESIYSEQIFYSKKVTSTKNEEKLNYCVEMIKTNKEYVLGLTDYEQLETQKTNEIRECFEHLENIFNQINIPQLENLFENLKKEKVTSENIIYFYESCNSIKTQAENELKSNPEIKELLNEYKKTNVLKEKIRTMKENFVENVEELETKSKTFDNYFNKENLIELYSIKNELLNKIKKNNNEIEKLIETKLINYFKNNYQLVILSNTIPTTNEDINSTVRVNINNPFWEINTPFSIEIKQPLTLTKPNSCLTNYISGEKTTIFFNCLDFGNNTLDFFSKFIINTVEKEKIIYATTDMSLIQKNIKLITESTFPKLLITTNKNEKINIIVDDKEIDYFFEDNKLKFYIENASNKSNINVYYYLKNLISEQTDLISEKEMGTSKEFTYKSIVKNNYEKELIGTIIFPIHINNFVNNIEIYDDKKIQKKNEVIDKKLVLKNIDFLAKEEKNFLIKITISNKYEYYFDTLNSIKNELITYGETKLVEEINKTLEKIELIEEKEIQNLIKKAENELNNLKEKFEEEQNLNLIKENLIEEIKKYEEKINDLEKYGLIEEKELLLKRIDLAKTLLESTKRNDILKGISLLQNEPLSISEEIKKEAEKLFKIVKESAGKDNVLIKLAQAFFNKKEEFDEWKEIDLIKSKEIFLELKNLYTKYFEDKNKLWTNLDPNKSEKISNMLKECSEYLDFLERELSIDESELIKAKFIQPITLSRIKKLKLELVEIENAPNSIEKEEKVFEIRGELKAAVDSIKKQTINLFNKSIDDKVEEGVLSRAKNYIDSNKFILAFLSLKNTTTKNNGLAPFMGLIPIGVIVILALILKKILKKKESEENNNKKIVLQEWEN
;
A
#
# COMPACT_ATOMS: atom_id res chain seq x y z
N MET A 1 29.57 -49.92 85.36
CA MET A 1 30.71 -49.39 84.58
C MET A 1 31.01 -50.17 83.28
N LYS A 2 31.41 -51.47 83.30
CA LYS A 2 31.77 -52.21 82.06
C LYS A 2 30.73 -52.18 80.92
N HIS A 3 29.42 -52.20 81.22
CA HIS A 3 28.38 -52.04 80.19
C HIS A 3 28.31 -50.64 79.59
N PHE A 4 28.50 -49.58 80.39
CA PHE A 4 28.50 -48.20 79.91
C PHE A 4 29.72 -47.92 79.01
N PHE A 5 30.88 -48.50 79.37
CA PHE A 5 32.07 -48.44 78.52
C PHE A 5 31.88 -49.22 77.21
N LYS A 6 31.22 -50.39 77.22
CA LYS A 6 30.88 -51.11 75.98
C LYS A 6 29.90 -50.34 75.10
N ILE A 7 28.84 -49.73 75.67
CA ILE A 7 27.86 -48.95 74.91
C ILE A 7 28.52 -47.68 74.35
N SER A 8 29.32 -46.97 75.14
CA SER A 8 30.10 -45.82 74.66
C SER A 8 31.09 -46.22 73.56
N LEU A 9 31.80 -47.34 73.71
CA LEU A 9 32.74 -47.82 72.69
C LEU A 9 32.01 -48.25 71.40
N ILE A 10 30.83 -48.88 71.51
CA ILE A 10 29.99 -49.25 70.37
C ILE A 10 29.41 -48.02 69.68
N ILE A 11 28.96 -47.01 70.41
CA ILE A 11 28.47 -45.74 69.84
C ILE A 11 29.63 -44.97 69.18
N VAL A 12 30.82 -44.93 69.79
CA VAL A 12 32.01 -44.30 69.19
C VAL A 12 32.51 -45.08 67.97
N LEU A 13 32.40 -46.42 67.96
CA LEU A 13 32.71 -47.26 66.78
C LEU A 13 31.65 -47.12 65.67
N LEU A 14 30.37 -46.95 66.01
CA LEU A 14 29.31 -46.65 65.05
C LEU A 14 29.50 -45.26 64.45
N PHE A 15 29.74 -44.24 65.28
CA PHE A 15 30.07 -42.90 64.80
C PHE A 15 31.37 -42.89 63.98
N SER A 16 32.42 -43.61 64.39
CA SER A 16 33.65 -43.66 63.59
C SER A 16 33.46 -44.42 62.27
N THR A 17 32.74 -45.54 62.25
CA THR A 17 32.45 -46.26 60.99
C THR A 17 31.54 -45.46 60.06
N ILE A 18 30.60 -44.68 60.59
CA ILE A 18 29.79 -43.72 59.81
C ILE A 18 30.66 -42.58 59.26
N PHE A 19 31.52 -41.96 60.08
CA PHE A 19 32.41 -40.88 59.62
C PHE A 19 33.52 -41.36 58.66
N PHE A 20 34.00 -42.60 58.76
CA PHE A 20 35.00 -43.17 57.84
C PHE A 20 34.40 -43.79 56.57
N SER A 21 33.08 -44.04 56.50
CA SER A 21 32.41 -44.52 55.27
C SER A 21 31.83 -43.41 54.39
N GLY A 22 31.83 -42.15 54.87
CA GLY A 22 31.34 -40.99 54.12
C GLY A 22 32.21 -40.53 52.94
N CYS A 23 33.44 -41.05 52.78
CA CYS A 23 34.30 -40.82 51.61
C CYS A 23 34.24 -42.00 50.64
N GLY A 24 33.09 -42.20 50.00
CA GLY A 24 32.97 -43.08 48.84
C GLY A 24 33.25 -42.32 47.55
N GLU A 25 34.38 -42.60 46.89
CA GLU A 25 34.61 -42.19 45.51
C GLU A 25 33.45 -42.69 44.61
N MET A 26 33.01 -41.86 43.67
CA MET A 26 32.03 -42.28 42.67
C MET A 26 32.65 -43.38 41.81
N THR A 27 31.92 -44.47 41.59
CA THR A 27 32.36 -45.47 40.62
C THR A 27 32.48 -44.83 39.23
N ARG A 28 33.37 -45.35 38.38
CA ARG A 28 33.62 -44.78 37.04
C ARG A 28 32.33 -44.63 36.21
N THR A 29 31.39 -45.56 36.35
CA THR A 29 30.04 -45.52 35.79
C THR A 29 29.17 -44.41 36.37
N GLU A 30 29.19 -44.22 37.70
CA GLU A 30 28.48 -43.12 38.38
C GLU A 30 29.03 -41.75 37.96
N LYS A 31 30.36 -41.59 37.79
CA LYS A 31 30.98 -40.37 37.23
C LYS A 31 30.51 -40.08 35.81
N THR A 32 30.50 -41.07 34.92
CA THR A 32 30.06 -40.90 33.53
C THR A 32 28.58 -40.55 33.45
N LEU A 33 27.73 -41.19 34.26
CA LEU A 33 26.31 -40.86 34.36
C LEU A 33 26.10 -39.42 34.87
N CYS A 34 26.82 -39.03 35.94
CA CYS A 34 26.83 -37.68 36.49
C CYS A 34 27.23 -36.62 35.44
N TYR A 35 28.31 -36.87 34.69
CA TYR A 35 28.81 -35.97 33.65
C TYR A 35 27.84 -35.83 32.46
N ASN A 36 27.19 -36.93 32.05
CA ASN A 36 26.23 -36.91 30.94
C ASN A 36 24.94 -36.14 31.32
N LEU A 37 24.43 -36.34 32.54
CA LEU A 37 23.23 -35.65 33.05
C LEU A 37 23.46 -34.16 33.34
N THR A 38 24.72 -33.72 33.43
CA THR A 38 25.11 -32.31 33.66
C THR A 38 25.57 -31.59 32.37
N SER A 39 25.31 -32.19 31.21
CA SER A 39 25.68 -31.65 29.90
C SER A 39 24.86 -30.42 29.47
N LYS A 40 25.34 -29.73 28.43
CA LYS A 40 25.00 -28.32 28.13
C LYS A 40 23.52 -28.10 27.81
N SER A 41 22.88 -27.21 28.56
CA SER A 41 21.63 -26.58 28.17
C SER A 41 21.85 -25.34 27.29
N PHE A 42 20.87 -25.04 26.43
CA PHE A 42 20.81 -23.80 25.67
C PHE A 42 19.38 -23.24 25.75
N ALA A 43 19.27 -21.95 26.06
CA ALA A 43 18.01 -21.22 26.10
C ALA A 43 18.24 -19.84 25.49
N TYR A 44 17.19 -19.23 24.94
CA TYR A 44 17.22 -17.86 24.42
C TYR A 44 17.11 -16.82 25.56
N ILE A 45 17.80 -17.07 26.67
CA ILE A 45 17.94 -16.16 27.81
C ILE A 45 19.31 -15.47 27.70
N PRO A 46 19.35 -14.13 27.62
CA PRO A 46 20.62 -13.43 27.53
C PRO A 46 21.49 -13.68 28.77
N ASN A 47 22.77 -14.00 28.56
CA ASN A 47 23.72 -14.14 29.67
C ASN A 47 23.91 -12.78 30.36
N CYS A 48 23.56 -12.67 31.64
CA CYS A 48 23.70 -11.47 32.47
C CYS A 48 24.06 -11.90 33.90
N GLU A 49 25.07 -11.26 34.48
CA GLU A 49 25.70 -11.73 35.74
C GLU A 49 25.18 -11.00 37.00
N THR A 50 24.39 -9.93 36.82
CA THR A 50 23.81 -9.11 37.91
C THR A 50 22.37 -8.74 37.56
N GLU A 51 21.53 -8.50 38.58
CA GLU A 51 20.14 -8.04 38.37
C GLU A 51 20.07 -6.81 37.47
N ASN A 52 20.95 -5.81 37.67
CA ASN A 52 21.02 -4.62 36.82
C ASN A 52 21.34 -4.94 35.36
N SER A 53 22.31 -5.83 35.08
CA SER A 53 22.65 -6.22 33.71
C SER A 53 21.54 -7.04 33.04
N CYS A 54 20.77 -7.80 33.82
CA CYS A 54 19.56 -8.44 33.31
C CYS A 54 18.45 -7.42 33.04
N TYR A 55 18.29 -6.43 33.91
CA TYR A 55 17.29 -5.35 33.79
C TYR A 55 17.55 -4.45 32.58
N GLU A 56 18.80 -4.16 32.24
CA GLU A 56 19.17 -3.44 31.01
C GLU A 56 18.66 -4.18 29.76
N LYS A 57 18.93 -5.48 29.66
CA LYS A 57 18.52 -6.32 28.52
C LYS A 57 17.02 -6.52 28.44
N VAL A 58 16.35 -6.64 29.58
CA VAL A 58 14.88 -6.63 29.66
C VAL A 58 14.33 -5.25 29.25
N SER A 59 14.99 -4.16 29.61
CA SER A 59 14.56 -2.81 29.24
C SER A 59 14.66 -2.54 27.73
N GLU A 60 15.71 -3.03 27.07
CA GLU A 60 15.84 -2.99 25.60
C GLU A 60 14.66 -3.68 24.90
N MET A 61 14.20 -4.81 25.43
CA MET A 61 13.07 -5.59 24.93
C MET A 61 11.71 -4.87 25.09
N PHE A 62 11.61 -3.94 26.04
CA PHE A 62 10.41 -3.18 26.39
C PHE A 62 10.67 -1.66 26.29
N ASN A 63 11.33 -1.24 25.21
CA ASN A 63 11.58 0.16 24.88
C ASN A 63 10.32 0.79 24.25
N THR A 64 9.44 1.31 25.08
CA THR A 64 8.09 1.82 24.73
C THR A 64 7.75 3.08 25.51
N ASP A 65 7.09 4.02 24.85
CA ASP A 65 6.61 5.29 25.41
C ASP A 65 5.24 5.01 26.08
N LEU A 66 5.21 4.91 27.41
CA LEU A 66 4.04 4.52 28.21
C LEU A 66 3.68 5.61 29.23
N GLY A 67 2.43 5.64 29.69
CA GLY A 67 1.99 6.56 30.75
C GLY A 67 2.52 6.15 32.12
N TYR A 68 2.65 7.12 33.03
CA TYR A 68 3.29 6.95 34.34
C TYR A 68 2.80 5.73 35.16
N GLU A 69 1.48 5.48 35.24
CA GLU A 69 0.95 4.33 35.97
C GLU A 69 1.30 2.99 35.30
N GLN A 70 1.35 2.98 33.96
CA GLN A 70 1.74 1.80 33.16
C GLN A 70 3.25 1.57 33.25
N GLU A 71 4.04 2.64 33.34
CA GLU A 71 5.48 2.58 33.54
C GLU A 71 5.83 1.95 34.91
N ILE A 72 5.02 2.18 35.95
CA ILE A 72 5.19 1.53 37.27
C ILE A 72 4.92 0.03 37.21
N GLU A 73 3.83 -0.43 36.60
CA GLU A 73 3.56 -1.88 36.47
C GLU A 73 4.53 -2.54 35.49
N MET A 74 4.91 -1.85 34.41
CA MET A 74 5.95 -2.30 33.49
C MET A 74 7.31 -2.39 34.18
N TYR A 75 7.65 -1.48 35.10
CA TYR A 75 8.86 -1.53 35.90
C TYR A 75 8.89 -2.76 36.82
N LYS A 76 7.77 -3.11 37.46
CA LYS A 76 7.65 -4.35 38.26
C LYS A 76 7.84 -5.59 37.40
N LEU A 77 7.17 -5.67 36.25
CA LEU A 77 7.33 -6.76 35.28
C LEU A 77 8.79 -6.88 34.81
N LYS A 78 9.41 -5.76 34.42
CA LYS A 78 10.81 -5.69 33.99
C LYS A 78 11.75 -6.19 35.09
N ASN A 79 11.52 -5.81 36.35
CA ASN A 79 12.28 -6.28 37.50
C ASN A 79 12.13 -7.79 37.75
N SER A 80 10.90 -8.30 37.79
CA SER A 80 10.68 -9.73 38.03
C SER A 80 11.23 -10.58 36.88
N LEU A 81 11.04 -10.18 35.62
CA LEU A 81 11.69 -10.84 34.48
C LEU A 81 13.23 -10.78 34.55
N ALA A 82 13.80 -9.64 34.95
CA ALA A 82 15.25 -9.49 35.12
C ALA A 82 15.81 -10.38 36.24
N ARG A 83 15.10 -10.49 37.37
CA ARG A 83 15.45 -11.40 38.46
C ARG A 83 15.29 -12.85 38.06
N SER A 84 14.22 -13.17 37.34
CA SER A 84 13.96 -14.48 36.77
C SER A 84 15.13 -14.92 35.86
N TRP A 85 15.60 -14.03 34.96
CA TRP A 85 16.79 -14.26 34.11
C TRP A 85 18.10 -14.33 34.92
N PHE A 86 18.24 -13.54 35.99
CA PHE A 86 19.40 -13.56 36.88
C PHE A 86 19.51 -14.88 37.66
N TYR A 87 18.41 -15.34 38.27
CA TYR A 87 18.36 -16.63 38.96
C TYR A 87 18.52 -17.80 37.99
N TYR A 88 17.93 -17.73 36.80
CA TYR A 88 18.20 -18.66 35.72
C TYR A 88 19.71 -18.74 35.39
N ASN A 89 20.37 -17.59 35.15
CA ASN A 89 21.79 -17.54 34.85
C ASN A 89 22.69 -18.00 36.03
N LYS A 90 22.22 -17.86 37.28
CA LYS A 90 22.86 -18.45 38.47
C LYS A 90 22.71 -19.97 38.49
N ALA A 91 21.53 -20.52 38.24
CA ALA A 91 21.30 -21.97 38.15
C ALA A 91 22.15 -22.60 37.05
N ILE A 92 22.06 -22.01 35.84
CA ILE A 92 23.14 -21.74 34.89
C ILE A 92 24.57 -22.10 35.32
N LYS A 93 25.10 -21.17 36.12
CA LYS A 93 26.49 -21.08 36.58
C LYS A 93 26.85 -22.12 37.62
N GLU A 94 25.96 -22.49 38.53
CA GLU A 94 26.18 -23.57 39.50
C GLU A 94 26.16 -24.94 38.81
N MET A 95 25.22 -25.17 37.89
CA MET A 95 25.12 -26.42 37.13
C MET A 95 26.33 -26.63 36.22
N LYS A 96 26.94 -25.55 35.70
CA LYS A 96 28.22 -25.60 34.98
C LYS A 96 29.42 -26.06 35.83
N LYS A 97 29.32 -26.05 37.17
CA LYS A 97 30.34 -26.63 38.08
C LYS A 97 30.09 -28.11 38.38
N ALA A 98 28.85 -28.60 38.22
CA ALA A 98 28.51 -29.99 38.48
C ALA A 98 29.40 -30.99 37.69
N PRO A 99 29.75 -30.78 36.39
CA PRO A 99 30.70 -31.63 35.68
C PRO A 99 32.09 -31.70 36.34
N GLU A 100 32.58 -30.62 36.94
CA GLU A 100 33.86 -30.59 37.67
C GLU A 100 33.77 -31.40 38.97
N TYR A 101 32.67 -31.27 39.70
CA TYR A 101 32.41 -32.05 40.92
C TYR A 101 32.17 -33.55 40.63
N CYS A 102 31.54 -33.89 39.50
CA CYS A 102 31.43 -35.27 38.99
C CYS A 102 32.80 -35.89 38.69
N LEU A 103 33.75 -35.12 38.16
CA LEU A 103 35.08 -35.61 37.79
C LEU A 103 35.99 -35.82 39.01
N ASN A 104 35.93 -34.89 39.97
CA ASN A 104 36.83 -34.80 41.13
C ASN A 104 36.38 -35.59 42.38
N ASP A 105 35.37 -36.47 42.28
CA ASP A 105 34.77 -37.22 43.42
C ASP A 105 34.15 -36.35 44.53
N GLU A 106 33.82 -35.09 44.23
CA GLU A 106 33.36 -34.13 45.24
C GLU A 106 31.83 -34.24 45.45
N GLY A 107 31.32 -35.44 45.77
CA GLY A 107 29.89 -35.74 45.87
C GLY A 107 29.08 -34.80 46.76
N GLY A 108 29.66 -34.33 47.87
CA GLY A 108 29.04 -33.30 48.72
C GLY A 108 28.95 -31.91 48.06
N LYS A 109 29.93 -31.53 47.22
CA LYS A 109 29.86 -30.29 46.43
C LYS A 109 28.93 -30.43 45.24
N LEU A 110 28.87 -31.60 44.61
CA LEU A 110 27.89 -31.93 43.58
C LEU A 110 26.47 -31.80 44.12
N SER A 111 26.16 -32.41 45.28
CA SER A 111 24.86 -32.28 45.92
C SER A 111 24.52 -30.82 46.26
N SER A 112 25.49 -30.06 46.77
CA SER A 112 25.35 -28.62 47.01
C SER A 112 25.05 -27.85 45.72
N ALA A 113 25.71 -28.18 44.60
CA ALA A 113 25.46 -27.55 43.30
C ALA A 113 24.07 -27.90 42.74
N ILE A 114 23.65 -29.17 42.82
CA ILE A 114 22.31 -29.62 42.38
C ILE A 114 21.22 -28.90 43.19
N ASN A 115 21.35 -28.88 44.52
CA ASN A 115 20.39 -28.22 45.41
C ASN A 115 20.34 -26.70 45.15
N GLN A 116 21.48 -26.05 44.93
CA GLN A 116 21.53 -24.63 44.55
C GLN A 116 20.93 -24.38 43.16
N THR A 117 21.19 -25.24 42.18
CA THR A 117 20.60 -25.15 40.84
C THR A 117 19.07 -25.32 40.88
N SER A 118 18.55 -26.27 41.67
CA SER A 118 17.10 -26.40 41.90
C SER A 118 16.54 -25.14 42.53
N GLN A 119 17.11 -24.70 43.67
CA GLN A 119 16.66 -23.51 44.39
C GLN A 119 16.68 -22.23 43.51
N TYR A 120 17.70 -22.05 42.68
CA TYR A 120 17.77 -20.92 41.76
C TYR A 120 16.79 -21.06 40.59
N LEU A 121 16.44 -22.26 40.14
CA LEU A 121 15.38 -22.45 39.15
C LEU A 121 13.99 -22.23 39.76
N ASP A 122 13.73 -22.69 40.99
CA ASP A 122 12.51 -22.38 41.73
C ASP A 122 12.29 -20.86 41.88
N TYR A 123 13.33 -20.12 42.29
CA TYR A 123 13.28 -18.64 42.32
C TYR A 123 13.11 -18.02 40.92
N SER A 124 13.66 -18.64 39.88
CA SER A 124 13.50 -18.20 38.50
C SER A 124 12.05 -18.37 38.01
N PHE A 125 11.36 -19.46 38.38
CA PHE A 125 9.93 -19.65 38.09
C PHE A 125 9.03 -18.71 38.86
N ILE A 126 9.26 -18.52 40.17
CA ILE A 126 8.47 -17.60 40.99
C ILE A 126 8.49 -16.18 40.41
N GLU A 127 9.66 -15.70 40.01
CA GLU A 127 9.82 -14.38 39.39
C GLU A 127 9.33 -14.35 37.92
N LEU A 128 9.31 -15.47 37.19
CA LEU A 128 8.71 -15.56 35.85
C LEU A 128 7.17 -15.52 35.92
N ASP A 129 6.59 -16.26 36.84
CA ASP A 129 5.15 -16.34 37.09
C ASP A 129 4.62 -14.97 37.56
N GLU A 130 5.32 -14.28 38.45
CA GLU A 130 5.00 -12.89 38.82
C GLU A 130 5.10 -11.93 37.62
N ALA A 131 6.14 -12.03 36.78
CA ALA A 131 6.26 -11.21 35.57
C ALA A 131 5.10 -11.47 34.57
N ILE A 132 4.67 -12.72 34.44
CA ILE A 132 3.50 -13.13 33.64
C ILE A 132 2.20 -12.57 34.24
N LYS A 133 1.98 -12.70 35.55
CA LYS A 133 0.82 -12.12 36.26
C LYS A 133 0.73 -10.61 36.05
N LYS A 134 1.85 -9.89 36.17
CA LYS A 134 1.93 -8.45 35.86
C LYS A 134 1.63 -8.14 34.39
N SER A 135 1.99 -9.02 33.45
CA SER A 135 1.70 -8.80 32.03
C SER A 135 0.19 -8.86 31.73
N PHE A 136 -0.54 -9.76 32.41
CA PHE A 136 -2.00 -9.83 32.31
C PHE A 136 -2.69 -8.63 32.97
N GLU A 137 -2.18 -8.16 34.12
CA GLU A 137 -2.64 -6.90 34.72
C GLU A 137 -2.48 -5.72 33.76
N ILE A 138 -1.33 -5.61 33.09
CA ILE A 138 -1.07 -4.56 32.09
C ILE A 138 -2.03 -4.66 30.90
N VAL A 139 -2.26 -5.87 30.35
CA VAL A 139 -3.25 -6.09 29.27
C VAL A 139 -4.65 -5.62 29.68
N ILE A 140 -5.13 -6.05 30.85
CA ILE A 140 -6.48 -5.72 31.35
C ILE A 140 -6.59 -4.21 31.65
N ASN A 141 -5.53 -3.59 32.17
CA ASN A 141 -5.54 -2.15 32.46
C ASN A 141 -5.46 -1.30 31.19
N GLU A 142 -4.75 -1.74 30.14
CA GLU A 142 -4.74 -1.05 28.86
C GLU A 142 -6.08 -1.21 28.12
N GLU A 143 -6.70 -2.39 28.16
CA GLU A 143 -8.05 -2.64 27.61
C GLU A 143 -9.09 -1.70 28.25
N LYS A 144 -9.08 -1.61 29.58
CA LYS A 144 -9.90 -0.66 30.34
C LYS A 144 -9.56 0.78 30.00
N LEU A 145 -8.27 1.15 29.89
CA LEU A 145 -7.88 2.52 29.58
C LEU A 145 -8.34 2.93 28.18
N LEU A 146 -8.15 2.09 27.16
CA LEU A 146 -8.58 2.39 25.79
C LEU A 146 -10.12 2.43 25.68
N THR A 147 -10.83 1.61 26.45
CA THR A 147 -12.29 1.71 26.59
C THR A 147 -12.71 3.01 27.30
N VAL A 148 -12.05 3.40 28.40
CA VAL A 148 -12.29 4.69 29.09
C VAL A 148 -11.85 5.89 28.25
N GLN A 149 -10.90 5.70 27.33
CA GLN A 149 -10.51 6.69 26.32
C GLN A 149 -11.48 6.74 25.12
N GLU A 150 -12.57 5.97 25.14
CA GLU A 150 -13.65 5.94 24.14
C GLU A 150 -13.13 5.70 22.71
N ILE A 151 -12.07 4.88 22.57
CA ILE A 151 -11.44 4.56 21.28
C ILE A 151 -12.39 3.79 20.33
N ASP A 152 -13.44 3.16 20.86
CA ASP A 152 -14.51 2.54 20.09
C ASP A 152 -15.41 3.54 19.32
N LEU A 153 -15.28 4.85 19.59
CA LEU A 153 -15.87 5.93 18.79
C LEU A 153 -15.07 6.28 17.52
N VAL A 154 -13.85 5.74 17.36
CA VAL A 154 -12.92 6.03 16.24
C VAL A 154 -12.37 4.74 15.62
N LYS A 155 -13.29 3.95 15.07
CA LYS A 155 -13.04 2.59 14.55
C LYS A 155 -12.08 2.54 13.35
N GLU A 156 -11.84 3.67 12.72
CA GLU A 156 -10.92 3.88 11.60
C GLU A 156 -9.45 4.05 12.01
N GLU A 157 -9.14 4.13 13.31
CA GLU A 157 -7.77 4.26 13.83
C GLU A 157 -7.20 2.88 14.24
N GLU A 158 -5.93 2.58 13.91
CA GLU A 158 -5.24 1.31 14.25
C GLU A 158 -5.18 1.01 15.78
N LEU A 159 -5.44 2.01 16.61
CA LEU A 159 -5.58 1.84 18.06
C LEU A 159 -6.88 1.08 18.43
N PHE A 160 -7.90 1.13 17.58
CA PHE A 160 -9.12 0.33 17.72
C PHE A 160 -8.85 -1.16 17.49
N ASP A 161 -8.06 -1.53 16.48
CA ASP A 161 -7.64 -2.93 16.28
C ASP A 161 -6.88 -3.47 17.50
N SER A 162 -6.03 -2.61 18.09
CA SER A 162 -5.31 -2.91 19.33
C SER A 162 -6.28 -3.12 20.52
N LEU A 163 -7.37 -2.35 20.61
CA LEU A 163 -8.44 -2.55 21.60
C LEU A 163 -9.21 -3.86 21.36
N ILE A 164 -9.43 -4.27 20.11
CA ILE A 164 -10.06 -5.56 19.77
C ILE A 164 -9.15 -6.74 20.19
N GLU A 165 -7.85 -6.69 19.87
CA GLU A 165 -6.87 -7.70 20.28
C GLU A 165 -6.78 -7.80 21.82
N LEU A 166 -6.77 -6.67 22.52
CA LEU A 166 -6.79 -6.62 23.98
C LEU A 166 -8.09 -7.18 24.59
N ARG A 167 -9.26 -6.88 24.00
CA ARG A 167 -10.56 -7.44 24.43
C ARG A 167 -10.62 -8.94 24.19
N GLN A 168 -10.08 -9.42 23.08
CA GLN A 168 -9.97 -10.85 22.82
C GLN A 168 -9.07 -11.53 23.86
N ILE A 169 -7.90 -10.98 24.15
CA ILE A 169 -7.01 -11.52 25.20
C ILE A 169 -7.70 -11.47 26.59
N SER A 170 -8.40 -10.39 26.92
CA SER A 170 -9.15 -10.25 28.17
C SER A 170 -10.25 -11.31 28.29
N SER A 171 -10.97 -11.58 27.20
CA SER A 171 -11.95 -12.68 27.12
C SER A 171 -11.27 -14.05 27.26
N GLU A 172 -10.13 -14.29 26.59
CA GLU A 172 -9.41 -15.57 26.68
C GLU A 172 -8.88 -15.85 28.09
N ILE A 173 -8.47 -14.81 28.84
CA ILE A 173 -8.12 -14.92 30.27
C ILE A 173 -9.33 -15.37 31.11
N ASP A 174 -10.55 -15.01 30.72
CA ASP A 174 -11.79 -15.35 31.43
C ASP A 174 -12.42 -16.69 31.01
N SER A 175 -12.36 -17.04 29.73
CA SER A 175 -13.03 -18.19 29.12
C SER A 175 -12.11 -19.34 28.67
N GLY A 176 -10.78 -19.14 28.70
CA GLY A 176 -9.78 -20.04 28.13
C GLY A 176 -9.35 -19.66 26.70
N PRO A 177 -8.26 -20.26 26.19
CA PRO A 177 -7.66 -19.93 24.90
C PRO A 177 -8.55 -20.35 23.72
N THR A 178 -8.38 -19.70 22.56
CA THR A 178 -9.22 -19.93 21.36
C THR A 178 -8.44 -20.37 20.11
N ASN A 179 -7.18 -20.80 20.26
CA ASN A 179 -6.23 -21.11 19.17
C ASN A 179 -5.98 -19.93 18.20
N SER A 180 -6.22 -18.71 18.67
CA SER A 180 -6.19 -17.45 17.91
C SER A 180 -4.79 -16.91 17.60
N GLY A 181 -3.73 -17.52 18.14
CA GLY A 181 -2.36 -17.03 18.01
C GLY A 181 -2.01 -15.79 18.84
N THR A 182 -2.94 -15.29 19.67
CA THR A 182 -2.74 -14.18 20.61
C THR A 182 -1.61 -14.46 21.61
N TYR A 183 -1.22 -13.42 22.36
CA TYR A 183 -0.29 -13.56 23.49
C TYR A 183 -0.77 -14.63 24.50
N TYR A 184 -2.03 -14.57 24.96
CA TYR A 184 -2.53 -15.50 25.98
C TYR A 184 -2.71 -16.92 25.44
N SER A 185 -3.26 -17.10 24.24
CA SER A 185 -3.39 -18.44 23.65
C SER A 185 -2.03 -19.12 23.46
N TYR A 186 -1.00 -18.39 22.99
CA TYR A 186 0.36 -18.92 22.90
C TYR A 186 1.00 -19.20 24.28
N TYR A 187 0.80 -18.33 25.26
CA TYR A 187 1.25 -18.55 26.64
C TYR A 187 0.67 -19.85 27.21
N TYR A 188 -0.65 -20.03 27.09
CA TYR A 188 -1.36 -21.15 27.68
C TYR A 188 -0.91 -22.49 27.07
N GLU A 189 -0.74 -22.56 25.75
CA GLU A 189 -0.19 -23.74 25.07
C GLU A 189 1.19 -24.11 25.64
N ARG A 190 2.11 -23.15 25.76
CA ARG A 190 3.48 -23.40 26.22
C ARG A 190 3.56 -23.73 27.71
N VAL A 191 2.74 -23.11 28.55
CA VAL A 191 2.66 -23.47 29.98
C VAL A 191 2.06 -24.86 30.19
N LYS A 192 1.03 -25.23 29.41
CA LYS A 192 0.46 -26.58 29.46
C LYS A 192 1.45 -27.65 29.01
N GLU A 193 2.21 -27.41 27.94
CA GLU A 193 3.34 -28.27 27.54
C GLU A 193 4.38 -28.39 28.67
N PHE A 194 4.77 -27.26 29.25
CA PHE A 194 5.77 -27.18 30.32
C PHE A 194 5.36 -27.94 31.59
N ASN A 195 4.16 -27.68 32.12
CA ASN A 195 3.64 -28.37 33.31
C ASN A 195 3.40 -29.86 33.06
N THR A 196 2.88 -30.23 31.89
CA THR A 196 2.72 -31.66 31.53
C THR A 196 4.05 -32.40 31.57
N LEU A 197 5.14 -31.76 31.14
CA LEU A 197 6.49 -32.33 31.21
C LEU A 197 7.08 -32.27 32.62
N GLY A 198 6.87 -31.19 33.38
CA GLY A 198 7.27 -31.07 34.79
C GLY A 198 6.68 -32.18 35.67
N ILE A 199 5.35 -32.37 35.60
CA ILE A 199 4.62 -33.42 36.34
C ILE A 199 5.14 -34.82 35.98
N ARG A 200 5.41 -35.09 34.70
CA ARG A 200 5.98 -36.37 34.23
C ARG A 200 7.39 -36.64 34.77
N LYS A 201 8.15 -35.61 35.14
CA LYS A 201 9.52 -35.71 35.65
C LYS A 201 9.62 -35.61 37.19
N GLY A 202 8.50 -35.36 37.87
CA GLY A 202 8.41 -35.33 39.34
C GLY A 202 8.33 -33.93 39.96
N PHE A 203 8.19 -32.88 39.14
CA PHE A 203 7.90 -31.54 39.63
C PHE A 203 6.41 -31.37 39.92
N GLY A 204 6.07 -30.43 40.81
CA GLY A 204 4.70 -29.94 40.92
C GLY A 204 4.28 -29.15 39.68
N GLN A 205 3.09 -28.55 39.74
CA GLN A 205 2.74 -27.48 38.81
C GLN A 205 3.67 -26.29 39.09
N LEU A 206 4.50 -25.92 38.11
CA LEU A 206 5.58 -24.92 38.29
C LEU A 206 5.15 -23.50 37.89
N ILE A 207 4.13 -23.39 37.04
CA ILE A 207 3.49 -22.14 36.62
C ILE A 207 1.98 -22.38 36.71
N GLU A 208 1.22 -21.45 37.30
CA GLU A 208 -0.23 -21.59 37.45
C GLU A 208 -0.93 -21.61 36.07
N GLU A 209 -1.77 -22.62 35.80
CA GLU A 209 -2.56 -22.70 34.54
C GLU A 209 -3.86 -21.90 34.62
N ASP A 210 -4.41 -21.77 35.84
CA ASP A 210 -5.70 -21.15 36.08
C ASP A 210 -5.57 -19.66 36.44
N SER A 211 -6.31 -18.82 35.72
CA SER A 211 -6.41 -17.38 35.98
C SER A 211 -7.18 -17.03 37.27
N ILE A 212 -7.46 -17.99 38.15
CA ILE A 212 -8.26 -17.80 39.37
C ILE A 212 -7.65 -16.72 40.27
N THR A 213 -6.32 -16.69 40.43
CA THR A 213 -5.60 -15.67 41.21
C THR A 213 -5.83 -14.25 40.63
N ILE A 214 -5.95 -14.15 39.30
CA ILE A 214 -6.22 -12.89 38.56
C ILE A 214 -7.72 -12.52 38.64
N LYS A 215 -8.62 -13.51 38.59
CA LYS A 215 -10.07 -13.32 38.84
C LYS A 215 -10.35 -12.81 40.25
N ILE A 216 -9.66 -13.35 41.26
CA ILE A 216 -9.76 -12.89 42.65
C ILE A 216 -9.16 -11.47 42.79
N GLY A 217 -8.05 -11.19 42.11
CA GLY A 217 -7.48 -9.83 42.03
C GLY A 217 -8.40 -8.80 41.37
N ARG A 218 -9.29 -9.21 40.44
CA ARG A 218 -10.28 -8.32 39.80
C ARG A 218 -11.39 -7.86 40.76
N GLU A 219 -11.83 -8.68 41.71
CA GLU A 219 -12.92 -8.31 42.64
C GLU A 219 -12.43 -7.70 43.97
N ILE A 220 -11.26 -8.09 44.47
CA ILE A 220 -10.79 -7.70 45.82
C ILE A 220 -9.95 -6.41 45.81
N GLY A 221 -9.88 -5.72 44.66
CA GLY A 221 -9.08 -4.52 44.43
C GLY A 221 -9.55 -3.22 45.13
N LYS A 222 -9.66 -3.20 46.47
CA LYS A 222 -9.25 -2.06 47.34
C LYS A 222 -9.42 -2.24 48.86
N GLU A 223 -10.18 -3.21 49.38
CA GLU A 223 -10.57 -3.20 50.82
C GLU A 223 -10.00 -4.31 51.73
N VAL A 224 -9.39 -5.39 51.22
CA VAL A 224 -9.03 -6.57 52.07
C VAL A 224 -7.51 -6.78 52.27
N TYR A 225 -6.65 -6.13 51.49
CA TYR A 225 -5.18 -6.34 51.56
C TYR A 225 -4.46 -5.71 52.76
N THR A 226 -5.20 -5.23 53.77
CA THR A 226 -4.67 -4.84 55.09
C THR A 226 -5.02 -5.84 56.21
N GLY A 227 -5.78 -6.91 55.91
CA GLY A 227 -6.34 -7.82 56.92
C GLY A 227 -5.64 -9.18 57.10
N PHE A 228 -4.91 -9.69 56.11
CA PHE A 228 -4.34 -11.05 56.14
C PHE A 228 -2.84 -11.06 56.50
N ASP A 229 -2.56 -10.78 57.77
CA ASP A 229 -1.28 -11.10 58.41
C ASP A 229 -1.18 -12.62 58.63
N PHE A 230 -0.74 -13.37 57.62
CA PHE A 230 -0.38 -14.79 57.74
C PHE A 230 0.90 -14.96 58.59
N LYS A 231 0.76 -14.69 59.90
CA LYS A 231 1.67 -15.18 60.92
C LYS A 231 1.50 -16.69 61.06
N GLU A 232 2.10 -17.43 60.15
CA GLU A 232 2.40 -18.83 60.44
C GLU A 232 3.31 -18.90 61.67
N ILE A 233 2.82 -19.64 62.66
CA ILE A 233 3.45 -19.78 63.97
C ILE A 233 4.75 -20.55 63.78
N LYS A 234 5.88 -19.84 63.80
CA LYS A 234 7.18 -20.49 64.01
C LYS A 234 7.16 -21.15 65.39
N ILE A 235 7.22 -22.48 65.41
CA ILE A 235 7.56 -23.27 66.61
C ILE A 235 9.04 -23.66 66.51
N PRO A 236 9.99 -22.80 66.96
CA PRO A 236 11.36 -23.23 67.14
C PRO A 236 11.42 -24.08 68.42
N PHE A 237 11.66 -25.40 68.30
CA PHE A 237 12.66 -26.16 69.10
C PHE A 237 12.54 -27.69 68.98
N ILE A 238 11.47 -28.27 68.42
CA ILE A 238 11.33 -29.73 68.33
C ILE A 238 11.59 -30.27 66.91
N GLY A 239 11.41 -29.46 65.86
CA GLY A 239 11.65 -29.89 64.47
C GLY A 239 13.13 -30.01 64.07
N THR A 240 14.04 -29.25 64.69
CA THR A 240 15.43 -29.14 64.21
C THR A 240 16.37 -30.24 64.71
N SER A 241 16.06 -30.94 65.80
CA SER A 241 16.91 -32.04 66.28
C SER A 241 16.58 -33.39 65.61
N SER A 242 15.31 -33.66 65.30
CA SER A 242 14.95 -34.83 64.49
C SER A 242 15.33 -34.62 63.03
N LYS A 243 15.01 -33.46 62.44
CA LYS A 243 15.27 -33.20 61.02
C LYS A 243 16.76 -33.07 60.71
N ASN A 244 17.60 -32.49 61.57
CA ASN A 244 19.05 -32.53 61.34
C ASN A 244 19.64 -33.93 61.51
N ILE A 245 19.09 -34.81 62.37
CA ILE A 245 19.56 -36.20 62.46
C ILE A 245 19.09 -37.00 61.24
N GLN A 246 17.87 -36.75 60.75
CA GLN A 246 17.32 -37.39 59.56
C GLN A 246 18.02 -36.92 58.28
N GLU A 247 18.20 -35.61 58.10
CA GLU A 247 18.99 -35.02 57.01
C GLU A 247 20.48 -35.41 57.11
N THR A 248 21.06 -35.60 58.31
CA THR A 248 22.44 -36.13 58.42
C THR A 248 22.52 -37.63 58.04
N ILE A 249 21.49 -38.42 58.35
CA ILE A 249 21.42 -39.85 57.96
C ILE A 249 21.11 -40.02 56.47
N GLU A 250 20.31 -39.13 55.88
CA GLU A 250 20.08 -39.06 54.44
C GLU A 250 21.34 -38.54 53.70
N ASN A 251 22.06 -37.58 54.29
CA ASN A 251 23.42 -37.15 53.90
C ASN A 251 24.53 -38.20 54.21
N ILE A 252 24.20 -39.49 54.35
CA ILE A 252 25.17 -40.60 54.38
C ILE A 252 24.96 -41.56 53.18
N LEU A 253 23.86 -41.42 52.41
CA LEU A 253 23.55 -42.23 51.21
C LEU A 253 23.95 -41.53 49.89
N PHE A 254 25.06 -40.79 49.92
CA PHE A 254 25.28 -39.59 49.10
C PHE A 254 25.40 -39.77 47.57
N ASN A 255 25.80 -40.92 47.02
CA ASN A 255 26.11 -41.00 45.58
C ASN A 255 24.92 -41.43 44.70
N LYS A 256 24.07 -42.36 45.15
CA LYS A 256 22.94 -42.87 44.35
C LYS A 256 21.68 -42.00 44.38
N GLN A 257 21.46 -41.21 45.43
CA GLN A 257 20.33 -40.26 45.45
C GLN A 257 20.59 -39.05 44.54
N ASN A 258 21.79 -38.44 44.59
CA ASN A 258 22.11 -37.32 43.71
C ASN A 258 22.04 -37.66 42.21
N LEU A 259 22.40 -38.88 41.82
CA LEU A 259 22.23 -39.35 40.44
C LEU A 259 20.75 -39.50 40.05
N ARG A 260 19.88 -40.01 40.95
CA ARG A 260 18.44 -40.08 40.69
C ARG A 260 17.77 -38.72 40.60
N GLU A 261 18.22 -37.73 41.37
CA GLU A 261 17.73 -36.36 41.25
C GLU A 261 18.23 -35.69 39.95
N LEU A 262 19.46 -35.98 39.50
CA LEU A 262 19.92 -35.59 38.15
C LEU A 262 19.13 -36.28 37.03
N GLU A 263 18.75 -37.56 37.16
CA GLU A 263 17.91 -38.27 36.19
C GLU A 263 16.47 -37.70 36.13
N ARG A 264 15.95 -37.21 37.27
CA ARG A 264 14.68 -36.47 37.35
C ARG A 264 14.77 -35.06 36.76
N PHE A 265 15.98 -34.51 36.62
CA PHE A 265 16.20 -33.13 36.20
C PHE A 265 16.93 -33.00 34.86
N PRO A 266 16.26 -33.31 33.72
CA PRO A 266 16.82 -33.11 32.38
C PRO A 266 16.89 -31.61 32.05
N LEU A 267 17.95 -30.97 32.53
CA LEU A 267 18.19 -29.53 32.43
C LEU A 267 17.96 -28.99 31.00
N HIS A 268 18.39 -29.73 29.97
CA HIS A 268 18.19 -29.34 28.57
C HIS A 268 16.71 -29.18 28.20
N GLU A 269 15.88 -30.21 28.41
CA GLU A 269 14.43 -30.16 28.12
C GLU A 269 13.77 -28.99 28.88
N PHE A 270 14.12 -28.86 30.15
CA PHE A 270 13.56 -27.88 31.08
C PHE A 270 13.88 -26.43 30.69
N THR A 271 15.13 -26.16 30.32
CA THR A 271 15.62 -24.84 29.90
C THR A 271 15.08 -24.41 28.53
N LEU A 272 14.89 -25.36 27.61
CA LEU A 272 14.24 -25.10 26.32
C LEU A 272 12.80 -24.64 26.52
N LEU A 273 12.03 -25.34 27.35
CA LEU A 273 10.64 -25.00 27.65
C LEU A 273 10.53 -23.67 28.39
N TYR A 274 11.35 -23.45 29.42
CA TYR A 274 11.48 -22.14 30.09
C TYR A 274 11.72 -21.01 29.10
N SER A 275 12.56 -21.25 28.08
CA SER A 275 12.81 -20.28 27.01
C SER A 275 11.58 -19.97 26.13
N THR A 276 10.62 -20.89 25.99
CA THR A 276 9.37 -20.62 25.22
C THR A 276 8.38 -19.74 25.98
N VAL A 277 8.53 -19.62 27.31
CA VAL A 277 7.71 -18.73 28.15
C VAL A 277 8.46 -17.42 28.42
N GLY A 278 9.62 -17.51 29.08
CA GLY A 278 10.41 -16.37 29.56
C GLY A 278 11.56 -15.91 28.68
N GLY A 279 11.78 -16.51 27.49
CA GLY A 279 12.89 -16.16 26.58
C GLY A 279 12.86 -14.71 26.08
N ALA A 280 14.00 -14.21 25.60
CA ALA A 280 14.05 -12.93 24.88
C ALA A 280 13.50 -13.01 23.44
N ASN A 281 13.51 -14.21 22.84
CA ASN A 281 13.05 -14.51 21.48
C ASN A 281 12.09 -15.70 21.49
N ASN A 282 11.16 -15.73 20.52
CA ASN A 282 10.20 -16.83 20.28
C ASN A 282 9.41 -17.28 21.53
N SER A 283 9.13 -16.34 22.44
CA SER A 283 8.55 -16.60 23.75
C SER A 283 7.21 -15.90 23.98
N ALA A 284 6.47 -16.33 25.00
CA ALA A 284 5.27 -15.66 25.46
C ALA A 284 5.55 -14.19 25.87
N ILE A 285 6.60 -13.97 26.68
CA ILE A 285 7.06 -12.62 27.06
C ILE A 285 7.43 -11.76 25.83
N LYS A 286 7.99 -12.36 24.77
CA LYS A 286 8.31 -11.63 23.52
C LYS A 286 7.04 -11.18 22.78
N ARG A 287 6.03 -12.04 22.68
CA ARG A 287 4.71 -11.68 22.11
C ARG A 287 4.04 -10.54 22.89
N PHE A 288 4.12 -10.57 24.22
CA PHE A 288 3.64 -9.46 25.07
C PHE A 288 4.43 -8.16 24.85
N SER A 289 5.76 -8.23 24.77
CA SER A 289 6.62 -7.08 24.40
C SER A 289 6.22 -6.45 23.07
N ASP A 290 5.95 -7.25 22.03
CA ASP A 290 5.54 -6.76 20.72
C ASP A 290 4.12 -6.17 20.72
N LEU A 291 3.19 -6.74 21.51
CA LEU A 291 1.84 -6.18 21.72
C LEU A 291 1.90 -4.79 22.36
N VAL A 292 2.62 -4.64 23.48
CA VAL A 292 2.78 -3.34 24.16
C VAL A 292 3.45 -2.31 23.26
N LYS A 293 4.46 -2.73 22.48
CA LYS A 293 5.13 -1.85 21.51
C LYS A 293 4.18 -1.39 20.40
N ARG A 294 3.34 -2.29 19.87
CA ARG A 294 2.31 -1.96 18.87
C ARG A 294 1.33 -0.92 19.41
N ILE A 295 0.81 -1.13 20.62
CA ILE A 295 -0.12 -0.20 21.29
C ILE A 295 0.51 1.19 21.49
N SER A 296 1.75 1.26 22.00
CA SER A 296 2.47 2.53 22.19
C SER A 296 2.62 3.32 20.87
N VAL A 297 2.94 2.63 19.77
CA VAL A 297 3.08 3.24 18.44
C VAL A 297 1.73 3.73 17.88
N THR A 298 0.68 2.90 17.92
CA THR A 298 -0.65 3.27 17.40
C THR A 298 -1.30 4.39 18.22
N LYS A 299 -1.09 4.41 19.54
CA LYS A 299 -1.55 5.48 20.45
C LYS A 299 -0.92 6.83 20.11
N LYS A 300 0.39 6.85 19.84
CA LYS A 300 1.12 8.04 19.39
C LYS A 300 0.67 8.51 18.00
N LYS A 301 0.37 7.58 17.09
CA LYS A 301 -0.21 7.87 15.77
C LYS A 301 -1.59 8.53 15.88
N THR A 302 -2.47 7.99 16.72
CA THR A 302 -3.82 8.54 17.00
C THR A 302 -3.74 9.96 17.60
N GLN A 303 -2.80 10.21 18.52
CA GLN A 303 -2.55 11.56 19.06
C GLN A 303 -2.04 12.55 17.99
N ASN A 304 -1.20 12.09 17.06
CA ASN A 304 -0.78 12.90 15.91
C ASN A 304 -1.95 13.19 14.95
N ASN A 305 -2.83 12.22 14.71
CA ASN A 305 -4.05 12.37 13.90
C ASN A 305 -4.99 13.41 14.52
N LEU A 306 -5.21 13.36 15.85
CA LEU A 306 -5.93 14.40 16.59
C LEU A 306 -5.28 15.79 16.43
N THR A 307 -3.96 15.87 16.59
CA THR A 307 -3.22 17.13 16.46
C THR A 307 -3.33 17.72 15.05
N ASN A 308 -3.29 16.88 14.01
CA ASN A 308 -3.46 17.30 12.62
C ASN A 308 -4.91 17.68 12.31
N THR A 309 -5.89 16.95 12.85
CA THR A 309 -7.31 17.30 12.73
C THR A 309 -7.58 18.70 13.31
N TRP A 310 -7.02 19.02 14.49
CA TRP A 310 -7.10 20.38 15.04
C TRP A 310 -6.46 21.47 14.17
N LYS A 311 -5.32 21.21 13.53
CA LYS A 311 -4.72 22.16 12.57
C LYS A 311 -5.64 22.39 11.38
N ASN A 312 -6.25 21.33 10.85
CA ASN A 312 -7.18 21.41 9.72
C ASN A 312 -8.46 22.18 10.08
N ILE A 313 -9.01 21.98 11.28
CA ILE A 313 -10.11 22.79 11.83
C ILE A 313 -9.72 24.28 11.90
N GLU A 314 -8.51 24.62 12.32
CA GLU A 314 -8.07 26.02 12.37
C GLU A 314 -7.85 26.64 10.97
N ILE A 315 -7.49 25.83 9.96
CA ILE A 315 -7.41 26.26 8.55
C ILE A 315 -8.82 26.52 8.00
N GLU A 316 -9.73 25.57 8.11
CA GLU A 316 -11.11 25.72 7.61
C GLU A 316 -11.88 26.81 8.38
N LYS A 317 -11.59 27.02 9.67
CA LYS A 317 -12.16 28.15 10.42
C LYS A 317 -11.64 29.51 9.94
N LYS A 318 -10.40 29.62 9.47
CA LYS A 318 -9.91 30.84 8.81
C LYS A 318 -10.65 31.07 7.49
N LYS A 319 -10.78 30.03 6.66
CA LYS A 319 -11.55 30.07 5.41
C LYS A 319 -13.02 30.47 5.66
N LEU A 320 -13.65 29.97 6.73
CA LEU A 320 -15.00 30.37 7.13
C LEU A 320 -15.09 31.87 7.44
N ASN A 321 -14.11 32.42 8.17
CA ASN A 321 -14.05 33.85 8.47
C ASN A 321 -13.80 34.70 7.22
N GLU A 322 -13.00 34.23 6.26
CA GLU A 322 -12.77 34.87 4.97
C GLU A 322 -14.06 34.89 4.13
N LEU A 323 -14.76 33.75 4.00
CA LEU A 323 -16.05 33.65 3.31
C LEU A 323 -17.14 34.52 4.00
N LYS A 324 -17.16 34.56 5.33
CA LYS A 324 -18.02 35.45 6.14
C LYS A 324 -17.66 36.93 5.96
N SER A 325 -16.41 37.25 5.61
CA SER A 325 -16.03 38.61 5.20
C SER A 325 -16.48 38.95 3.78
N ASN A 326 -16.52 37.96 2.87
CA ASN A 326 -17.01 38.15 1.50
C ASN A 326 -18.53 38.41 1.44
N LEU A 327 -19.31 38.01 2.45
CA LEU A 327 -20.72 38.46 2.59
C LEU A 327 -20.83 40.00 2.66
N LYS A 328 -19.80 40.72 3.12
CA LYS A 328 -19.78 42.20 3.05
C LYS A 328 -19.65 42.73 1.62
N ILE A 329 -19.13 41.95 0.67
CA ILE A 329 -19.11 42.30 -0.75
C ILE A 329 -20.53 42.21 -1.31
N ILE A 330 -21.34 41.25 -0.87
CA ILE A 330 -22.78 41.22 -1.21
C ILE A 330 -23.51 42.44 -0.60
N GLN A 331 -23.15 42.88 0.62
CA GLN A 331 -23.67 44.11 1.22
C GLN A 331 -23.27 45.39 0.43
N LYS A 332 -22.08 45.44 -0.19
CA LYS A 332 -21.66 46.52 -1.11
C LYS A 332 -22.62 46.68 -2.30
N TYR A 333 -23.29 45.60 -2.71
CA TYR A 333 -24.28 45.56 -3.79
C TYR A 333 -25.75 45.48 -3.30
N SER A 334 -25.99 45.87 -2.04
CA SER A 334 -27.34 45.97 -1.44
C SER A 334 -28.35 46.69 -2.33
N LEU A 335 -27.97 47.80 -2.98
CA LEU A 335 -28.84 48.55 -3.90
C LEU A 335 -29.35 47.69 -5.07
N ILE A 336 -28.52 46.80 -5.63
CA ILE A 336 -28.94 45.86 -6.70
C ILE A 336 -29.93 44.83 -6.13
N ARG A 337 -29.66 44.35 -4.91
CA ARG A 337 -30.49 43.35 -4.22
C ARG A 337 -31.89 43.88 -3.89
N GLU A 338 -31.94 45.09 -3.33
CA GLU A 338 -33.19 45.78 -2.95
C GLU A 338 -34.05 46.10 -4.18
N GLU A 339 -33.46 46.59 -5.26
CA GLU A 339 -34.21 47.06 -6.44
C GLU A 339 -34.54 45.97 -7.47
N LEU A 340 -33.62 45.02 -7.71
CA LEU A 340 -33.74 44.04 -8.79
C LEU A 340 -34.04 42.60 -8.32
N LEU A 341 -33.95 42.34 -7.01
CA LEU A 341 -34.24 41.05 -6.36
C LEU A 341 -35.25 41.12 -5.18
N PRO A 342 -36.31 41.96 -5.18
CA PRO A 342 -37.14 42.24 -4.00
C PRO A 342 -38.03 41.07 -3.47
N GLN A 343 -37.87 39.82 -3.93
CA GLN A 343 -38.72 38.68 -3.52
C GLN A 343 -38.00 37.36 -3.19
N GLU A 344 -36.66 37.31 -3.08
CA GLU A 344 -35.94 36.09 -2.69
C GLU A 344 -35.28 36.18 -1.29
N ILE A 345 -36.08 36.26 -0.22
CA ILE A 345 -35.58 36.14 1.16
C ILE A 345 -36.21 34.93 1.88
N SER A 346 -35.49 33.80 1.86
CA SER A 346 -35.65 32.74 2.87
C SER A 346 -34.34 31.99 3.21
N GLY A 347 -33.19 32.43 2.67
CA GLY A 347 -31.89 31.75 2.82
C GLY A 347 -31.05 32.23 4.01
N GLU A 348 -30.75 33.53 4.09
CA GLU A 348 -29.76 34.11 5.02
C GLU A 348 -29.92 33.68 6.48
N LYS A 349 -31.16 33.71 7.01
CA LYS A 349 -31.41 33.33 8.42
C LYS A 349 -30.93 31.93 8.77
N LYS A 350 -31.01 30.97 7.84
CA LYS A 350 -30.54 29.59 8.08
C LYS A 350 -29.02 29.47 8.02
N ILE A 351 -28.33 30.31 7.26
CA ILE A 351 -26.88 30.24 7.08
C ILE A 351 -26.20 30.79 8.34
N ASP A 352 -26.63 31.95 8.84
CA ASP A 352 -26.13 32.50 10.10
C ASP A 352 -26.44 31.60 11.31
N GLU A 353 -27.60 30.93 11.33
CA GLU A 353 -27.91 29.90 12.34
C GLU A 353 -26.91 28.74 12.30
N ILE A 354 -26.59 28.20 11.11
CA ILE A 354 -25.60 27.12 10.94
C ILE A 354 -24.19 27.57 11.34
N ILE A 355 -23.75 28.77 10.93
CA ILE A 355 -22.45 29.33 11.30
C ILE A 355 -22.36 29.47 12.83
N ASN A 356 -23.40 30.00 13.48
CA ASN A 356 -23.44 30.14 14.93
C ASN A 356 -23.42 28.79 15.66
N ILE A 357 -24.08 27.75 15.12
CA ILE A 357 -24.00 26.38 15.68
C ILE A 357 -22.55 25.87 15.64
N ILE A 358 -21.88 26.00 14.50
CA ILE A 358 -20.49 25.52 14.32
C ILE A 358 -19.48 26.35 15.13
N GLU A 359 -19.66 27.67 15.22
CA GLU A 359 -18.84 28.53 16.08
C GLU A 359 -18.99 28.15 17.56
N ASN A 360 -20.22 27.91 18.02
CA ASN A 360 -20.48 27.44 19.38
C ASN A 360 -19.94 26.02 19.63
N GLU A 361 -20.07 25.11 18.67
CA GLU A 361 -19.50 23.76 18.76
C GLU A 361 -17.97 23.80 18.88
N TYR A 362 -17.29 24.61 18.06
CA TYR A 362 -15.85 24.86 18.18
C TYR A 362 -15.47 25.44 19.54
N ILE A 363 -16.21 26.43 20.04
CA ILE A 363 -15.92 27.08 21.33
C ILE A 363 -16.11 26.09 22.48
N ASN A 364 -17.19 25.30 22.45
CA ASN A 364 -17.47 24.27 23.45
C ASN A 364 -16.40 23.17 23.41
N LEU A 365 -16.07 22.63 22.24
CA LEU A 365 -15.06 21.58 22.11
C LEU A 365 -13.67 22.07 22.57
N LYS A 366 -13.27 23.29 22.22
CA LYS A 366 -12.01 23.90 22.66
C LYS A 366 -11.99 24.18 24.17
N LYS A 367 -13.14 24.53 24.76
CA LYS A 367 -13.31 24.71 26.22
C LYS A 367 -13.26 23.38 26.97
N GLU A 368 -13.92 22.35 26.46
CA GLU A 368 -13.91 20.99 27.02
C GLU A 368 -12.50 20.39 26.99
N LYS A 369 -11.81 20.51 25.84
CA LYS A 369 -10.37 20.17 25.66
C LYS A 369 -9.49 20.87 26.70
N ASN A 370 -9.59 22.20 26.81
CA ASN A 370 -8.81 22.97 27.78
C ASN A 370 -9.14 22.64 29.25
N SER A 371 -10.28 21.99 29.51
CA SER A 371 -10.65 21.50 30.85
C SER A 371 -10.27 20.04 31.10
N SER A 372 -9.57 19.38 30.17
CA SER A 372 -9.17 17.97 30.22
C SER A 372 -10.34 17.00 30.45
N LYS A 373 -11.54 17.36 30.00
CA LYS A 373 -12.77 16.55 30.18
C LYS A 373 -13.06 15.59 29.03
N LEU A 374 -12.37 15.73 27.90
CA LEU A 374 -12.53 14.86 26.75
C LEU A 374 -11.50 13.74 26.78
N THR A 375 -11.99 12.55 26.45
CA THR A 375 -11.20 11.36 26.17
C THR A 375 -10.56 11.46 24.78
N LEU A 376 -9.53 10.65 24.49
CA LEU A 376 -8.83 10.71 23.20
C LEU A 376 -9.78 10.40 22.02
N GLY A 377 -10.62 9.37 22.15
CA GLY A 377 -11.58 8.97 21.13
C GLY A 377 -12.73 9.95 20.97
N ALA A 378 -13.31 10.47 22.06
CA ALA A 378 -14.37 11.48 21.95
C ALA A 378 -13.84 12.83 21.43
N GLU A 379 -12.62 13.26 21.81
CA GLU A 379 -12.02 14.47 21.24
C GLU A 379 -11.78 14.31 19.74
N LEU A 380 -11.23 13.16 19.30
CA LEU A 380 -10.96 12.89 17.89
C LEU A 380 -12.24 12.76 17.07
N SER A 381 -13.23 12.00 17.54
CA SER A 381 -14.53 11.82 16.88
C SER A 381 -15.25 13.16 16.71
N ARG A 382 -15.36 13.96 17.78
CA ARG A 382 -15.96 15.31 17.72
C ARG A 382 -15.14 16.27 16.85
N ALA A 383 -13.82 16.19 16.87
CA ALA A 383 -12.96 17.00 16.00
C ALA A 383 -13.13 16.65 14.52
N LYS A 384 -13.23 15.36 14.16
CA LYS A 384 -13.53 14.92 12.78
C LYS A 384 -14.90 15.43 12.33
N ASN A 385 -15.95 15.25 13.13
CA ASN A 385 -17.30 15.78 12.83
C ASN A 385 -17.29 17.31 12.65
N LEU A 386 -16.62 18.05 13.54
CA LEU A 386 -16.51 19.51 13.44
C LEU A 386 -15.73 19.94 12.18
N TYR A 387 -14.69 19.20 11.80
CA TYR A 387 -13.96 19.43 10.55
C TYR A 387 -14.83 19.19 9.32
N GLU A 388 -15.58 18.09 9.27
CA GLU A 388 -16.52 17.78 8.17
C GLU A 388 -17.65 18.82 8.07
N ASN A 389 -18.21 19.25 9.21
CA ASN A 389 -19.20 20.33 9.29
C ASN A 389 -18.64 21.66 8.77
N LEU A 390 -17.39 22.00 9.12
CA LEU A 390 -16.69 23.19 8.62
C LEU A 390 -16.46 23.13 7.12
N VAL A 391 -15.92 22.03 6.59
CA VAL A 391 -15.68 21.83 5.15
C VAL A 391 -17.00 21.93 4.37
N THR A 392 -18.04 21.25 4.84
CA THR A 392 -19.38 21.26 4.21
C THR A 392 -19.98 22.67 4.20
N THR A 393 -19.87 23.40 5.31
CA THR A 393 -20.39 24.76 5.43
C THR A 393 -19.59 25.76 4.60
N ASN A 394 -18.26 25.65 4.55
CA ASN A 394 -17.40 26.46 3.69
C ASN A 394 -17.74 26.25 2.21
N ASN A 395 -17.87 25.00 1.77
CA ASN A 395 -18.23 24.70 0.38
C ASN A 395 -19.63 25.21 0.03
N LYS A 396 -20.58 25.15 0.97
CA LYS A 396 -21.92 25.70 0.79
C LYS A 396 -21.94 27.23 0.70
N LEU A 397 -21.22 27.92 1.59
CA LEU A 397 -21.07 29.39 1.56
C LEU A 397 -20.39 29.88 0.27
N ASP A 398 -19.37 29.18 -0.20
CA ASP A 398 -18.66 29.49 -1.44
C ASP A 398 -19.58 29.32 -2.67
N PHE A 399 -20.42 28.28 -2.67
CA PHE A 399 -21.46 28.07 -3.68
C PHE A 399 -22.59 29.12 -3.62
N GLU A 400 -23.09 29.45 -2.43
CA GLU A 400 -24.16 30.44 -2.24
C GLU A 400 -23.68 31.85 -2.62
N ASN A 401 -22.49 32.28 -2.17
CA ASN A 401 -21.88 33.56 -2.56
C ASN A 401 -21.69 33.69 -4.08
N SER A 402 -21.15 32.66 -4.73
CA SER A 402 -20.91 32.67 -6.18
C SER A 402 -22.22 32.58 -7.00
N SER A 403 -23.26 31.92 -6.46
CA SER A 403 -24.58 31.89 -7.09
C SER A 403 -25.33 33.22 -6.96
N GLU A 404 -25.25 33.92 -5.83
CA GLU A 404 -26.01 35.17 -5.61
C GLU A 404 -25.40 36.32 -6.43
N LEU A 405 -24.07 36.40 -6.54
CA LEU A 405 -23.39 37.36 -7.43
C LEU A 405 -23.77 37.15 -8.90
N LYS A 406 -23.85 35.90 -9.39
CA LYS A 406 -24.32 35.61 -10.76
C LYS A 406 -25.78 36.03 -10.99
N LYS A 407 -26.67 35.76 -10.02
CA LYS A 407 -28.06 36.24 -10.08
C LYS A 407 -28.13 37.77 -10.17
N MET A 408 -27.28 38.49 -9.42
CA MET A 408 -27.19 39.95 -9.53
C MET A 408 -26.74 40.39 -10.92
N GLU A 409 -25.68 39.78 -11.49
CA GLU A 409 -25.22 40.08 -12.85
C GLU A 409 -26.32 39.86 -13.91
N GLU A 410 -27.05 38.74 -13.86
CA GLU A 410 -28.14 38.43 -14.80
C GLU A 410 -29.29 39.44 -14.70
N LYS A 411 -29.65 39.87 -13.48
CA LYS A 411 -30.69 40.89 -13.28
C LYS A 411 -30.22 42.27 -13.73
N CYS A 412 -28.96 42.60 -13.52
CA CYS A 412 -28.31 43.80 -14.03
C CYS A 412 -28.33 43.84 -15.56
N ASP A 413 -27.95 42.75 -16.24
CA ASP A 413 -28.01 42.66 -17.71
C ASP A 413 -29.46 42.84 -18.20
N LYS A 414 -30.43 42.17 -17.56
CA LYS A 414 -31.85 42.31 -17.92
C LYS A 414 -32.35 43.75 -17.73
N LYS A 415 -31.99 44.41 -16.62
CA LYS A 415 -32.40 45.78 -16.35
C LYS A 415 -31.70 46.79 -17.27
N ALA A 416 -30.45 46.54 -17.65
CA ALA A 416 -29.73 47.34 -18.64
C ALA A 416 -30.38 47.28 -20.02
N ILE A 417 -30.83 46.08 -20.46
CA ILE A 417 -31.57 45.91 -21.71
C ILE A 417 -32.93 46.62 -21.65
N GLU A 418 -33.65 46.51 -20.54
CA GLU A 418 -34.92 47.23 -20.31
C GLU A 418 -34.72 48.75 -20.41
N ILE A 419 -33.75 49.29 -19.66
CA ILE A 419 -33.39 50.71 -19.66
C ILE A 419 -33.02 51.19 -21.07
N ALA A 420 -32.18 50.44 -21.79
CA ALA A 420 -31.76 50.77 -23.16
C ALA A 420 -32.90 50.77 -24.20
N SER A 421 -34.08 50.25 -23.86
CA SER A 421 -35.29 50.26 -24.69
C SER A 421 -36.30 51.36 -24.32
N THR A 422 -36.05 52.13 -23.27
CA THR A 422 -36.94 53.22 -22.81
C THR A 422 -36.87 54.41 -23.77
N PRO A 423 -37.98 55.00 -24.24
CA PRO A 423 -37.93 56.18 -25.10
C PRO A 423 -37.53 57.45 -24.32
N LEU A 424 -36.86 58.37 -25.03
CA LEU A 424 -36.38 59.65 -24.48
C LEU A 424 -37.57 60.59 -24.15
N GLY A 425 -37.61 61.06 -22.90
CA GLY A 425 -38.64 61.95 -22.34
C GLY A 425 -38.36 63.45 -22.48
N LEU A 426 -38.60 64.21 -21.41
CA LEU A 426 -38.44 65.68 -21.35
C LEU A 426 -37.00 66.12 -21.70
N SER A 427 -36.87 67.22 -22.46
CA SER A 427 -35.58 67.77 -22.89
C SER A 427 -34.70 68.26 -21.74
N SER A 428 -35.27 68.60 -20.58
CA SER A 428 -34.52 68.96 -19.37
C SER A 428 -33.79 67.77 -18.71
N LEU A 429 -34.08 66.53 -19.12
CA LEU A 429 -33.48 65.30 -18.57
C LEU A 429 -32.65 64.54 -19.61
N GLU A 430 -32.38 65.14 -20.77
CA GLU A 430 -31.72 64.49 -21.92
C GLU A 430 -30.30 64.01 -21.58
N SER A 431 -29.59 64.73 -20.71
CA SER A 431 -28.23 64.40 -20.29
C SER A 431 -28.19 63.25 -19.28
N ILE A 432 -29.02 63.26 -18.23
CA ILE A 432 -29.21 62.15 -17.27
C ILE A 432 -29.61 60.87 -18.02
N TYR A 433 -30.51 60.99 -19.01
CA TYR A 433 -30.87 59.87 -19.88
C TYR A 433 -29.67 59.36 -20.69
N SER A 434 -28.85 60.25 -21.25
CA SER A 434 -27.66 59.85 -22.01
C SER A 434 -26.64 59.10 -21.16
N GLU A 435 -26.49 59.48 -19.88
CA GLU A 435 -25.59 58.87 -18.91
C GLU A 435 -26.12 57.50 -18.42
N GLN A 436 -27.44 57.41 -18.16
CA GLN A 436 -28.15 56.16 -17.92
C GLN A 436 -27.95 55.16 -19.08
N ILE A 437 -28.06 55.62 -20.34
CA ILE A 437 -27.81 54.80 -21.53
C ILE A 437 -26.32 54.39 -21.62
N PHE A 438 -25.37 55.27 -21.26
CA PHE A 438 -23.96 54.91 -21.20
C PHE A 438 -23.70 53.80 -20.17
N TYR A 439 -24.24 53.90 -18.95
CA TYR A 439 -24.07 52.87 -17.93
C TYR A 439 -24.73 51.54 -18.32
N SER A 440 -25.92 51.56 -18.95
CA SER A 440 -26.56 50.33 -19.46
C SER A 440 -25.68 49.59 -20.50
N LYS A 441 -25.00 50.33 -21.37
CA LYS A 441 -24.01 49.78 -22.32
C LYS A 441 -22.74 49.29 -21.64
N LYS A 442 -22.34 49.87 -20.52
CA LYS A 442 -21.19 49.41 -19.72
C LYS A 442 -21.50 48.14 -18.93
N VAL A 443 -22.67 48.03 -18.31
CA VAL A 443 -23.15 46.79 -17.66
C VAL A 443 -23.07 45.63 -18.65
N THR A 444 -23.69 45.77 -19.82
CA THR A 444 -23.76 44.72 -20.85
C THR A 444 -22.43 44.39 -21.55
N SER A 445 -21.39 45.22 -21.41
CA SER A 445 -20.06 45.01 -22.06
C SER A 445 -18.92 44.70 -21.10
N THR A 446 -19.16 44.68 -19.79
CA THR A 446 -18.18 44.38 -18.74
C THR A 446 -18.54 43.07 -18.01
N LYS A 447 -17.71 42.63 -17.06
CA LYS A 447 -17.90 41.37 -16.31
C LYS A 447 -17.47 41.54 -14.86
N ASN A 448 -17.89 40.62 -13.99
CA ASN A 448 -17.48 40.53 -12.59
C ASN A 448 -17.82 41.83 -11.82
N GLU A 449 -16.99 42.19 -10.84
CA GLU A 449 -17.18 43.35 -9.97
C GLU A 449 -17.37 44.69 -10.71
N GLU A 450 -16.72 44.88 -11.88
CA GLU A 450 -16.95 46.07 -12.72
C GLU A 450 -18.39 46.14 -13.24
N LYS A 451 -18.97 45.01 -13.71
CA LYS A 451 -20.38 44.97 -14.15
C LYS A 451 -21.32 45.39 -13.02
N LEU A 452 -21.10 44.86 -11.82
CA LEU A 452 -21.93 45.18 -10.65
C LEU A 452 -21.76 46.65 -10.25
N ASN A 453 -20.54 47.20 -10.28
CA ASN A 453 -20.32 48.64 -10.04
C ASN A 453 -21.08 49.51 -11.07
N TYR A 454 -20.95 49.22 -12.38
CA TYR A 454 -21.71 49.94 -13.41
C TYR A 454 -23.23 49.76 -13.28
N CYS A 455 -23.68 48.61 -12.73
CA CYS A 455 -25.10 48.36 -12.48
C CYS A 455 -25.64 49.18 -11.30
N VAL A 456 -24.85 49.37 -10.24
CA VAL A 456 -25.20 50.30 -9.16
C VAL A 456 -25.39 51.72 -9.72
N GLU A 457 -24.44 52.22 -10.51
CA GLU A 457 -24.56 53.57 -11.10
C GLU A 457 -25.70 53.69 -12.11
N MET A 458 -25.97 52.63 -12.90
CA MET A 458 -27.15 52.55 -13.79
C MET A 458 -28.47 52.59 -13.01
N ILE A 459 -28.57 51.91 -11.87
CA ILE A 459 -29.77 51.93 -11.01
C ILE A 459 -29.97 53.32 -10.41
N LYS A 460 -28.89 53.98 -9.95
CA LYS A 460 -28.95 55.36 -9.45
C LYS A 460 -29.41 56.35 -10.53
N THR A 461 -28.74 56.38 -11.70
CA THR A 461 -29.14 57.27 -12.80
C THR A 461 -30.56 56.99 -13.29
N ASN A 462 -31.00 55.72 -13.33
CA ASN A 462 -32.40 55.39 -13.61
C ASN A 462 -33.37 55.91 -12.53
N LYS A 463 -33.01 55.84 -11.24
CA LYS A 463 -33.82 56.43 -10.16
C LYS A 463 -33.89 57.95 -10.27
N GLU A 464 -32.79 58.63 -10.57
CA GLU A 464 -32.76 60.08 -10.80
C GLU A 464 -33.58 60.48 -12.03
N TYR A 465 -33.51 59.70 -13.12
CA TYR A 465 -34.32 59.92 -14.31
C TYR A 465 -35.82 59.76 -14.03
N VAL A 466 -36.21 58.69 -13.33
CA VAL A 466 -37.60 58.47 -12.90
C VAL A 466 -38.06 59.55 -11.91
N LEU A 467 -37.19 60.00 -11.00
CA LEU A 467 -37.49 61.12 -10.10
C LEU A 467 -37.69 62.42 -10.89
N GLY A 468 -36.82 62.77 -11.83
CA GLY A 468 -37.00 63.93 -12.70
C GLY A 468 -38.28 63.90 -13.55
N LEU A 469 -38.78 62.70 -13.89
CA LEU A 469 -40.06 62.50 -14.57
C LEU A 469 -41.29 62.57 -13.64
N THR A 470 -41.12 62.52 -12.31
CA THR A 470 -42.23 62.41 -11.33
C THR A 470 -42.28 63.55 -10.31
N ASP A 471 -41.13 64.03 -9.83
CA ASP A 471 -40.93 65.16 -8.92
C ASP A 471 -39.57 65.84 -9.20
N TYR A 472 -39.58 66.82 -10.11
CA TYR A 472 -38.36 67.54 -10.53
C TYR A 472 -37.79 68.46 -9.44
N GLU A 473 -38.63 69.00 -8.55
CA GLU A 473 -38.24 69.93 -7.49
C GLU A 473 -37.37 69.23 -6.41
N GLN A 474 -37.66 67.94 -6.15
CA GLN A 474 -36.82 67.11 -5.30
C GLN A 474 -35.44 66.82 -5.94
N LEU A 475 -35.39 66.55 -7.24
CA LEU A 475 -34.14 66.30 -7.98
C LEU A 475 -33.24 67.54 -8.00
N GLU A 476 -33.81 68.73 -8.22
CA GLU A 476 -33.11 70.02 -8.15
C GLU A 476 -32.45 70.23 -6.78
N THR A 477 -33.17 69.91 -5.70
CA THR A 477 -32.65 70.02 -4.33
C THR A 477 -31.46 69.07 -4.07
N GLN A 478 -31.47 67.86 -4.65
CA GLN A 478 -30.34 66.94 -4.54
C GLN A 478 -29.11 67.44 -5.30
N LYS A 479 -29.25 67.78 -6.59
CA LYS A 479 -28.11 68.21 -7.42
C LYS A 479 -27.47 69.51 -6.93
N THR A 480 -28.24 70.40 -6.27
CA THR A 480 -27.70 71.58 -5.57
C THR A 480 -26.62 71.22 -4.53
N ASN A 481 -26.81 70.14 -3.78
CA ASN A 481 -25.86 69.71 -2.75
C ASN A 481 -24.62 69.05 -3.34
N GLU A 482 -24.78 68.21 -4.36
CA GLU A 482 -23.66 67.50 -5.00
C GLU A 482 -22.72 68.46 -5.76
N ILE A 483 -23.26 69.53 -6.36
CA ILE A 483 -22.48 70.62 -6.96
C ILE A 483 -21.51 71.22 -5.93
N ARG A 484 -21.96 71.46 -4.69
CA ARG A 484 -21.14 72.04 -3.61
C ARG A 484 -19.95 71.15 -3.26
N GLU A 485 -20.17 69.84 -3.11
CA GLU A 485 -19.12 68.87 -2.82
C GLU A 485 -18.11 68.72 -3.98
N CYS A 486 -18.60 68.81 -5.22
CA CYS A 486 -17.73 68.84 -6.40
C CYS A 486 -16.81 70.07 -6.42
N PHE A 487 -17.32 71.26 -6.07
CA PHE A 487 -16.50 72.47 -5.93
C PHE A 487 -15.41 72.31 -4.85
N GLU A 488 -15.75 71.81 -3.66
CA GLU A 488 -14.78 71.59 -2.57
C GLU A 488 -13.66 70.59 -2.97
N HIS A 489 -13.96 69.55 -3.75
CA HIS A 489 -12.98 68.58 -4.23
C HIS A 489 -12.05 69.18 -5.32
N LEU A 490 -12.61 69.95 -6.24
CA LEU A 490 -11.84 70.60 -7.31
C LEU A 490 -10.91 71.71 -6.79
N GLU A 491 -11.35 72.50 -5.80
CA GLU A 491 -10.47 73.46 -5.12
C GLU A 491 -9.24 72.75 -4.52
N ASN A 492 -9.43 71.59 -3.88
CA ASN A 492 -8.31 70.82 -3.32
C ASN A 492 -7.32 70.31 -4.37
N ILE A 493 -7.78 69.96 -5.59
CA ILE A 493 -6.90 69.55 -6.69
C ILE A 493 -6.09 70.75 -7.21
N PHE A 494 -6.76 71.85 -7.58
CA PHE A 494 -6.09 73.01 -8.17
C PHE A 494 -5.18 73.76 -7.18
N ASN A 495 -5.50 73.72 -5.88
CA ASN A 495 -4.61 74.23 -4.81
C ASN A 495 -3.25 73.50 -4.73
N GLN A 496 -3.12 72.31 -5.32
CA GLN A 496 -1.89 71.49 -5.26
C GLN A 496 -1.26 71.23 -6.64
N ILE A 497 -2.06 71.22 -7.70
CA ILE A 497 -1.63 70.87 -9.06
C ILE A 497 -2.20 71.90 -10.06
N ASN A 498 -1.33 72.68 -10.69
CA ASN A 498 -1.71 73.65 -11.70
C ASN A 498 -2.01 72.94 -13.03
N ILE A 499 -3.28 72.98 -13.46
CA ILE A 499 -3.75 72.50 -14.78
C ILE A 499 -4.48 73.67 -15.46
N PRO A 500 -3.78 74.58 -16.17
CA PRO A 500 -4.31 75.90 -16.51
C PRO A 500 -5.62 75.89 -17.31
N GLN A 501 -5.85 74.84 -18.10
CA GLN A 501 -7.06 74.72 -18.94
C GLN A 501 -8.28 74.32 -18.09
N LEU A 502 -8.13 73.39 -17.16
CA LEU A 502 -9.20 72.92 -16.28
C LEU A 502 -9.48 73.91 -15.15
N GLU A 503 -8.45 74.57 -14.63
CA GLU A 503 -8.56 75.62 -13.61
C GLU A 503 -9.34 76.84 -14.16
N ASN A 504 -9.10 77.24 -15.41
CA ASN A 504 -9.91 78.28 -16.07
C ASN A 504 -11.36 77.84 -16.32
N LEU A 505 -11.61 76.58 -16.69
CA LEU A 505 -12.97 76.06 -16.84
C LEU A 505 -13.71 76.05 -15.49
N PHE A 506 -13.03 75.67 -14.42
CA PHE A 506 -13.55 75.67 -13.06
C PHE A 506 -13.90 77.07 -12.57
N GLU A 507 -12.97 78.03 -12.71
CA GLU A 507 -13.19 79.42 -12.34
C GLU A 507 -14.21 80.13 -13.24
N ASN A 508 -14.50 79.62 -14.45
CA ASN A 508 -15.62 80.11 -15.26
C ASN A 508 -16.96 79.54 -14.76
N LEU A 509 -17.04 78.23 -14.51
CA LEU A 509 -18.23 77.60 -13.94
C LEU A 509 -18.63 78.22 -12.60
N LYS A 510 -17.65 78.55 -11.75
CA LYS A 510 -17.84 79.22 -10.45
C LYS A 510 -18.45 80.63 -10.55
N LYS A 511 -18.42 81.27 -11.72
CA LYS A 511 -18.98 82.61 -11.98
C LYS A 511 -20.40 82.57 -12.54
N GLU A 512 -20.84 81.42 -13.04
CA GLU A 512 -22.20 81.24 -13.54
C GLU A 512 -23.20 81.11 -12.37
N LYS A 513 -24.47 81.42 -12.62
CA LYS A 513 -25.53 81.23 -11.61
C LYS A 513 -26.23 79.90 -11.82
N VAL A 514 -26.36 79.13 -10.75
CA VAL A 514 -27.22 77.95 -10.69
C VAL A 514 -28.69 78.40 -10.68
N THR A 515 -29.50 77.77 -11.53
CA THR A 515 -30.94 77.98 -11.70
C THR A 515 -31.61 76.64 -12.00
N SER A 516 -32.91 76.51 -11.76
CA SER A 516 -33.70 75.29 -12.01
C SER A 516 -33.57 74.74 -13.44
N GLU A 517 -33.36 75.63 -14.42
CA GLU A 517 -33.25 75.30 -15.85
C GLU A 517 -31.83 74.83 -16.26
N ASN A 518 -30.78 75.17 -15.51
CA ASN A 518 -29.39 74.81 -15.84
C ASN A 518 -28.69 73.93 -14.80
N ILE A 519 -29.36 73.55 -13.71
CA ILE A 519 -28.71 72.86 -12.58
C ILE A 519 -28.06 71.52 -12.95
N ILE A 520 -28.69 70.75 -13.84
CA ILE A 520 -28.16 69.46 -14.32
C ILE A 520 -26.87 69.69 -15.13
N TYR A 521 -26.89 70.64 -16.08
CA TYR A 521 -25.70 71.07 -16.83
C TYR A 521 -24.59 71.60 -15.91
N PHE A 522 -24.93 72.27 -14.82
CA PHE A 522 -23.98 72.80 -13.84
C PHE A 522 -23.26 71.69 -13.07
N TYR A 523 -24.03 70.67 -12.64
CA TYR A 523 -23.49 69.47 -12.01
C TYR A 523 -22.57 68.69 -12.95
N GLU A 524 -23.03 68.43 -14.17
CA GLU A 524 -22.26 67.72 -15.20
C GLU A 524 -20.98 68.46 -15.58
N SER A 525 -21.05 69.79 -15.72
CA SER A 525 -19.86 70.63 -15.98
C SER A 525 -18.85 70.52 -14.85
N CYS A 526 -19.30 70.56 -13.59
CA CYS A 526 -18.40 70.39 -12.44
C CYS A 526 -17.78 68.99 -12.41
N ASN A 527 -18.61 67.95 -12.53
CA ASN A 527 -18.17 66.56 -12.42
C ASN A 527 -17.30 66.14 -13.62
N SER A 528 -17.52 66.74 -14.80
CA SER A 528 -16.65 66.63 -15.98
C SER A 528 -15.28 67.26 -15.74
N ILE A 529 -15.20 68.47 -15.18
CA ILE A 529 -13.92 69.11 -14.82
C ILE A 529 -13.18 68.27 -13.75
N LYS A 530 -13.89 67.74 -12.75
CA LYS A 530 -13.36 66.81 -11.75
C LYS A 530 -12.78 65.55 -12.39
N THR A 531 -13.56 64.90 -13.25
CA THR A 531 -13.15 63.69 -13.96
C THR A 531 -11.97 63.94 -14.89
N GLN A 532 -11.93 65.09 -15.58
CA GLN A 532 -10.81 65.49 -16.43
C GLN A 532 -9.54 65.77 -15.59
N ALA A 533 -9.65 66.42 -14.43
CA ALA A 533 -8.51 66.70 -13.57
C ALA A 533 -7.93 65.41 -12.96
N GLU A 534 -8.79 64.49 -12.53
CA GLU A 534 -8.38 63.16 -12.08
C GLU A 534 -7.80 62.30 -13.22
N ASN A 535 -8.31 62.44 -14.45
CA ASN A 535 -7.78 61.73 -15.61
C ASN A 535 -6.45 62.29 -16.07
N GLU A 536 -6.19 63.59 -16.01
CA GLU A 536 -4.87 64.19 -16.25
C GLU A 536 -3.85 63.69 -15.21
N LEU A 537 -4.24 63.63 -13.94
CA LEU A 537 -3.43 63.02 -12.88
C LEU A 537 -3.08 61.56 -13.16
N LYS A 538 -4.06 60.75 -13.60
CA LYS A 538 -3.87 59.34 -13.99
C LYS A 538 -3.12 59.18 -15.33
N SER A 539 -3.12 60.19 -16.18
CA SER A 539 -2.50 60.19 -17.51
C SER A 539 -1.05 60.66 -17.51
N ASN A 540 -0.56 61.23 -16.41
CA ASN A 540 0.87 61.52 -16.24
C ASN A 540 1.71 60.25 -16.54
N PRO A 541 2.65 60.31 -17.51
CA PRO A 541 3.38 59.13 -17.98
C PRO A 541 4.17 58.41 -16.87
N GLU A 542 4.71 59.17 -15.92
CA GLU A 542 5.57 58.70 -14.84
C GLU A 542 4.76 57.95 -13.79
N ILE A 543 3.54 58.41 -13.47
CA ILE A 543 2.58 57.71 -12.59
C ILE A 543 2.06 56.43 -13.28
N LYS A 544 1.76 56.49 -14.58
CA LYS A 544 1.34 55.31 -15.35
C LYS A 544 2.45 54.25 -15.41
N GLU A 545 3.71 54.66 -15.55
CA GLU A 545 4.86 53.76 -15.49
C GLU A 545 5.07 53.19 -14.07
N LEU A 546 4.95 54.02 -13.04
CA LEU A 546 5.03 53.61 -11.62
C LEU A 546 4.00 52.54 -11.25
N LEU A 547 2.73 52.74 -11.64
CA LEU A 547 1.66 51.79 -11.40
C LEU A 547 1.87 50.47 -12.17
N ASN A 548 2.44 50.52 -13.38
CA ASN A 548 2.77 49.31 -14.14
C ASN A 548 3.95 48.54 -13.53
N GLU A 549 4.99 49.22 -13.06
CA GLU A 549 6.11 48.58 -12.37
C GLU A 549 5.71 47.97 -11.02
N TYR A 550 4.82 48.64 -10.27
CA TYR A 550 4.25 48.09 -9.05
C TYR A 550 3.36 46.85 -9.32
N LYS A 551 2.58 46.85 -10.42
CA LYS A 551 1.86 45.64 -10.88
C LYS A 551 2.80 44.47 -11.15
N LYS A 552 3.97 44.69 -11.78
CA LYS A 552 5.00 43.65 -11.96
C LYS A 552 5.52 43.14 -10.61
N THR A 553 5.75 44.02 -9.64
CA THR A 553 6.17 43.64 -8.28
C THR A 553 5.17 42.69 -7.62
N ASN A 554 3.86 42.95 -7.76
CA ASN A 554 2.83 42.06 -7.20
C ASN A 554 2.76 40.69 -7.92
N VAL A 555 2.97 40.63 -9.25
CA VAL A 555 3.13 39.36 -9.97
C VAL A 555 4.36 38.58 -9.47
N LEU A 556 5.47 39.26 -9.18
CA LEU A 556 6.66 38.64 -8.60
C LEU A 556 6.43 38.15 -7.16
N LYS A 557 5.64 38.85 -6.33
CA LYS A 557 5.25 38.39 -4.97
C LYS A 557 4.51 37.06 -5.01
N GLU A 558 3.50 36.92 -5.87
CA GLU A 558 2.74 35.67 -6.00
C GLU A 558 3.61 34.51 -6.49
N LYS A 559 4.49 34.77 -7.47
CA LYS A 559 5.51 33.80 -7.91
C LYS A 559 6.41 33.33 -6.77
N ILE A 560 6.89 34.25 -5.92
CA ILE A 560 7.71 33.93 -4.75
C ILE A 560 6.92 33.13 -3.69
N ARG A 561 5.66 33.51 -3.43
CA ARG A 561 4.78 32.84 -2.47
C ARG A 561 4.58 31.36 -2.83
N THR A 562 4.37 31.08 -4.12
CA THR A 562 4.24 29.71 -4.65
C THR A 562 5.53 28.88 -4.49
N MET A 563 6.70 29.53 -4.44
CA MET A 563 7.98 28.86 -4.14
C MET A 563 8.20 28.62 -2.63
N LYS A 564 7.65 29.48 -1.77
CA LYS A 564 7.83 29.41 -0.31
C LYS A 564 7.38 28.06 0.28
N GLU A 565 6.37 27.44 -0.32
CA GLU A 565 5.84 26.13 0.12
C GLU A 565 6.78 24.96 -0.22
N ASN A 566 7.75 25.15 -1.13
CA ASN A 566 8.58 24.08 -1.69
C ASN A 566 10.10 24.30 -1.56
N PHE A 567 10.58 25.50 -1.19
CA PHE A 567 12.01 25.87 -1.27
C PHE A 567 12.57 26.67 -0.07
N VAL A 568 13.89 26.55 0.11
CA VAL A 568 14.66 26.81 1.35
C VAL A 568 15.04 28.29 1.63
N GLU A 569 14.92 28.65 2.92
CA GLU A 569 15.53 29.75 3.75
C GLU A 569 15.53 31.23 3.29
N ASN A 570 15.73 31.59 2.02
CA ASN A 570 15.96 33.02 1.65
C ASN A 570 14.73 33.76 1.10
N VAL A 571 13.55 33.15 1.13
CA VAL A 571 12.30 33.74 0.60
C VAL A 571 11.84 34.95 1.43
N GLU A 572 12.08 34.96 2.75
CA GLU A 572 11.61 36.03 3.63
C GLU A 572 12.30 37.38 3.38
N GLU A 573 13.56 37.38 2.94
CA GLU A 573 14.28 38.61 2.55
C GLU A 573 13.67 39.24 1.28
N LEU A 574 13.21 38.42 0.34
CA LEU A 574 12.54 38.88 -0.88
C LEU A 574 11.13 39.38 -0.58
N GLU A 575 10.40 38.66 0.26
CA GLU A 575 9.04 39.02 0.69
C GLU A 575 9.03 40.34 1.50
N THR A 576 10.00 40.54 2.40
CA THR A 576 10.13 41.77 3.18
C THR A 576 10.53 42.97 2.33
N LYS A 577 11.52 42.85 1.43
CA LYS A 577 11.86 43.93 0.47
C LYS A 577 10.64 44.36 -0.35
N SER A 578 9.86 43.39 -0.83
CA SER A 578 8.70 43.64 -1.69
C SER A 578 7.51 44.26 -0.96
N LYS A 579 7.28 43.94 0.33
CA LYS A 579 6.22 44.54 1.16
C LYS A 579 6.41 46.03 1.45
N THR A 580 7.64 46.56 1.40
CA THR A 580 7.91 47.97 1.71
C THR A 580 7.19 48.97 0.80
N PHE A 581 6.78 48.55 -0.41
CA PHE A 581 6.10 49.41 -1.38
C PHE A 581 4.58 49.54 -1.13
N ASP A 582 3.95 48.60 -0.43
CA ASP A 582 2.48 48.54 -0.31
C ASP A 582 1.89 49.71 0.47
N ASN A 583 2.66 50.26 1.41
CA ASN A 583 2.27 51.43 2.20
C ASN A 583 2.03 52.69 1.35
N TYR A 584 2.61 52.79 0.14
CA TYR A 584 2.45 53.94 -0.74
C TYR A 584 1.19 53.87 -1.63
N PHE A 585 0.63 52.67 -1.84
CA PHE A 585 -0.51 52.44 -2.74
C PHE A 585 -1.81 52.07 -2.01
N ASN A 586 -1.78 51.92 -0.67
CA ASN A 586 -2.93 51.61 0.18
C ASN A 586 -3.90 52.78 0.45
N LYS A 587 -3.68 53.95 -0.17
CA LYS A 587 -4.61 55.09 -0.14
C LYS A 587 -4.83 55.59 -1.56
N GLU A 588 -6.07 55.83 -1.94
CA GLU A 588 -6.45 56.35 -3.28
C GLU A 588 -6.07 57.83 -3.51
N ASN A 589 -5.21 58.40 -2.65
CA ASN A 589 -4.81 59.79 -2.69
C ASN A 589 -3.70 60.01 -3.72
N LEU A 590 -4.06 59.98 -5.01
CA LEU A 590 -3.16 60.18 -6.17
C LEU A 590 -2.30 61.45 -6.05
N ILE A 591 -2.78 62.44 -5.30
CA ILE A 591 -2.11 63.71 -5.00
C ILE A 591 -0.83 63.49 -4.17
N GLU A 592 -0.84 62.60 -3.16
CA GLU A 592 0.36 62.28 -2.37
C GLU A 592 1.44 61.59 -3.24
N LEU A 593 1.03 60.64 -4.08
CA LEU A 593 1.91 59.91 -5.01
C LEU A 593 2.63 60.83 -6.02
N TYR A 594 1.98 61.91 -6.46
CA TYR A 594 2.55 62.85 -7.42
C TYR A 594 3.85 63.51 -6.92
N SER A 595 3.99 63.70 -5.61
CA SER A 595 5.14 64.35 -4.98
C SER A 595 6.40 63.47 -4.90
N ILE A 596 6.27 62.14 -4.91
CA ILE A 596 7.35 61.17 -4.67
C ILE A 596 7.64 60.22 -5.84
N LYS A 597 6.85 60.32 -6.93
CA LYS A 597 6.84 59.40 -8.09
C LYS A 597 8.22 58.97 -8.62
N ASN A 598 9.15 59.90 -8.81
CA ASN A 598 10.43 59.64 -9.47
C ASN A 598 11.43 58.86 -8.59
N GLU A 599 11.36 59.03 -7.26
CA GLU A 599 12.18 58.25 -6.34
C GLU A 599 11.64 56.81 -6.21
N LEU A 600 10.31 56.69 -6.12
CA LEU A 600 9.62 55.40 -5.96
C LEU A 600 9.79 54.51 -7.20
N LEU A 601 9.66 55.08 -8.40
CA LEU A 601 9.80 54.38 -9.69
C LEU A 601 11.18 53.70 -9.85
N ASN A 602 12.24 54.43 -9.50
CA ASN A 602 13.61 53.92 -9.60
C ASN A 602 13.89 52.82 -8.57
N LYS A 603 13.35 52.93 -7.35
CA LYS A 603 13.45 51.89 -6.31
C LYS A 603 12.74 50.60 -6.72
N ILE A 604 11.52 50.71 -7.27
CA ILE A 604 10.73 49.55 -7.71
C ILE A 604 11.40 48.82 -8.89
N LYS A 605 11.80 49.55 -9.95
CA LYS A 605 12.48 48.98 -11.13
C LYS A 605 13.75 48.20 -10.76
N LYS A 606 14.57 48.75 -9.86
CA LYS A 606 15.80 48.08 -9.39
C LYS A 606 15.46 46.77 -8.66
N ASN A 607 14.50 46.81 -7.74
CA ASN A 607 14.12 45.64 -6.94
C ASN A 607 13.50 44.51 -7.78
N ASN A 608 12.65 44.85 -8.76
CA ASN A 608 12.05 43.88 -9.70
C ASN A 608 13.14 43.08 -10.46
N ASN A 609 14.13 43.77 -11.04
CA ASN A 609 15.21 43.15 -11.81
C ASN A 609 16.16 42.27 -10.97
N GLU A 610 16.38 42.61 -9.70
CA GLU A 610 17.20 41.80 -8.78
C GLU A 610 16.47 40.51 -8.36
N ILE A 611 15.16 40.59 -8.13
CA ILE A 611 14.30 39.45 -7.79
C ILE A 611 14.24 38.43 -8.94
N GLU A 612 14.00 38.89 -10.18
CA GLU A 612 13.76 38.02 -11.34
C GLU A 612 14.97 37.12 -11.65
N LYS A 613 16.18 37.69 -11.71
CA LYS A 613 17.44 36.92 -11.92
C LYS A 613 17.72 35.89 -10.84
N LEU A 614 17.36 36.19 -9.60
CA LEU A 614 17.60 35.30 -8.46
C LEU A 614 16.65 34.09 -8.49
N ILE A 615 15.40 34.30 -8.92
CA ILE A 615 14.41 33.24 -9.14
C ILE A 615 14.89 32.25 -10.22
N GLU A 616 15.28 32.76 -11.41
CA GLU A 616 15.73 31.91 -12.53
C GLU A 616 16.91 31.01 -12.12
N THR A 617 17.91 31.59 -11.44
CA THR A 617 19.11 30.87 -11.00
C THR A 617 18.79 29.74 -10.02
N LYS A 618 17.78 29.90 -9.16
CA LYS A 618 17.38 28.89 -8.17
C LYS A 618 16.56 27.76 -8.80
N LEU A 619 15.66 28.09 -9.75
CA LEU A 619 14.88 27.11 -10.50
C LEU A 619 15.77 26.14 -11.30
N ILE A 620 16.74 26.66 -12.04
CA ILE A 620 17.65 25.83 -12.86
C ILE A 620 18.45 24.83 -12.01
N ASN A 621 18.91 25.25 -10.83
CA ASN A 621 19.65 24.36 -9.91
C ASN A 621 18.78 23.25 -9.31
N TYR A 622 17.48 23.46 -9.16
CA TYR A 622 16.57 22.44 -8.66
C TYR A 622 16.32 21.33 -9.68
N PHE A 623 16.04 21.68 -10.95
CA PHE A 623 15.79 20.66 -11.98
C PHE A 623 17.01 19.79 -12.26
N LYS A 624 18.22 20.35 -12.13
CA LYS A 624 19.49 19.59 -12.17
C LYS A 624 19.62 18.56 -11.04
N ASN A 625 18.97 18.79 -9.90
CA ASN A 625 19.10 17.97 -8.69
C ASN A 625 17.90 17.05 -8.41
N ASN A 626 16.77 17.22 -9.09
CA ASN A 626 15.49 16.55 -8.76
C ASN A 626 14.81 15.87 -9.96
N TYR A 627 15.54 15.55 -11.02
CA TYR A 627 15.03 14.68 -12.09
C TYR A 627 15.02 13.22 -11.64
N GLN A 628 14.07 12.43 -12.14
CA GLN A 628 13.95 11.00 -11.86
C GLN A 628 14.19 10.16 -13.13
N LEU A 629 14.82 8.99 -12.96
CA LEU A 629 15.00 8.01 -14.03
C LEU A 629 14.14 6.78 -13.71
N VAL A 630 13.08 6.57 -14.49
CA VAL A 630 12.18 5.42 -14.39
C VAL A 630 12.51 4.46 -15.53
N ILE A 631 12.64 3.16 -15.23
CA ILE A 631 12.95 2.16 -16.25
C ILE A 631 11.70 1.33 -16.55
N LEU A 632 11.17 1.50 -17.74
CA LEU A 632 10.02 0.75 -18.26
C LEU A 632 10.54 -0.39 -19.14
N SER A 633 10.30 -1.63 -18.74
CA SER A 633 10.58 -2.81 -19.57
C SER A 633 9.31 -3.64 -19.70
N ASN A 634 9.09 -4.22 -20.89
CA ASN A 634 7.90 -5.03 -21.19
C ASN A 634 7.96 -6.44 -20.58
N THR A 635 9.04 -6.76 -19.88
CA THR A 635 9.33 -8.05 -19.26
C THR A 635 10.02 -7.82 -17.92
N ILE A 636 9.78 -8.68 -16.93
CA ILE A 636 10.53 -8.63 -15.66
C ILE A 636 12.03 -8.81 -15.99
N PRO A 637 12.90 -7.85 -15.64
CA PRO A 637 14.33 -7.96 -15.96
C PRO A 637 14.98 -9.13 -15.23
N THR A 638 15.82 -9.89 -15.94
CA THR A 638 16.64 -10.96 -15.38
C THR A 638 18.05 -10.45 -15.09
N THR A 639 18.62 -10.83 -13.94
CA THR A 639 20.04 -10.57 -13.65
C THR A 639 20.97 -11.29 -14.63
N ASN A 640 22.05 -10.62 -15.05
CA ASN A 640 23.07 -11.10 -15.98
C ASN A 640 22.56 -11.37 -17.42
N GLU A 641 21.41 -10.84 -17.79
CA GLU A 641 20.87 -10.86 -19.17
C GLU A 641 20.78 -9.44 -19.75
N ASP A 642 20.73 -9.35 -21.08
CA ASP A 642 20.60 -8.08 -21.82
C ASP A 642 19.18 -7.51 -21.67
N ILE A 643 19.04 -6.41 -20.93
CA ILE A 643 17.75 -5.74 -20.72
C ILE A 643 17.60 -4.62 -21.75
N ASN A 644 16.68 -4.82 -22.70
CA ASN A 644 16.16 -3.73 -23.53
C ASN A 644 15.05 -3.02 -22.76
N SER A 645 15.18 -1.71 -22.55
CA SER A 645 14.21 -0.94 -21.77
C SER A 645 14.07 0.49 -22.29
N THR A 646 12.92 1.09 -21.97
CA THR A 646 12.69 2.52 -22.14
C THR A 646 12.98 3.22 -20.81
N VAL A 647 14.09 3.96 -20.75
CA VAL A 647 14.41 4.86 -19.65
C VAL A 647 13.62 6.14 -19.86
N ARG A 648 12.64 6.38 -18.99
CA ARG A 648 11.88 7.62 -18.91
C ARG A 648 12.56 8.58 -17.94
N VAL A 649 12.96 9.75 -18.43
CA VAL A 649 13.40 10.87 -17.59
C VAL A 649 12.16 11.68 -17.23
N ASN A 650 11.80 11.68 -15.94
CA ASN A 650 10.71 12.50 -15.41
C ASN A 650 11.28 13.77 -14.77
N ILE A 651 10.78 14.92 -15.19
CA ILE A 651 11.08 16.24 -14.63
C ILE A 651 9.76 16.87 -14.23
N ASN A 652 9.43 16.81 -12.94
CA ASN A 652 8.25 17.49 -12.42
C ASN A 652 8.55 18.98 -12.26
N ASN A 653 7.81 19.82 -12.98
CA ASN A 653 7.83 21.28 -12.86
C ASN A 653 6.59 21.75 -12.06
N PRO A 654 6.71 21.94 -10.74
CA PRO A 654 5.61 22.40 -9.90
C PRO A 654 5.33 23.91 -10.01
N PHE A 655 5.95 24.63 -10.96
CA PHE A 655 5.92 26.10 -11.02
C PHE A 655 5.08 26.65 -12.19
N TRP A 656 5.73 27.14 -13.24
CA TRP A 656 5.10 27.65 -14.46
C TRP A 656 5.99 27.28 -15.66
N GLU A 657 5.53 27.54 -16.89
CA GLU A 657 6.29 27.28 -18.11
C GLU A 657 7.61 28.10 -18.13
N ILE A 658 8.75 27.42 -18.05
CA ILE A 658 10.07 28.07 -18.03
C ILE A 658 10.65 28.02 -19.43
N ASN A 659 10.83 29.18 -20.06
CA ASN A 659 11.42 29.34 -21.41
C ASN A 659 12.90 29.75 -21.36
N THR A 660 13.63 29.25 -20.35
CA THR A 660 15.04 29.57 -20.09
C THR A 660 15.90 28.34 -20.40
N PRO A 661 16.91 28.41 -21.28
CA PRO A 661 17.71 27.24 -21.65
C PRO A 661 18.52 26.66 -20.48
N PHE A 662 18.50 25.33 -20.33
CA PHE A 662 19.33 24.62 -19.36
C PHE A 662 19.69 23.20 -19.84
N SER A 663 20.57 22.53 -19.11
CA SER A 663 20.96 21.14 -19.39
C SER A 663 20.98 20.26 -18.15
N ILE A 664 20.73 18.97 -18.36
CA ILE A 664 20.83 17.89 -17.37
C ILE A 664 21.83 16.85 -17.90
N GLU A 665 22.65 16.29 -17.01
CA GLU A 665 23.65 15.27 -17.31
C GLU A 665 23.28 13.94 -16.63
N ILE A 666 23.13 12.87 -17.42
CA ILE A 666 22.75 11.52 -17.01
C ILE A 666 23.92 10.57 -17.25
N LYS A 667 24.29 9.74 -16.27
CA LYS A 667 25.49 8.87 -16.32
C LYS A 667 25.33 7.55 -17.11
N GLN A 668 24.59 7.57 -18.22
CA GLN A 668 24.46 6.40 -19.10
C GLN A 668 24.17 6.82 -20.55
N PRO A 669 24.56 6.00 -21.54
CA PRO A 669 24.18 6.19 -22.94
C PRO A 669 22.67 5.99 -23.12
N LEU A 670 22.01 6.95 -23.78
CA LEU A 670 20.57 6.96 -23.99
C LEU A 670 20.24 7.39 -25.43
N THR A 671 19.38 6.63 -26.10
CA THR A 671 18.93 6.93 -27.47
C THR A 671 17.50 7.44 -27.44
N LEU A 672 17.25 8.67 -27.87
CA LEU A 672 15.92 9.28 -27.78
C LEU A 672 14.88 8.49 -28.61
N THR A 673 13.74 8.13 -28.02
CA THR A 673 12.69 7.36 -28.73
C THR A 673 11.74 8.23 -29.55
N LYS A 674 11.49 9.47 -29.10
CA LYS A 674 10.59 10.44 -29.73
C LYS A 674 11.11 11.87 -29.52
N PRO A 675 11.01 12.76 -30.53
CA PRO A 675 11.28 14.17 -30.33
C PRO A 675 10.24 14.78 -29.37
N ASN A 676 10.70 15.65 -28.47
CA ASN A 676 9.88 16.46 -27.57
C ASN A 676 10.06 17.94 -27.98
N SER A 677 8.99 18.73 -27.96
CA SER A 677 8.99 20.15 -28.36
C SER A 677 9.95 21.04 -27.57
N CYS A 678 10.26 20.68 -26.31
CA CYS A 678 11.20 21.43 -25.47
C CYS A 678 12.66 20.94 -25.55
N LEU A 679 12.93 19.82 -26.24
CA LEU A 679 14.28 19.29 -26.42
C LEU A 679 14.96 19.94 -27.62
N THR A 680 16.02 20.72 -27.39
CA THR A 680 16.80 21.33 -28.47
C THR A 680 17.84 20.39 -29.05
N ASN A 681 18.53 19.63 -28.19
CA ASN A 681 19.59 18.71 -28.59
C ASN A 681 19.85 17.69 -27.47
N TYR A 682 20.50 16.58 -27.80
CA TYR A 682 21.12 15.70 -26.81
C TYR A 682 22.47 15.17 -27.32
N ILE A 683 23.42 14.97 -26.40
CA ILE A 683 24.73 14.40 -26.70
C ILE A 683 24.84 13.11 -25.90
N SER A 684 24.83 11.95 -26.57
CA SER A 684 24.98 10.63 -25.94
C SER A 684 26.40 10.09 -26.16
N GLY A 685 27.13 9.88 -25.06
CA GLY A 685 28.40 9.15 -24.98
C GLY A 685 28.38 8.21 -23.77
N GLU A 686 29.47 8.13 -23.00
CA GLU A 686 29.46 7.48 -21.67
C GLU A 686 28.42 8.11 -20.71
N LYS A 687 28.09 9.38 -20.96
CA LYS A 687 27.01 10.11 -20.33
C LYS A 687 26.12 10.73 -21.40
N THR A 688 24.85 10.95 -21.08
CA THR A 688 23.90 11.68 -21.93
C THR A 688 23.65 13.07 -21.35
N THR A 689 24.00 14.11 -22.10
CA THR A 689 23.64 15.50 -21.78
C THR A 689 22.42 15.90 -22.59
N ILE A 690 21.34 16.26 -21.90
CA ILE A 690 20.06 16.67 -22.48
C ILE A 690 19.96 18.20 -22.40
N PHE A 691 19.65 18.87 -23.52
CA PHE A 691 19.48 20.32 -23.60
C PHE A 691 18.02 20.68 -23.77
N PHE A 692 17.52 21.50 -22.85
CA PHE A 692 16.14 22.02 -22.82
C PHE A 692 16.14 23.48 -23.23
N ASN A 693 15.20 23.87 -24.10
CA ASN A 693 14.89 25.27 -24.37
C ASN A 693 13.66 25.75 -23.57
N CYS A 694 12.76 24.82 -23.23
CA CYS A 694 11.61 25.08 -22.37
C CYS A 694 11.39 23.94 -21.37
N LEU A 695 10.49 24.16 -20.42
CA LEU A 695 9.96 23.14 -19.53
C LEU A 695 8.51 23.52 -19.18
N ASP A 696 7.55 22.73 -19.66
CA ASP A 696 6.12 22.98 -19.44
C ASP A 696 5.75 22.79 -17.96
N PHE A 697 4.60 23.30 -17.53
CA PHE A 697 4.10 23.08 -16.17
C PHE A 697 3.61 21.63 -15.98
N GLY A 698 3.97 21.02 -14.85
CA GLY A 698 3.63 19.63 -14.50
C GLY A 698 4.72 18.62 -14.82
N ASN A 699 4.36 17.34 -14.97
CA ASN A 699 5.32 16.26 -15.20
C ASN A 699 5.76 16.21 -16.67
N ASN A 700 7.04 16.50 -16.93
CA ASN A 700 7.65 16.46 -18.25
C ASN A 700 8.40 15.14 -18.42
N THR A 701 7.99 14.32 -19.39
CA THR A 701 8.54 12.97 -19.61
C THR A 701 9.36 12.92 -20.91
N LEU A 702 10.58 12.38 -20.85
CA LEU A 702 11.39 12.05 -22.03
C LEU A 702 11.72 10.55 -22.05
N ASP A 703 11.22 9.85 -23.08
CA ASP A 703 11.45 8.41 -23.25
C ASP A 703 12.69 8.14 -24.11
N PHE A 704 13.66 7.42 -23.56
CA PHE A 704 14.89 6.97 -24.23
C PHE A 704 14.98 5.44 -24.26
N PHE A 705 15.52 4.85 -25.32
CA PHE A 705 15.97 3.46 -25.29
C PHE A 705 17.33 3.37 -24.61
N SER A 706 17.45 2.39 -23.71
CA SER A 706 18.73 1.94 -23.15
C SER A 706 18.84 0.43 -23.20
N LYS A 707 20.08 -0.04 -23.33
CA LYS A 707 20.44 -1.45 -23.23
C LYS A 707 21.53 -1.58 -22.17
N PHE A 708 21.24 -2.33 -21.12
CA PHE A 708 22.17 -2.57 -20.01
C PHE A 708 22.00 -3.97 -19.42
N ILE A 709 22.94 -4.38 -18.57
CA ILE A 709 22.94 -5.67 -17.88
C ILE A 709 23.00 -5.40 -16.38
N ILE A 710 22.09 -5.99 -15.60
CA ILE A 710 22.14 -5.95 -14.14
C ILE A 710 23.07 -7.06 -13.66
N ASN A 711 24.31 -6.70 -13.32
CA ASN A 711 25.32 -7.66 -12.89
C ASN A 711 25.15 -8.03 -11.40
N THR A 712 25.33 -9.31 -11.08
CA THR A 712 25.35 -9.82 -9.69
C THR A 712 26.77 -10.16 -9.25
N VAL A 713 27.14 -9.79 -8.02
CA VAL A 713 28.36 -10.30 -7.35
C VAL A 713 27.95 -11.31 -6.29
N GLU A 714 28.33 -12.56 -6.49
CA GLU A 714 28.08 -13.64 -5.54
C GLU A 714 29.28 -13.85 -4.61
N LYS A 715 29.04 -14.00 -3.30
CA LYS A 715 30.04 -14.39 -2.31
C LYS A 715 29.51 -15.51 -1.43
N GLU A 716 30.18 -16.65 -1.48
CA GLU A 716 29.84 -17.82 -0.66
C GLU A 716 30.65 -17.84 0.64
N LYS A 717 29.98 -18.25 1.71
CA LYS A 717 30.53 -18.47 3.05
C LYS A 717 29.99 -19.80 3.57
N ILE A 718 30.86 -20.73 3.91
CA ILE A 718 30.49 -21.95 4.63
C ILE A 718 30.18 -21.55 6.08
N ILE A 719 29.00 -21.91 6.58
CA ILE A 719 28.57 -21.62 7.96
C ILE A 719 28.98 -22.76 8.88
N TYR A 720 28.73 -24.00 8.46
CA TYR A 720 29.33 -25.20 9.02
C TYR A 720 29.42 -26.29 7.94
N ALA A 721 30.42 -27.15 8.05
CA ALA A 721 30.53 -28.35 7.21
C ALA A 721 30.66 -29.59 8.11
N THR A 722 29.81 -30.59 7.89
CA THR A 722 29.91 -31.90 8.55
C THR A 722 29.74 -33.03 7.54
N THR A 723 30.09 -34.25 7.94
CA THR A 723 29.84 -35.48 7.18
C THR A 723 28.35 -35.72 6.92
N ASP A 724 27.50 -35.42 7.90
CA ASP A 724 26.06 -35.70 7.84
C ASP A 724 25.32 -34.59 7.06
N MET A 725 25.63 -33.31 7.33
CA MET A 725 25.02 -32.14 6.68
C MET A 725 25.92 -30.90 6.75
N SER A 726 25.91 -30.08 5.69
CA SER A 726 26.66 -28.82 5.60
C SER A 726 25.75 -27.66 5.19
N LEU A 727 26.02 -26.45 5.70
CA LEU A 727 25.28 -25.23 5.40
C LEU A 727 26.18 -24.17 4.76
N ILE A 728 25.80 -23.72 3.56
CA ILE A 728 26.47 -22.64 2.83
C ILE A 728 25.53 -21.44 2.71
N GLN A 729 26.01 -20.25 3.08
CA GLN A 729 25.35 -18.98 2.79
C GLN A 729 26.01 -18.35 1.55
N LYS A 730 25.22 -18.02 0.52
CA LYS A 730 25.64 -17.19 -0.62
C LYS A 730 24.99 -15.81 -0.50
N ASN A 731 25.80 -14.79 -0.28
CA ASN A 731 25.38 -13.39 -0.36
C ASN A 731 25.44 -12.94 -1.83
N ILE A 732 24.35 -12.40 -2.35
CA ILE A 732 24.24 -11.88 -3.72
C ILE A 732 24.10 -10.36 -3.64
N LYS A 733 24.96 -9.62 -4.34
CA LYS A 733 24.88 -8.15 -4.41
C LYS A 733 24.58 -7.68 -5.82
N LEU A 734 23.62 -6.76 -5.94
CA LEU A 734 23.23 -6.15 -7.20
C LEU A 734 24.14 -4.95 -7.53
N ILE A 735 24.70 -4.92 -8.73
CA ILE A 735 25.38 -3.74 -9.28
C ILE A 735 24.38 -2.96 -10.12
N THR A 736 23.80 -1.90 -9.55
CA THR A 736 22.86 -0.99 -10.21
C THR A 736 22.88 0.40 -9.57
N GLU A 737 22.64 1.47 -10.34
CA GLU A 737 22.30 2.81 -9.82
C GLU A 737 20.77 3.05 -9.78
N SER A 738 19.97 2.14 -10.35
CA SER A 738 18.50 2.22 -10.45
C SER A 738 17.80 1.22 -9.53
N THR A 739 16.56 1.55 -9.16
CA THR A 739 15.62 0.70 -8.44
C THR A 739 14.70 -0.04 -9.42
N PHE A 740 14.41 -1.31 -9.15
CA PHE A 740 13.52 -2.13 -9.98
C PHE A 740 12.31 -2.58 -9.14
N PRO A 741 11.06 -2.33 -9.57
CA PRO A 741 9.88 -2.73 -8.80
C PRO A 741 9.78 -4.25 -8.68
N LYS A 742 10.22 -5.00 -9.69
CA LYS A 742 10.37 -6.46 -9.65
C LYS A 742 11.60 -6.88 -10.47
N LEU A 743 12.42 -7.76 -9.91
CA LEU A 743 13.65 -8.28 -10.52
C LEU A 743 13.70 -9.81 -10.39
N LEU A 744 14.05 -10.52 -11.47
CA LEU A 744 14.27 -11.96 -11.45
C LEU A 744 15.78 -12.23 -11.23
N ILE A 745 16.14 -12.71 -10.04
CA ILE A 745 17.51 -13.16 -9.77
C ILE A 745 17.67 -14.59 -10.27
N THR A 746 18.78 -14.84 -10.95
CA THR A 746 19.18 -16.16 -11.45
C THR A 746 20.59 -16.49 -10.93
N THR A 747 20.72 -17.56 -10.15
CA THR A 747 22.00 -18.06 -9.60
C THR A 747 22.13 -19.58 -9.82
N ASN A 748 23.32 -20.14 -9.68
CA ASN A 748 23.55 -21.58 -9.87
C ASN A 748 22.98 -22.41 -8.71
N LYS A 749 22.35 -23.53 -9.03
CA LYS A 749 21.72 -24.46 -8.08
C LYS A 749 22.73 -25.12 -7.13
N ASN A 750 22.27 -25.32 -5.89
CA ASN A 750 22.76 -26.27 -4.89
C ASN A 750 21.52 -26.87 -4.17
N GLU A 751 21.63 -27.95 -3.41
CA GLU A 751 20.46 -28.63 -2.81
C GLU A 751 19.82 -27.87 -1.62
N LYS A 752 18.61 -28.33 -1.23
CA LYS A 752 17.62 -27.78 -0.27
C LYS A 752 17.90 -26.33 0.19
N ILE A 753 17.02 -25.42 -0.25
CA ILE A 753 17.30 -23.99 -0.26
C ILE A 753 16.29 -23.21 0.59
N ASN A 754 16.76 -22.20 1.31
CA ASN A 754 15.97 -21.11 1.87
C ASN A 754 16.55 -19.79 1.34
N ILE A 755 15.72 -18.84 0.92
CA ILE A 755 16.16 -17.55 0.39
C ILE A 755 15.65 -16.43 1.28
N ILE A 756 16.55 -15.62 1.81
CA ILE A 756 16.22 -14.48 2.67
C ILE A 756 16.66 -13.18 1.98
N VAL A 757 15.72 -12.25 1.82
CA VAL A 757 15.95 -10.90 1.29
C VAL A 757 15.38 -9.88 2.27
N ASP A 758 16.22 -8.95 2.71
CA ASP A 758 15.85 -7.89 3.66
C ASP A 758 15.06 -8.45 4.87
N ASP A 759 15.63 -9.51 5.45
CA ASP A 759 15.15 -10.30 6.60
C ASP A 759 13.78 -11.02 6.43
N LYS A 760 13.30 -11.17 5.18
CA LYS A 760 12.12 -11.98 4.83
C LYS A 760 12.50 -13.20 4.00
N GLU A 761 11.89 -14.34 4.28
CA GLU A 761 11.96 -15.51 3.42
C GLU A 761 11.11 -15.31 2.16
N ILE A 762 11.59 -15.74 0.99
CA ILE A 762 10.93 -15.57 -0.31
C ILE A 762 10.90 -16.87 -1.12
N ASP A 763 9.82 -17.04 -1.89
CA ASP A 763 9.60 -18.17 -2.78
C ASP A 763 10.62 -18.24 -3.92
N TYR A 764 10.90 -19.47 -4.37
CA TYR A 764 11.85 -19.75 -5.43
C TYR A 764 11.42 -20.91 -6.31
N PHE A 765 11.97 -20.97 -7.52
CA PHE A 765 11.75 -22.02 -8.49
C PHE A 765 13.07 -22.43 -9.17
N PHE A 766 13.04 -23.57 -9.86
CA PHE A 766 14.19 -24.10 -10.61
C PHE A 766 13.88 -24.15 -12.10
N GLU A 767 14.83 -23.69 -12.91
CA GLU A 767 14.76 -23.76 -14.37
C GLU A 767 16.18 -23.94 -14.91
N ASP A 768 16.39 -24.90 -15.82
CA ASP A 768 17.70 -25.18 -16.47
C ASP A 768 18.91 -25.28 -15.53
N ASN A 769 18.77 -26.00 -14.41
CA ASN A 769 19.78 -26.11 -13.33
C ASN A 769 20.18 -24.77 -12.66
N LYS A 770 19.40 -23.71 -12.85
CA LYS A 770 19.54 -22.45 -12.12
C LYS A 770 18.43 -22.32 -11.09
N LEU A 771 18.79 -21.72 -9.95
CA LEU A 771 17.85 -21.22 -8.97
C LEU A 771 17.36 -19.85 -9.44
N LYS A 772 16.04 -19.68 -9.47
CA LYS A 772 15.37 -18.45 -9.88
C LYS A 772 14.40 -17.98 -8.80
N PHE A 773 14.38 -16.68 -8.53
CA PHE A 773 13.49 -16.08 -7.52
C PHE A 773 13.27 -14.60 -7.79
N TYR A 774 12.11 -14.08 -7.35
CA TYR A 774 11.73 -12.69 -7.54
C TYR A 774 12.08 -11.84 -6.32
N ILE A 775 12.52 -10.61 -6.56
CA ILE A 775 12.66 -9.58 -5.53
C ILE A 775 11.83 -8.37 -5.93
N GLU A 776 11.10 -7.82 -4.96
CA GLU A 776 10.36 -6.57 -5.11
C GLU A 776 11.20 -5.39 -4.61
N ASN A 777 11.07 -4.23 -5.28
CA ASN A 777 11.83 -3.00 -4.97
C ASN A 777 13.36 -3.19 -4.89
N ALA A 778 13.89 -4.08 -5.74
CA ALA A 778 15.30 -4.45 -5.78
C ALA A 778 16.20 -3.23 -6.05
N SER A 779 17.23 -3.05 -5.21
CA SER A 779 18.17 -1.95 -5.30
C SER A 779 19.60 -2.39 -4.96
N ASN A 780 20.59 -1.52 -5.12
CA ASN A 780 21.95 -1.77 -4.67
C ASN A 780 22.11 -1.89 -3.13
N LYS A 781 21.04 -1.62 -2.35
CA LYS A 781 21.02 -1.77 -0.89
C LYS A 781 20.42 -3.11 -0.42
N SER A 782 19.69 -3.82 -1.28
CA SER A 782 19.00 -5.07 -0.92
C SER A 782 20.00 -6.16 -0.49
N ASN A 783 19.77 -6.78 0.67
CA ASN A 783 20.65 -7.78 1.26
C ASN A 783 20.11 -9.19 1.00
N ILE A 784 20.66 -9.85 -0.03
CA ILE A 784 20.16 -11.13 -0.55
C ILE A 784 21.05 -12.26 -0.05
N ASN A 785 20.47 -13.20 0.70
CA ASN A 785 21.16 -14.34 1.30
C ASN A 785 20.46 -15.63 0.93
N VAL A 786 21.12 -16.47 0.14
CA VAL A 786 20.65 -17.81 -0.21
C VAL A 786 21.37 -18.83 0.67
N TYR A 787 20.60 -19.66 1.38
CA TYR A 787 21.12 -20.73 2.24
C TYR A 787 20.91 -22.08 1.57
N TYR A 788 21.99 -22.86 1.45
CA TYR A 788 21.99 -24.19 0.84
C TYR A 788 22.36 -25.25 1.87
N TYR A 789 21.52 -26.27 2.02
CA TYR A 789 21.80 -27.46 2.82
C TYR A 789 22.29 -28.58 1.91
N LEU A 790 23.56 -28.98 2.08
CA LEU A 790 24.24 -29.98 1.26
C LEU A 790 24.60 -31.22 2.08
N LYS A 791 24.18 -32.42 1.63
CA LYS A 791 24.71 -33.70 2.12
C LYS A 791 26.08 -33.99 1.47
N ASN A 792 26.91 -34.83 2.09
CA ASN A 792 28.16 -35.38 1.53
C ASN A 792 29.27 -34.38 1.11
N LEU A 793 29.19 -33.12 1.57
CA LEU A 793 30.20 -32.10 1.26
C LEU A 793 31.57 -32.44 1.88
N ILE A 794 31.55 -33.12 3.01
CA ILE A 794 32.63 -33.98 3.50
C ILE A 794 32.12 -35.41 3.37
N SER A 795 32.84 -36.31 2.68
CA SER A 795 32.55 -37.75 2.73
C SER A 795 33.53 -38.47 3.65
N GLU A 796 33.05 -39.55 4.25
CA GLU A 796 33.77 -40.35 5.24
C GLU A 796 33.60 -41.83 4.83
N GLN A 797 34.66 -42.62 4.98
CA GLN A 797 34.62 -44.08 4.90
C GLN A 797 35.48 -44.66 6.03
N THR A 798 34.84 -45.34 6.99
CA THR A 798 35.50 -46.07 8.08
C THR A 798 35.53 -47.58 7.81
N ASP A 799 36.72 -48.17 7.83
CA ASP A 799 36.96 -49.62 7.75
C ASP A 799 37.64 -50.14 9.03
N LEU A 800 37.14 -51.25 9.59
CA LEU A 800 37.81 -51.97 10.68
C LEU A 800 38.98 -52.80 10.13
N ILE A 801 40.20 -52.53 10.57
CA ILE A 801 41.43 -53.17 10.04
C ILE A 801 41.95 -54.28 10.94
N SER A 802 41.85 -54.12 12.26
CA SER A 802 42.35 -55.12 13.21
C SER A 802 41.60 -55.09 14.52
N GLU A 803 41.53 -56.26 15.15
CA GLU A 803 40.99 -56.48 16.48
C GLU A 803 42.05 -57.16 17.35
N LYS A 804 42.12 -56.82 18.64
CA LYS A 804 43.04 -57.45 19.59
C LYS A 804 42.30 -57.79 20.89
N GLU A 805 42.23 -59.07 21.22
CA GLU A 805 41.63 -59.55 22.45
C GLU A 805 42.58 -59.45 23.66
N MET A 806 42.02 -59.09 24.81
CA MET A 806 42.73 -58.90 26.08
C MET A 806 41.81 -59.36 27.22
N GLY A 807 41.46 -60.65 27.23
CA GLY A 807 40.50 -61.23 28.19
C GLY A 807 39.06 -60.87 27.82
N THR A 808 38.31 -60.28 28.75
CA THR A 808 36.97 -59.72 28.48
C THR A 808 37.03 -58.39 27.72
N SER A 809 38.19 -57.74 27.71
CA SER A 809 38.42 -56.46 27.03
C SER A 809 38.93 -56.68 25.61
N LYS A 810 38.62 -55.76 24.70
CA LYS A 810 38.96 -55.84 23.27
C LYS A 810 39.34 -54.48 22.72
N GLU A 811 40.34 -54.43 21.85
CA GLU A 811 40.75 -53.22 21.14
C GLU A 811 40.40 -53.37 19.65
N PHE A 812 39.65 -52.40 19.12
CA PHE A 812 39.35 -52.26 17.70
C PHE A 812 40.20 -51.15 17.11
N THR A 813 40.84 -51.39 15.97
CA THR A 813 41.54 -50.35 15.19
C THR A 813 40.87 -50.18 13.84
N TYR A 814 40.27 -49.02 13.64
CA TYR A 814 39.67 -48.58 12.39
C TYR A 814 40.61 -47.64 11.62
N LYS A 815 40.52 -47.65 10.29
CA LYS A 815 41.01 -46.56 9.45
C LYS A 815 39.80 -45.86 8.85
N SER A 816 39.72 -44.55 9.09
CA SER A 816 38.81 -43.68 8.36
C SER A 816 39.56 -42.93 7.26
N ILE A 817 38.93 -42.78 6.10
CA ILE A 817 39.35 -41.89 5.02
C ILE A 817 38.29 -40.80 4.90
N VAL A 818 38.71 -39.54 5.04
CA VAL A 818 37.81 -38.38 5.07
C VAL A 818 38.22 -37.40 4.01
N LYS A 819 37.26 -37.02 3.16
CA LYS A 819 37.51 -36.24 1.95
C LYS A 819 36.61 -35.03 1.87
N ASN A 820 37.21 -33.88 1.62
CA ASN A 820 36.49 -32.68 1.22
C ASN A 820 36.04 -32.84 -0.23
N ASN A 821 34.73 -32.98 -0.49
CA ASN A 821 34.21 -33.04 -1.86
C ASN A 821 33.96 -31.66 -2.47
N TYR A 822 34.15 -30.58 -1.71
CA TYR A 822 33.99 -29.21 -2.16
C TYR A 822 35.20 -28.70 -2.95
N GLU A 823 34.97 -27.66 -3.76
CA GLU A 823 36.00 -27.04 -4.61
C GLU A 823 36.83 -25.97 -3.89
N LYS A 824 36.53 -25.71 -2.62
CA LYS A 824 37.19 -24.71 -1.78
C LYS A 824 37.68 -25.33 -0.48
N GLU A 825 38.64 -24.67 0.15
CA GLU A 825 39.06 -24.96 1.51
C GLU A 825 37.89 -24.78 2.49
N LEU A 826 37.82 -25.63 3.51
CA LEU A 826 36.78 -25.59 4.54
C LEU A 826 37.31 -26.02 5.91
N ILE A 827 36.59 -25.64 6.96
CA ILE A 827 36.79 -26.15 8.32
C ILE A 827 35.62 -27.09 8.63
N GLY A 828 35.92 -28.38 8.76
CA GLY A 828 34.96 -29.45 8.90
C GLY A 828 34.83 -29.99 10.32
N THR A 829 33.66 -30.55 10.62
CA THR A 829 33.47 -31.48 11.75
C THR A 829 33.20 -32.88 11.19
N ILE A 830 34.08 -33.82 11.52
CA ILE A 830 33.99 -35.21 11.09
C ILE A 830 33.19 -35.97 12.14
N ILE A 831 32.13 -36.66 11.72
CA ILE A 831 31.38 -37.59 12.56
C ILE A 831 31.67 -38.99 12.01
N PHE A 832 32.36 -39.82 12.78
CA PHE A 832 32.67 -41.19 12.36
C PHE A 832 31.47 -42.10 12.66
N PRO A 833 31.13 -43.05 11.76
CA PRO A 833 30.02 -44.00 11.91
C PRO A 833 30.40 -45.15 12.86
N ILE A 834 30.98 -44.83 14.02
CA ILE A 834 31.40 -45.80 15.03
C ILE A 834 30.59 -45.57 16.30
N HIS A 835 29.86 -46.59 16.73
CA HIS A 835 29.00 -46.51 17.91
C HIS A 835 29.82 -46.60 19.21
N ILE A 836 29.71 -45.55 20.03
CA ILE A 836 30.38 -45.41 21.32
C ILE A 836 29.34 -45.54 22.44
N ASN A 837 29.37 -46.68 23.15
CA ASN A 837 28.57 -46.92 24.34
C ASN A 837 29.42 -46.82 25.62
N ASN A 838 28.78 -47.02 26.78
CA ASN A 838 29.41 -46.86 28.10
C ASN A 838 30.54 -47.86 28.39
N PHE A 839 30.70 -48.91 27.56
CA PHE A 839 31.74 -49.92 27.70
C PHE A 839 33.03 -49.55 26.95
N VAL A 840 33.07 -48.41 26.25
CA VAL A 840 34.29 -47.86 25.66
C VAL A 840 35.14 -47.16 26.73
N ASN A 841 36.30 -47.73 27.04
CA ASN A 841 37.21 -47.27 28.09
C ASN A 841 38.23 -46.22 27.62
N ASN A 842 38.61 -46.26 26.34
CA ASN A 842 39.62 -45.37 25.74
C ASN A 842 39.32 -45.19 24.24
N ILE A 843 39.54 -43.97 23.72
CA ILE A 843 39.45 -43.64 22.29
C ILE A 843 40.64 -42.78 21.89
N GLU A 844 41.48 -43.31 21.01
CA GLU A 844 42.65 -42.61 20.47
C GLU A 844 42.46 -42.43 18.96
N ILE A 845 42.52 -41.19 18.47
CA ILE A 845 42.49 -40.91 17.04
C ILE A 845 43.82 -40.29 16.64
N TYR A 846 44.47 -40.83 15.62
CA TYR A 846 45.72 -40.33 15.07
C TYR A 846 45.51 -39.89 13.62
N ASP A 847 46.13 -38.78 13.21
CA ASP A 847 46.21 -38.42 11.78
C ASP A 847 47.32 -39.20 11.05
N ASP A 848 47.42 -38.98 9.74
CA ASP A 848 48.51 -39.49 8.87
C ASP A 848 49.94 -39.23 9.40
N LYS A 849 50.12 -38.20 10.24
CA LYS A 849 51.42 -37.84 10.86
C LYS A 849 51.62 -38.50 12.22
N LYS A 850 50.70 -39.39 12.63
CA LYS A 850 50.62 -40.06 13.94
C LYS A 850 50.45 -39.08 15.11
N ILE A 851 49.91 -37.89 14.86
CA ILE A 851 49.59 -36.91 15.90
C ILE A 851 48.20 -37.23 16.45
N GLN A 852 48.10 -37.44 17.76
CA GLN A 852 46.83 -37.69 18.42
C GLN A 852 45.91 -36.46 18.33
N LYS A 853 44.67 -36.66 17.90
CA LYS A 853 43.62 -35.64 17.84
C LYS A 853 42.69 -35.76 19.04
N LYS A 854 42.32 -34.62 19.60
CA LYS A 854 41.30 -34.53 20.64
C LYS A 854 39.93 -34.83 20.02
N ASN A 855 39.32 -35.92 20.46
CA ASN A 855 37.96 -36.30 20.08
C ASN A 855 36.92 -35.86 21.12
N GLU A 856 35.67 -35.81 20.68
CA GLU A 856 34.49 -35.68 21.53
C GLU A 856 33.50 -36.80 21.18
N VAL A 857 32.68 -37.23 22.13
CA VAL A 857 31.57 -38.16 21.88
C VAL A 857 30.27 -37.39 22.07
N ILE A 858 29.42 -37.38 21.04
CA ILE A 858 28.13 -36.67 21.02
C ILE A 858 27.11 -37.68 20.52
N ASP A 859 26.02 -37.88 21.27
CA ASP A 859 24.93 -38.81 20.94
C ASP A 859 25.40 -40.21 20.54
N LYS A 860 26.35 -40.76 21.31
CA LYS A 860 27.02 -42.06 21.07
C LYS A 860 27.78 -42.16 19.73
N LYS A 861 28.01 -41.06 19.00
CA LYS A 861 28.89 -40.97 17.83
C LYS A 861 30.24 -40.34 18.19
N LEU A 862 31.30 -40.75 17.49
CA LEU A 862 32.65 -40.21 17.67
C LEU A 862 32.88 -39.00 16.74
N VAL A 863 33.30 -37.87 17.30
CA VAL A 863 33.37 -36.57 16.60
C VAL A 863 34.76 -35.94 16.69
N LEU A 864 35.26 -35.42 15.56
CA LEU A 864 36.40 -34.50 15.49
C LEU A 864 35.95 -33.14 14.95
N LYS A 865 36.09 -32.09 15.76
CA LYS A 865 35.75 -30.71 15.36
C LYS A 865 36.96 -29.95 14.84
N ASN A 866 36.69 -28.92 14.03
CA ASN A 866 37.67 -27.96 13.54
C ASN A 866 38.86 -28.60 12.80
N ILE A 867 38.54 -29.50 11.86
CA ILE A 867 39.54 -30.08 10.96
C ILE A 867 39.55 -29.27 9.67
N ASP A 868 40.64 -28.54 9.42
CA ASP A 868 40.84 -27.83 8.16
C ASP A 868 41.01 -28.83 7.02
N PHE A 869 40.42 -28.58 5.85
CA PHE A 869 40.61 -29.35 4.62
C PHE A 869 40.83 -28.42 3.44
N LEU A 870 41.93 -28.60 2.70
CA LEU A 870 42.12 -27.97 1.40
C LEU A 870 41.08 -28.50 0.38
N ALA A 871 40.89 -27.77 -0.72
CA ALA A 871 39.97 -28.18 -1.79
C ALA A 871 40.32 -29.58 -2.32
N LYS A 872 39.32 -30.48 -2.37
CA LYS A 872 39.47 -31.89 -2.77
C LYS A 872 40.49 -32.72 -1.93
N GLU A 873 40.94 -32.22 -0.78
CA GLU A 873 41.88 -32.93 0.09
C GLU A 873 41.25 -34.16 0.75
N GLU A 874 42.06 -35.21 0.90
CA GLU A 874 41.72 -36.47 1.53
C GLU A 874 42.71 -36.72 2.69
N LYS A 875 42.18 -37.05 3.87
CA LYS A 875 42.94 -37.27 5.12
C LYS A 875 42.58 -38.63 5.70
N ASN A 876 43.57 -39.38 6.14
CA ASN A 876 43.33 -40.63 6.85
C ASN A 876 43.45 -40.41 8.36
N PHE A 877 42.59 -41.11 9.09
CA PHE A 877 42.62 -41.19 10.54
C PHE A 877 42.71 -42.66 10.96
N LEU A 878 43.58 -42.95 11.92
CA LEU A 878 43.64 -44.24 12.60
C LEU A 878 42.94 -44.09 13.95
N ILE A 879 41.82 -44.78 14.13
CA ILE A 879 40.96 -44.69 15.31
C ILE A 879 41.10 -46.00 16.09
N LYS A 880 41.56 -45.92 17.34
CA LYS A 880 41.60 -47.05 18.27
C LYS A 880 40.54 -46.89 19.33
N ILE A 881 39.82 -47.97 19.61
CA ILE A 881 38.75 -48.03 20.61
C ILE A 881 39.00 -49.25 21.49
N THR A 882 39.22 -49.04 22.78
CA THR A 882 39.37 -50.12 23.75
C THR A 882 38.09 -50.26 24.57
N ILE A 883 37.45 -51.43 24.55
CA ILE A 883 36.25 -51.71 25.34
C ILE A 883 36.56 -52.56 26.58
N SER A 884 35.84 -52.34 27.68
CA SER A 884 36.00 -53.07 28.96
C SER A 884 35.47 -54.50 28.91
N ASN A 885 34.29 -54.68 28.32
CA ASN A 885 33.59 -55.96 28.27
C ASN A 885 32.91 -56.14 26.91
N LYS A 886 33.33 -57.15 26.15
CA LYS A 886 32.80 -57.42 24.80
C LYS A 886 31.35 -57.85 24.77
N TYR A 887 30.86 -58.63 25.75
CA TYR A 887 29.48 -59.10 25.74
C TYR A 887 28.50 -57.97 26.08
N GLU A 888 28.82 -57.14 27.08
CA GLU A 888 28.02 -55.96 27.41
C GLU A 888 28.04 -54.92 26.28
N TYR A 889 29.19 -54.71 25.60
CA TYR A 889 29.29 -53.84 24.42
C TYR A 889 28.35 -54.27 23.29
N TYR A 890 28.29 -55.57 22.97
CA TYR A 890 27.38 -56.07 21.94
C TYR A 890 25.92 -56.08 22.40
N PHE A 891 25.66 -56.35 23.69
CA PHE A 891 24.31 -56.31 24.27
C PHE A 891 23.68 -54.91 24.16
N ASP A 892 24.45 -53.86 24.48
CA ASP A 892 23.97 -52.47 24.39
C ASP A 892 23.78 -52.02 22.93
N THR A 893 24.72 -52.40 22.05
CA THR A 893 24.65 -52.14 20.60
C THR A 893 23.41 -52.79 19.97
N LEU A 894 23.20 -54.09 20.23
CA LEU A 894 22.03 -54.82 19.73
C LEU A 894 20.70 -54.28 20.30
N ASN A 895 20.64 -53.89 21.58
CA ASN A 895 19.43 -53.26 22.13
C ASN A 895 19.16 -51.87 21.52
N SER A 896 20.20 -51.08 21.20
CA SER A 896 20.03 -49.80 20.50
C SER A 896 19.40 -50.02 19.13
N ILE A 897 19.98 -50.91 18.31
CA ILE A 897 19.47 -51.25 16.98
C ILE A 897 18.05 -51.83 17.06
N LYS A 898 17.76 -52.67 18.06
CA LYS A 898 16.42 -53.23 18.30
C LYS A 898 15.38 -52.14 18.54
N ASN A 899 15.67 -51.16 19.39
CA ASN A 899 14.74 -50.09 19.73
C ASN A 899 14.47 -49.18 18.51
N GLU A 900 15.50 -48.94 17.68
CA GLU A 900 15.32 -48.24 16.41
C GLU A 900 14.47 -49.07 15.42
N LEU A 901 14.74 -50.37 15.23
CA LEU A 901 13.92 -51.25 14.36
C LEU A 901 12.45 -51.33 14.79
N ILE A 902 12.17 -51.37 16.11
CA ILE A 902 10.80 -51.28 16.65
C ILE A 902 10.12 -49.98 16.21
N THR A 903 10.86 -48.86 16.17
CA THR A 903 10.33 -47.54 15.77
C THR A 903 9.92 -47.53 14.28
N TYR A 904 10.58 -48.33 13.43
CA TYR A 904 10.22 -48.52 12.02
C TYR A 904 9.32 -49.76 11.76
N GLY A 905 8.78 -50.39 12.81
CA GLY A 905 7.81 -51.49 12.69
C GLY A 905 8.38 -52.85 12.25
N GLU A 906 9.70 -53.01 12.19
CA GLU A 906 10.32 -54.29 11.82
C GLU A 906 10.30 -55.27 12.99
N THR A 907 9.74 -56.46 12.78
CA THR A 907 9.42 -57.42 13.86
C THR A 907 10.24 -58.70 13.83
N LYS A 908 10.69 -59.17 12.65
CA LYS A 908 11.42 -60.44 12.50
C LYS A 908 12.85 -60.30 13.00
N LEU A 909 13.53 -59.23 12.60
CA LEU A 909 14.88 -58.93 13.10
C LEU A 909 14.87 -58.62 14.60
N VAL A 910 13.83 -57.97 15.12
CA VAL A 910 13.67 -57.71 16.56
C VAL A 910 13.53 -59.02 17.36
N GLU A 911 12.82 -60.02 16.83
CA GLU A 911 12.72 -61.35 17.46
C GLU A 911 14.06 -62.12 17.42
N GLU A 912 14.80 -62.03 16.31
CA GLU A 912 16.14 -62.61 16.13
C GLU A 912 17.18 -61.97 17.08
N ILE A 913 17.10 -60.65 17.27
CA ILE A 913 17.92 -59.91 18.24
C ILE A 913 17.56 -60.30 19.68
N ASN A 914 16.28 -60.38 20.05
CA ASN A 914 15.87 -60.78 21.41
C ASN A 914 16.39 -62.19 21.78
N LYS A 915 16.28 -63.17 20.87
CA LYS A 915 16.82 -64.53 21.08
C LYS A 915 18.34 -64.56 21.26
N THR A 916 19.04 -63.62 20.63
CA THR A 916 20.50 -63.46 20.75
C THR A 916 20.88 -62.79 22.07
N LEU A 917 20.14 -61.75 22.48
CA LEU A 917 20.33 -61.04 23.75
C LEU A 917 20.15 -61.96 24.98
N GLU A 918 19.18 -62.89 24.95
CA GLU A 918 18.94 -63.85 26.04
C GLU A 918 20.12 -64.80 26.32
N LYS A 919 21.03 -64.98 25.36
CA LYS A 919 22.11 -65.99 25.41
C LYS A 919 23.45 -65.44 24.94
N ILE A 920 23.65 -64.13 25.01
CA ILE A 920 24.78 -63.46 24.32
C ILE A 920 26.17 -63.93 24.78
N GLU A 921 26.31 -64.44 26.01
CA GLU A 921 27.54 -65.02 26.55
C GLU A 921 27.84 -66.46 26.05
N LEU A 922 26.85 -67.13 25.44
CA LEU A 922 26.90 -68.52 24.97
C LEU A 922 26.93 -68.64 23.43
N ILE A 923 26.83 -67.52 22.71
CA ILE A 923 26.79 -67.44 21.24
C ILE A 923 28.17 -67.08 20.71
N GLU A 924 28.57 -67.63 19.55
CA GLU A 924 29.83 -67.24 18.93
C GLU A 924 29.82 -65.76 18.53
N GLU A 925 30.87 -65.02 18.90
CA GLU A 925 30.97 -63.57 18.65
C GLU A 925 30.77 -63.20 17.18
N LYS A 926 31.17 -64.08 16.26
CA LYS A 926 30.99 -63.91 14.82
C LYS A 926 29.52 -63.92 14.39
N GLU A 927 28.66 -64.68 15.07
CA GLU A 927 27.21 -64.68 14.82
C GLU A 927 26.58 -63.38 15.30
N ILE A 928 27.01 -62.88 16.48
CA ILE A 928 26.58 -61.59 17.04
C ILE A 928 26.96 -60.44 16.09
N GLN A 929 28.20 -60.40 15.61
CA GLN A 929 28.67 -59.39 14.65
C GLN A 929 27.92 -59.44 13.31
N ASN A 930 27.60 -60.64 12.81
CA ASN A 930 26.80 -60.80 11.58
C ASN A 930 25.36 -60.30 11.76
N LEU A 931 24.76 -60.55 12.94
CA LEU A 931 23.41 -60.06 13.24
C LEU A 931 23.37 -58.53 13.35
N ILE A 932 24.37 -57.91 13.97
CA ILE A 932 24.52 -56.45 14.02
C ILE A 932 24.51 -55.87 12.59
N LYS A 933 25.40 -56.35 11.71
CA LYS A 933 25.48 -55.87 10.30
C LYS A 933 24.17 -56.08 9.52
N LYS A 934 23.50 -57.22 9.74
CA LYS A 934 22.21 -57.53 9.10
C LYS A 934 21.12 -56.56 9.55
N ALA A 935 21.08 -56.25 10.85
CA ALA A 935 20.11 -55.35 11.47
C ALA A 935 20.36 -53.88 11.10
N GLU A 936 21.62 -53.44 11.05
CA GLU A 936 22.01 -52.09 10.59
C GLU A 936 21.63 -51.84 9.12
N ASN A 937 21.86 -52.82 8.24
CA ASN A 937 21.48 -52.71 6.83
C ASN A 937 19.96 -52.58 6.65
N GLU A 938 19.15 -53.38 7.36
CA GLU A 938 17.69 -53.28 7.25
C GLU A 938 17.17 -51.97 7.88
N LEU A 939 17.76 -51.53 8.99
CA LEU A 939 17.44 -50.25 9.60
C LEU A 939 17.71 -49.07 8.65
N ASN A 940 18.78 -49.13 7.86
CA ASN A 940 19.07 -48.12 6.84
C ASN A 940 18.04 -48.16 5.69
N ASN A 941 17.69 -49.35 5.18
CA ASN A 941 16.63 -49.51 4.17
C ASN A 941 15.27 -48.96 4.63
N LEU A 942 14.94 -49.11 5.92
CA LEU A 942 13.71 -48.61 6.53
C LEU A 942 13.75 -47.09 6.70
N LYS A 943 14.89 -46.52 7.11
CA LYS A 943 15.12 -45.07 7.19
C LYS A 943 14.97 -44.40 5.82
N GLU A 944 15.54 -44.98 4.76
CA GLU A 944 15.40 -44.46 3.40
C GLU A 944 13.93 -44.42 2.94
N LYS A 945 13.18 -45.52 3.10
CA LYS A 945 11.74 -45.56 2.77
C LYS A 945 10.92 -44.56 3.57
N PHE A 946 11.22 -44.41 4.86
CA PHE A 946 10.54 -43.45 5.73
C PHE A 946 10.86 -41.99 5.35
N GLU A 947 12.11 -41.68 4.98
CA GLU A 947 12.47 -40.38 4.41
C GLU A 947 11.73 -40.12 3.07
N GLU A 948 11.61 -41.11 2.18
CA GLU A 948 10.84 -40.96 0.93
C GLU A 948 9.34 -40.68 1.19
N GLU A 949 8.73 -41.40 2.12
CA GLU A 949 7.31 -41.24 2.49
C GLU A 949 7.05 -39.89 3.19
N GLN A 950 7.91 -39.47 4.12
CA GLN A 950 7.80 -38.13 4.73
C GLN A 950 8.00 -37.00 3.71
N ASN A 951 8.95 -37.13 2.79
CA ASN A 951 9.15 -36.14 1.72
C ASN A 951 7.93 -36.07 0.78
N LEU A 952 7.27 -37.19 0.48
CA LEU A 952 6.04 -37.21 -0.32
C LEU A 952 4.88 -36.53 0.42
N ASN A 953 4.72 -36.80 1.71
CA ASN A 953 3.68 -36.20 2.55
C ASN A 953 3.88 -34.69 2.73
N LEU A 954 5.11 -34.22 2.95
CA LEU A 954 5.42 -32.79 3.00
C LEU A 954 5.07 -32.07 1.68
N ILE A 955 5.34 -32.69 0.53
CA ILE A 955 4.96 -32.12 -0.78
C ILE A 955 3.43 -32.12 -0.98
N LYS A 956 2.69 -33.07 -0.36
CA LYS A 956 1.21 -33.03 -0.32
C LYS A 956 0.68 -31.92 0.56
N GLU A 957 1.26 -31.72 1.74
CA GLU A 957 0.89 -30.63 2.65
C GLU A 957 1.07 -29.26 1.98
N ASN A 958 2.21 -29.04 1.31
CA ASN A 958 2.45 -27.82 0.52
C ASN A 958 1.39 -27.61 -0.58
N LEU A 959 0.96 -28.66 -1.29
CA LEU A 959 -0.09 -28.55 -2.30
C LEU A 959 -1.47 -28.26 -1.68
N ILE A 960 -1.76 -28.81 -0.50
CA ILE A 960 -3.00 -28.50 0.25
C ILE A 960 -3.01 -27.04 0.70
N GLU A 961 -1.89 -26.52 1.17
CA GLU A 961 -1.74 -25.13 1.60
C GLU A 961 -1.90 -24.15 0.42
N GLU A 962 -1.25 -24.42 -0.73
CA GLU A 962 -1.47 -23.63 -1.95
C GLU A 962 -2.93 -23.73 -2.45
N ILE A 963 -3.56 -24.90 -2.41
CA ILE A 963 -4.99 -25.03 -2.75
C ILE A 963 -5.85 -24.11 -1.87
N LYS A 964 -5.68 -24.12 -0.54
CA LYS A 964 -6.43 -23.25 0.38
C LYS A 964 -6.20 -21.77 0.09
N LYS A 965 -4.95 -21.35 -0.09
CA LYS A 965 -4.55 -19.98 -0.42
C LYS A 965 -5.21 -19.48 -1.72
N TYR A 966 -5.34 -20.35 -2.72
CA TYR A 966 -6.06 -20.01 -3.96
C TYR A 966 -7.60 -20.12 -3.84
N GLU A 967 -8.14 -20.94 -2.93
CA GLU A 967 -9.57 -20.96 -2.57
C GLU A 967 -9.98 -19.67 -1.85
N GLU A 968 -9.15 -19.15 -0.94
CA GLU A 968 -9.36 -17.84 -0.31
C GLU A 968 -9.37 -16.72 -1.36
N LYS A 969 -8.40 -16.75 -2.28
CA LYS A 969 -8.28 -15.79 -3.39
C LYS A 969 -9.50 -15.77 -4.32
N ILE A 970 -10.26 -16.86 -4.43
CA ILE A 970 -11.53 -16.89 -5.20
C ILE A 970 -12.60 -15.99 -4.57
N ASN A 971 -12.67 -15.93 -3.23
CA ASN A 971 -13.63 -15.07 -2.53
C ASN A 971 -13.32 -13.60 -2.77
N ASP A 972 -12.03 -13.24 -2.82
CA ASP A 972 -11.61 -11.89 -3.21
C ASP A 972 -11.97 -11.57 -4.66
N LEU A 973 -11.64 -12.45 -5.61
CA LEU A 973 -12.02 -12.25 -7.03
C LEU A 973 -13.53 -12.05 -7.22
N GLU A 974 -14.36 -12.78 -6.45
CA GLU A 974 -15.81 -12.59 -6.42
C GLU A 974 -16.22 -11.22 -5.84
N LYS A 975 -15.66 -10.83 -4.69
CA LYS A 975 -15.90 -9.52 -4.04
C LYS A 975 -15.59 -8.35 -4.98
N TYR A 976 -14.56 -8.47 -5.83
CA TYR A 976 -14.15 -7.44 -6.79
C TYR A 976 -14.77 -7.59 -8.20
N GLY A 977 -15.66 -8.58 -8.41
CA GLY A 977 -16.39 -8.77 -9.66
C GLY A 977 -15.53 -9.26 -10.84
N LEU A 978 -14.46 -10.02 -10.57
CA LEU A 978 -13.53 -10.60 -11.53
C LEU A 978 -13.94 -12.05 -11.87
N ILE A 979 -15.09 -12.17 -12.56
CA ILE A 979 -15.79 -13.44 -12.77
C ILE A 979 -15.00 -14.39 -13.70
N GLU A 980 -14.38 -13.89 -14.77
CA GLU A 980 -13.62 -14.71 -15.72
C GLU A 980 -12.34 -15.26 -15.07
N GLU A 981 -11.64 -14.42 -14.30
CA GLU A 981 -10.45 -14.79 -13.55
C GLU A 981 -10.78 -15.80 -12.43
N LYS A 982 -11.94 -15.66 -11.76
CA LYS A 982 -12.47 -16.65 -10.81
C LYS A 982 -12.73 -18.00 -11.48
N GLU A 983 -13.38 -18.03 -12.64
CA GLU A 983 -13.64 -19.30 -13.37
C GLU A 983 -12.37 -20.00 -13.82
N LEU A 984 -11.36 -19.24 -14.26
CA LEU A 984 -10.07 -19.79 -14.67
C LEU A 984 -9.33 -20.38 -13.48
N LEU A 985 -9.35 -19.69 -12.33
CA LEU A 985 -8.69 -20.17 -11.11
C LEU A 985 -9.38 -21.41 -10.52
N LEU A 986 -10.72 -21.46 -10.50
CA LEU A 986 -11.49 -22.64 -10.10
C LEU A 986 -11.07 -23.90 -10.88
N LYS A 987 -10.98 -23.79 -12.21
CA LYS A 987 -10.54 -24.90 -13.09
C LYS A 987 -9.13 -25.40 -12.78
N ARG A 988 -8.22 -24.51 -12.35
CA ARG A 988 -6.86 -24.88 -11.93
C ARG A 988 -6.85 -25.58 -10.57
N ILE A 989 -7.64 -25.11 -9.61
CA ILE A 989 -7.78 -25.73 -8.28
C ILE A 989 -8.36 -27.15 -8.40
N ASP A 990 -9.38 -27.38 -9.23
CA ASP A 990 -9.94 -28.72 -9.44
C ASP A 990 -8.89 -29.68 -10.06
N LEU A 991 -8.06 -29.19 -10.99
CA LEU A 991 -6.96 -29.98 -11.54
C LEU A 991 -5.88 -30.28 -10.48
N ALA A 992 -5.56 -29.31 -9.63
CA ALA A 992 -4.59 -29.45 -8.55
C ALA A 992 -5.07 -30.46 -7.47
N LYS A 993 -6.35 -30.40 -7.08
CA LYS A 993 -6.99 -31.39 -6.20
C LYS A 993 -6.93 -32.81 -6.78
N THR A 994 -7.16 -32.94 -8.09
CA THR A 994 -7.02 -34.24 -8.78
C THR A 994 -5.58 -34.79 -8.74
N LEU A 995 -4.57 -33.91 -8.77
CA LEU A 995 -3.16 -34.29 -8.71
C LEU A 995 -2.66 -34.60 -7.29
N LEU A 996 -3.30 -34.04 -6.26
CA LEU A 996 -3.00 -34.31 -4.84
C LEU A 996 -3.23 -35.78 -4.44
N GLU A 997 -4.18 -36.47 -5.09
CA GLU A 997 -4.46 -37.89 -4.86
C GLU A 997 -3.36 -38.83 -5.41
N SER A 998 -2.43 -38.33 -6.24
CA SER A 998 -1.36 -39.17 -6.81
C SER A 998 -0.39 -39.69 -5.73
N THR A 999 0.20 -40.86 -6.00
CA THR A 999 1.32 -41.44 -5.26
C THR A 999 2.69 -41.07 -5.86
N LYS A 1000 2.72 -40.35 -6.99
CA LYS A 1000 3.96 -39.95 -7.67
C LYS A 1000 4.30 -38.49 -7.38
N ARG A 1001 5.48 -38.26 -6.79
CA ARG A 1001 6.04 -36.93 -6.52
C ARG A 1001 5.89 -35.93 -7.68
N ASN A 1002 6.14 -36.36 -8.92
CA ASN A 1002 6.10 -35.50 -10.11
C ASN A 1002 4.69 -34.97 -10.42
N ASP A 1003 3.63 -35.73 -10.12
CA ASP A 1003 2.25 -35.30 -10.37
C ASP A 1003 1.84 -34.22 -9.36
N ILE A 1004 2.29 -34.34 -8.11
CA ILE A 1004 2.01 -33.39 -7.02
C ILE A 1004 2.80 -32.09 -7.26
N LEU A 1005 4.07 -32.18 -7.66
CA LEU A 1005 4.86 -31.02 -8.12
C LEU A 1005 4.23 -30.33 -9.34
N LYS A 1006 3.58 -31.09 -10.24
CA LYS A 1006 2.80 -30.51 -11.34
C LYS A 1006 1.54 -29.81 -10.85
N GLY A 1007 0.88 -30.31 -9.81
CA GLY A 1007 -0.23 -29.64 -9.14
C GLY A 1007 0.17 -28.26 -8.59
N ILE A 1008 1.33 -28.20 -7.92
CA ILE A 1008 1.90 -26.94 -7.41
C ILE A 1008 2.21 -25.97 -8.59
N SER A 1009 2.87 -26.46 -9.65
CA SER A 1009 3.24 -25.60 -10.77
C SER A 1009 2.05 -25.07 -11.58
N LEU A 1010 0.92 -25.80 -11.63
CA LEU A 1010 -0.33 -25.34 -12.25
C LEU A 1010 -0.97 -24.17 -11.51
N LEU A 1011 -0.79 -24.07 -10.20
CA LEU A 1011 -1.26 -22.94 -9.40
C LEU A 1011 -0.30 -21.74 -9.49
N GLN A 1012 1.01 -21.99 -9.59
CA GLN A 1012 2.05 -20.95 -9.49
C GLN A 1012 2.50 -20.31 -10.83
N ASN A 1013 2.49 -21.03 -11.97
CA ASN A 1013 3.23 -20.60 -13.16
C ASN A 1013 2.50 -19.70 -14.17
N GLU A 1014 1.18 -19.54 -14.09
CA GLU A 1014 0.43 -18.68 -15.02
C GLU A 1014 -0.21 -17.49 -14.28
N PRO A 1015 0.39 -16.28 -14.33
CA PRO A 1015 -0.19 -15.11 -13.69
C PRO A 1015 -1.56 -14.81 -14.27
N LEU A 1016 -2.54 -14.59 -13.40
CA LEU A 1016 -3.86 -14.09 -13.80
C LEU A 1016 -3.70 -12.59 -14.12
N SER A 1017 -3.86 -12.21 -15.40
CA SER A 1017 -3.85 -10.81 -15.85
C SER A 1017 -5.27 -10.25 -15.92
N ILE A 1018 -5.47 -8.96 -15.65
CA ILE A 1018 -6.80 -8.35 -15.65
C ILE A 1018 -7.43 -8.39 -17.04
N SER A 1019 -8.75 -8.58 -17.12
CA SER A 1019 -9.43 -8.77 -18.41
C SER A 1019 -9.09 -7.69 -19.45
N GLU A 1020 -8.93 -8.13 -20.70
CA GLU A 1020 -8.50 -7.27 -21.82
C GLU A 1020 -9.54 -6.17 -22.13
N GLU A 1021 -10.78 -6.35 -21.69
CA GLU A 1021 -11.84 -5.33 -21.75
C GLU A 1021 -11.55 -4.15 -20.81
N ILE A 1022 -11.12 -4.42 -19.58
CA ILE A 1022 -10.75 -3.38 -18.60
C ILE A 1022 -9.54 -2.59 -19.10
N LYS A 1023 -8.52 -3.27 -19.67
CA LYS A 1023 -7.35 -2.60 -20.27
C LYS A 1023 -7.76 -1.67 -21.42
N LYS A 1024 -8.62 -2.14 -22.33
CA LYS A 1024 -9.15 -1.34 -23.45
C LYS A 1024 -10.00 -0.16 -22.97
N GLU A 1025 -10.80 -0.34 -21.92
CA GLU A 1025 -11.61 0.73 -21.37
C GLU A 1025 -10.73 1.81 -20.70
N ALA A 1026 -9.74 1.42 -19.90
CA ALA A 1026 -8.79 2.36 -19.28
C ALA A 1026 -8.03 3.19 -20.33
N GLU A 1027 -7.60 2.57 -21.44
CA GLU A 1027 -6.91 3.23 -22.54
C GLU A 1027 -7.85 4.19 -23.31
N LYS A 1028 -9.13 3.80 -23.50
CA LYS A 1028 -10.17 4.67 -24.06
C LYS A 1028 -10.39 5.91 -23.19
N LEU A 1029 -10.55 5.74 -21.87
CA LEU A 1029 -10.73 6.87 -20.95
C LEU A 1029 -9.52 7.81 -20.97
N PHE A 1030 -8.30 7.27 -20.93
CA PHE A 1030 -7.06 8.04 -21.01
C PHE A 1030 -6.96 8.87 -22.29
N LYS A 1031 -7.28 8.28 -23.45
CA LYS A 1031 -7.30 8.99 -24.72
C LYS A 1031 -8.25 10.20 -24.67
N ILE A 1032 -9.46 10.02 -24.15
CA ILE A 1032 -10.48 11.09 -24.09
C ILE A 1032 -10.05 12.23 -23.14
N VAL A 1033 -9.51 11.92 -21.96
CA VAL A 1033 -9.01 12.96 -21.02
C VAL A 1033 -7.83 13.70 -21.62
N LYS A 1034 -6.89 12.98 -22.25
CA LYS A 1034 -5.71 13.56 -22.90
C LYS A 1034 -6.05 14.46 -24.09
N GLU A 1035 -7.00 14.05 -24.93
CA GLU A 1035 -7.44 14.84 -26.09
C GLU A 1035 -8.29 16.07 -25.71
N SER A 1036 -8.78 16.16 -24.45
CA SER A 1036 -9.65 17.26 -24.02
C SER A 1036 -9.16 18.07 -22.81
N ALA A 1037 -7.92 17.83 -22.35
CA ALA A 1037 -7.23 18.64 -21.34
C ALA A 1037 -7.04 20.10 -21.84
N GLY A 1038 -7.97 20.97 -21.45
CA GLY A 1038 -7.93 22.40 -21.75
C GLY A 1038 -6.95 23.18 -20.85
N LYS A 1039 -6.87 24.49 -21.06
CA LYS A 1039 -6.00 25.41 -20.29
C LYS A 1039 -6.56 25.83 -18.91
N ASP A 1040 -7.62 25.18 -18.45
CA ASP A 1040 -8.26 25.51 -17.17
C ASP A 1040 -7.56 24.82 -16.00
N ASN A 1041 -7.25 25.57 -14.93
CA ASN A 1041 -6.48 25.07 -13.79
C ASN A 1041 -7.18 23.94 -13.00
N VAL A 1042 -8.52 23.88 -12.98
CA VAL A 1042 -9.26 22.80 -12.33
C VAL A 1042 -9.19 21.54 -13.19
N LEU A 1043 -9.38 21.68 -14.51
CA LEU A 1043 -9.26 20.56 -15.44
C LEU A 1043 -7.84 20.04 -15.57
N ILE A 1044 -6.82 20.89 -15.48
CA ILE A 1044 -5.41 20.49 -15.46
C ILE A 1044 -5.15 19.64 -14.20
N LYS A 1045 -5.60 20.07 -13.02
CA LYS A 1045 -5.43 19.29 -11.77
C LYS A 1045 -6.15 17.94 -11.83
N LEU A 1046 -7.38 17.89 -12.36
CA LEU A 1046 -8.13 16.64 -12.50
C LEU A 1046 -7.53 15.71 -13.57
N ALA A 1047 -7.04 16.26 -14.69
CA ALA A 1047 -6.31 15.51 -15.70
C ALA A 1047 -4.99 14.96 -15.15
N GLN A 1048 -4.24 15.74 -14.38
CA GLN A 1048 -3.02 15.27 -13.70
C GLN A 1048 -3.32 14.15 -12.69
N ALA A 1049 -4.36 14.29 -11.85
CA ALA A 1049 -4.78 13.23 -10.95
C ALA A 1049 -5.18 11.95 -11.71
N PHE A 1050 -5.91 12.09 -12.82
CA PHE A 1050 -6.26 10.98 -13.70
C PHE A 1050 -5.03 10.34 -14.36
N PHE A 1051 -4.07 11.12 -14.86
CA PHE A 1051 -2.86 10.60 -15.50
C PHE A 1051 -1.95 9.88 -14.49
N ASN A 1052 -1.76 10.42 -13.29
CA ASN A 1052 -1.01 9.75 -12.22
C ASN A 1052 -1.65 8.39 -11.86
N LYS A 1053 -2.98 8.33 -11.77
CA LYS A 1053 -3.72 7.08 -11.54
C LYS A 1053 -3.71 6.14 -12.76
N LYS A 1054 -3.49 6.65 -13.97
CA LYS A 1054 -3.31 5.82 -15.18
C LYS A 1054 -1.92 5.22 -15.24
N GLU A 1055 -0.89 5.96 -14.83
CA GLU A 1055 0.45 5.41 -14.62
C GLU A 1055 0.41 4.32 -13.54
N GLU A 1056 -0.24 4.57 -12.40
CA GLU A 1056 -0.44 3.53 -11.36
C GLU A 1056 -1.20 2.31 -11.92
N PHE A 1057 -2.28 2.49 -12.68
CA PHE A 1057 -2.96 1.36 -13.33
C PHE A 1057 -2.06 0.60 -14.31
N ASP A 1058 -1.24 1.31 -15.10
CA ASP A 1058 -0.33 0.70 -16.06
C ASP A 1058 0.83 -0.06 -15.39
N GLU A 1059 1.24 0.35 -14.19
CA GLU A 1059 2.17 -0.40 -13.33
C GLU A 1059 1.52 -1.67 -12.78
N TRP A 1060 0.31 -1.59 -12.22
CA TRP A 1060 -0.28 -2.71 -11.48
C TRP A 1060 -1.02 -3.75 -12.35
N LYS A 1061 -1.49 -3.42 -13.57
CA LYS A 1061 -2.40 -4.26 -14.41
C LYS A 1061 -1.89 -5.66 -14.78
N GLU A 1062 -0.59 -5.91 -14.73
CA GLU A 1062 0.02 -7.24 -14.92
C GLU A 1062 0.66 -7.81 -13.62
N ILE A 1063 0.51 -7.12 -12.49
CA ILE A 1063 1.14 -7.43 -11.19
C ILE A 1063 0.11 -7.88 -10.15
N ASP A 1064 -0.98 -7.13 -9.98
CA ASP A 1064 -2.03 -7.39 -8.98
C ASP A 1064 -3.41 -7.07 -9.56
N LEU A 1065 -4.24 -8.10 -9.73
CA LEU A 1065 -5.61 -7.99 -10.24
C LEU A 1065 -6.51 -7.08 -9.40
N ILE A 1066 -6.47 -7.25 -8.08
CA ILE A 1066 -7.40 -6.62 -7.14
C ILE A 1066 -7.07 -5.14 -7.09
N LYS A 1067 -5.80 -4.82 -6.84
CA LYS A 1067 -5.33 -3.44 -6.81
C LYS A 1067 -5.53 -2.75 -8.16
N SER A 1068 -5.32 -3.45 -9.28
CA SER A 1068 -5.63 -2.90 -10.62
C SER A 1068 -7.10 -2.61 -10.84
N LYS A 1069 -7.99 -3.46 -10.31
CA LYS A 1069 -9.43 -3.23 -10.37
C LYS A 1069 -9.84 -2.03 -9.50
N GLU A 1070 -9.24 -1.88 -8.31
CA GLU A 1070 -9.44 -0.71 -7.44
C GLU A 1070 -8.97 0.58 -8.12
N ILE A 1071 -7.73 0.63 -8.62
CA ILE A 1071 -7.21 1.79 -9.36
C ILE A 1071 -8.05 2.08 -10.63
N PHE A 1072 -8.57 1.05 -11.30
CA PHE A 1072 -9.48 1.24 -12.44
C PHE A 1072 -10.82 1.87 -12.05
N LEU A 1073 -11.37 1.52 -10.88
CA LEU A 1073 -12.57 2.17 -10.35
C LEU A 1073 -12.27 3.63 -9.95
N GLU A 1074 -11.11 3.90 -9.37
CA GLU A 1074 -10.64 5.28 -9.12
C GLU A 1074 -10.46 6.08 -10.42
N LEU A 1075 -9.92 5.47 -11.47
CA LEU A 1075 -9.84 6.06 -12.81
C LEU A 1075 -11.23 6.40 -13.36
N LYS A 1076 -12.22 5.51 -13.21
CA LYS A 1076 -13.61 5.80 -13.60
C LYS A 1076 -14.21 6.96 -12.79
N ASN A 1077 -13.95 7.03 -11.49
CA ASN A 1077 -14.41 8.12 -10.64
C ASN A 1077 -13.74 9.46 -11.02
N LEU A 1078 -12.43 9.46 -11.26
CA LEU A 1078 -11.69 10.64 -11.71
C LEU A 1078 -12.11 11.08 -13.11
N TYR A 1079 -12.38 10.15 -14.03
CA TYR A 1079 -12.95 10.44 -15.35
C TYR A 1079 -14.32 11.10 -15.24
N THR A 1080 -15.20 10.54 -14.41
CA THR A 1080 -16.56 11.08 -14.17
C THR A 1080 -16.47 12.49 -13.62
N LYS A 1081 -15.67 12.71 -12.55
CA LYS A 1081 -15.44 14.03 -11.97
C LYS A 1081 -14.81 15.02 -12.95
N TYR A 1082 -13.83 14.58 -13.74
CA TYR A 1082 -13.22 15.38 -14.80
C TYR A 1082 -14.26 15.83 -15.83
N PHE A 1083 -15.16 14.94 -16.26
CA PHE A 1083 -16.25 15.30 -17.18
C PHE A 1083 -17.32 16.18 -16.54
N GLU A 1084 -17.70 15.92 -15.28
CA GLU A 1084 -18.63 16.80 -14.55
C GLU A 1084 -18.10 18.22 -14.42
N ASP A 1085 -16.85 18.39 -13.98
CA ASP A 1085 -16.25 19.71 -13.79
C ASP A 1085 -15.94 20.39 -15.14
N LYS A 1086 -15.57 19.62 -16.17
CA LYS A 1086 -15.47 20.11 -17.56
C LYS A 1086 -16.82 20.58 -18.08
N ASN A 1087 -17.89 19.84 -17.81
CA ASN A 1087 -19.24 20.22 -18.19
C ASN A 1087 -19.69 21.49 -17.45
N LYS A 1088 -19.44 21.60 -16.13
CA LYS A 1088 -19.70 22.82 -15.33
C LYS A 1088 -18.95 24.04 -15.88
N LEU A 1089 -17.69 23.87 -16.29
CA LEU A 1089 -16.89 24.95 -16.90
C LEU A 1089 -17.41 25.32 -18.30
N TRP A 1090 -17.75 24.34 -19.13
CA TRP A 1090 -18.31 24.56 -20.47
C TRP A 1090 -19.72 25.18 -20.44
N THR A 1091 -20.55 24.90 -19.41
CA THR A 1091 -21.86 25.56 -19.25
C THR A 1091 -21.77 27.07 -18.99
N ASN A 1092 -20.58 27.63 -18.73
CA ASN A 1092 -20.36 29.08 -18.59
C ASN A 1092 -19.77 29.74 -19.86
N LEU A 1093 -19.53 28.99 -20.94
CA LEU A 1093 -18.83 29.47 -22.15
C LEU A 1093 -19.43 28.91 -23.45
N ASP A 1094 -20.59 29.43 -23.85
CA ASP A 1094 -20.95 29.85 -25.24
C ASP A 1094 -22.49 29.96 -25.39
N PRO A 1095 -23.08 31.18 -25.39
CA PRO A 1095 -24.52 31.35 -25.56
C PRO A 1095 -25.07 30.86 -26.92
N ASN A 1096 -24.23 30.68 -27.95
CA ASN A 1096 -24.68 30.18 -29.26
C ASN A 1096 -25.01 28.68 -29.26
N LYS A 1097 -24.59 27.91 -28.24
CA LYS A 1097 -24.86 26.47 -28.19
C LYS A 1097 -26.34 26.13 -27.96
N SER A 1098 -27.07 26.94 -27.20
CA SER A 1098 -28.51 26.74 -26.97
C SER A 1098 -29.29 26.80 -28.28
N GLU A 1099 -29.02 27.82 -29.10
CA GLU A 1099 -29.61 28.00 -30.42
C GLU A 1099 -29.21 26.86 -31.38
N LYS A 1100 -27.95 26.42 -31.36
CA LYS A 1100 -27.49 25.27 -32.15
C LYS A 1100 -28.21 23.97 -31.78
N ILE A 1101 -28.39 23.66 -30.50
CA ILE A 1101 -29.12 22.46 -30.03
C ILE A 1101 -30.59 22.56 -30.43
N SER A 1102 -31.23 23.73 -30.24
CA SER A 1102 -32.62 23.98 -30.67
C SER A 1102 -32.81 23.76 -32.17
N ASN A 1103 -31.91 24.28 -33.00
CA ASN A 1103 -31.92 24.07 -34.45
C ASN A 1103 -31.72 22.58 -34.83
N MET A 1104 -30.87 21.85 -34.11
CA MET A 1104 -30.67 20.42 -34.35
C MET A 1104 -31.86 19.55 -33.90
N LEU A 1105 -32.52 19.90 -32.78
CA LEU A 1105 -33.77 19.26 -32.33
C LEU A 1105 -34.90 19.49 -33.34
N LYS A 1106 -35.00 20.71 -33.88
CA LYS A 1106 -35.93 21.05 -34.95
C LYS A 1106 -35.66 20.23 -36.22
N GLU A 1107 -34.41 20.13 -36.69
CA GLU A 1107 -34.04 19.26 -37.81
C GLU A 1107 -34.40 17.78 -37.56
N CYS A 1108 -34.16 17.25 -36.35
CA CYS A 1108 -34.54 15.87 -36.01
C CYS A 1108 -36.05 15.65 -36.11
N SER A 1109 -36.83 16.63 -35.64
CA SER A 1109 -38.30 16.62 -35.73
C SER A 1109 -38.76 16.64 -37.19
N GLU A 1110 -38.18 17.52 -38.02
CA GLU A 1110 -38.46 17.60 -39.46
C GLU A 1110 -38.11 16.29 -40.21
N TYR A 1111 -37.00 15.63 -39.86
CA TYR A 1111 -36.66 14.31 -40.43
C TYR A 1111 -37.61 13.21 -39.95
N LEU A 1112 -38.02 13.19 -38.68
CA LEU A 1112 -38.98 12.21 -38.16
C LEU A 1112 -40.35 12.35 -38.81
N ASP A 1113 -40.85 13.58 -38.99
CA ASP A 1113 -42.13 13.83 -39.66
C ASP A 1113 -42.07 13.51 -41.16
N PHE A 1114 -40.92 13.71 -41.80
CA PHE A 1114 -40.69 13.22 -43.17
C PHE A 1114 -40.73 11.68 -43.21
N LEU A 1115 -39.98 11.00 -42.34
CA LEU A 1115 -39.88 9.54 -42.33
C LEU A 1115 -41.21 8.88 -41.97
N GLU A 1116 -41.92 9.40 -40.97
CA GLU A 1116 -43.24 8.91 -40.58
C GLU A 1116 -44.25 9.08 -41.72
N ARG A 1117 -44.28 10.24 -42.40
CA ARG A 1117 -45.17 10.47 -43.54
C ARG A 1117 -44.87 9.54 -44.72
N GLU A 1118 -43.60 9.35 -45.08
CA GLU A 1118 -43.20 8.53 -46.22
C GLU A 1118 -43.38 7.03 -45.94
N LEU A 1119 -43.12 6.58 -44.72
CA LEU A 1119 -43.20 5.17 -44.31
C LEU A 1119 -44.57 4.75 -43.76
N SER A 1120 -45.54 5.67 -43.64
CA SER A 1120 -46.94 5.36 -43.29
C SER A 1120 -47.76 4.76 -44.46
N ILE A 1121 -47.11 4.39 -45.55
CA ILE A 1121 -47.72 3.66 -46.66
C ILE A 1121 -47.85 2.18 -46.27
N ASP A 1122 -48.90 1.50 -46.75
CA ASP A 1122 -49.18 0.10 -46.40
C ASP A 1122 -47.96 -0.81 -46.62
N GLU A 1123 -47.60 -1.57 -45.58
CA GLU A 1123 -46.39 -2.39 -45.56
C GLU A 1123 -46.41 -3.46 -46.67
N SER A 1124 -47.60 -3.93 -47.07
CA SER A 1124 -47.74 -4.88 -48.18
C SER A 1124 -47.35 -4.27 -49.53
N GLU A 1125 -47.53 -2.97 -49.74
CA GLU A 1125 -47.11 -2.27 -50.96
C GLU A 1125 -45.58 -2.10 -51.01
N LEU A 1126 -44.96 -1.76 -49.89
CA LEU A 1126 -43.50 -1.64 -49.78
C LEU A 1126 -42.80 -2.98 -50.01
N ILE A 1127 -43.35 -4.08 -49.45
CA ILE A 1127 -42.85 -5.44 -49.67
C ILE A 1127 -43.02 -5.87 -51.13
N LYS A 1128 -44.19 -5.64 -51.76
CA LYS A 1128 -44.40 -5.89 -53.21
C LYS A 1128 -43.40 -5.07 -54.06
N ALA A 1129 -43.09 -3.85 -53.64
CA ALA A 1129 -42.11 -2.99 -54.28
C ALA A 1129 -40.65 -3.40 -54.03
N LYS A 1130 -40.38 -4.36 -53.14
CA LYS A 1130 -39.03 -4.71 -52.65
C LYS A 1130 -38.26 -3.48 -52.11
N PHE A 1131 -38.99 -2.54 -51.52
CA PHE A 1131 -38.40 -1.35 -50.91
C PHE A 1131 -37.82 -1.73 -49.54
N ILE A 1132 -36.51 -1.53 -49.34
CA ILE A 1132 -35.86 -1.80 -48.07
C ILE A 1132 -35.94 -0.53 -47.23
N GLN A 1133 -36.81 -0.56 -46.21
CA GLN A 1133 -36.94 0.55 -45.27
C GLN A 1133 -35.60 0.76 -44.52
N PRO A 1134 -34.99 1.95 -44.56
CA PRO A 1134 -33.72 2.20 -43.87
C PRO A 1134 -33.88 2.33 -42.35
N ILE A 1135 -35.11 2.48 -41.87
CA ILE A 1135 -35.50 2.60 -40.45
C ILE A 1135 -36.93 2.10 -40.29
N THR A 1136 -37.27 1.47 -39.17
CA THR A 1136 -38.61 0.91 -38.93
C THR A 1136 -39.54 1.92 -38.26
N LEU A 1137 -40.85 1.81 -38.48
CA LEU A 1137 -41.88 2.60 -37.77
C LEU A 1137 -41.78 2.47 -36.23
N SER A 1138 -41.34 1.32 -35.73
CA SER A 1138 -41.09 1.12 -34.29
C SER A 1138 -39.89 1.93 -33.80
N ARG A 1139 -38.79 2.00 -34.56
CA ARG A 1139 -37.62 2.82 -34.21
C ARG A 1139 -37.95 4.31 -34.29
N ILE A 1140 -38.74 4.74 -35.29
CA ILE A 1140 -39.24 6.13 -35.40
C ILE A 1140 -40.03 6.54 -34.15
N LYS A 1141 -40.97 5.71 -33.68
CA LYS A 1141 -41.73 5.99 -32.44
C LYS A 1141 -40.83 6.05 -31.21
N LYS A 1142 -39.82 5.17 -31.11
CA LYS A 1142 -38.82 5.20 -30.03
C LYS A 1142 -37.98 6.47 -30.07
N LEU A 1143 -37.51 6.89 -31.25
CA LEU A 1143 -36.75 8.12 -31.46
C LEU A 1143 -37.56 9.39 -31.12
N LYS A 1144 -38.88 9.42 -31.39
CA LYS A 1144 -39.75 10.52 -30.93
C LYS A 1144 -39.78 10.62 -29.39
N LEU A 1145 -39.87 9.51 -28.67
CA LEU A 1145 -39.81 9.49 -27.20
C LEU A 1145 -38.42 9.89 -26.68
N GLU A 1146 -37.36 9.32 -27.25
CA GLU A 1146 -35.97 9.66 -26.92
C GLU A 1146 -35.70 11.18 -27.09
N LEU A 1147 -36.20 11.81 -28.16
CA LEU A 1147 -36.07 13.26 -28.35
C LEU A 1147 -36.83 14.10 -27.32
N VAL A 1148 -38.05 13.69 -26.91
CA VAL A 1148 -38.81 14.40 -25.87
C VAL A 1148 -38.13 14.27 -24.51
N GLU A 1149 -37.56 13.10 -24.19
CA GLU A 1149 -36.75 12.91 -22.98
C GLU A 1149 -35.48 13.78 -22.99
N ILE A 1150 -34.81 13.86 -24.15
CA ILE A 1150 -33.63 14.71 -24.35
C ILE A 1150 -33.99 16.20 -24.24
N GLU A 1151 -35.11 16.65 -24.83
CA GLU A 1151 -35.57 18.04 -24.74
C GLU A 1151 -35.82 18.45 -23.27
N ASN A 1152 -36.38 17.55 -22.46
CA ASN A 1152 -36.67 17.77 -21.04
C ASN A 1152 -35.49 17.51 -20.08
N ALA A 1153 -34.36 16.96 -20.54
CA ALA A 1153 -33.22 16.67 -19.67
C ALA A 1153 -32.58 17.95 -19.08
N PRO A 1154 -31.93 17.90 -17.90
CA PRO A 1154 -31.27 19.06 -17.31
C PRO A 1154 -29.86 19.37 -17.87
N ASN A 1155 -29.21 18.41 -18.57
CA ASN A 1155 -27.80 18.47 -18.96
C ASN A 1155 -27.61 18.85 -20.46
N SER A 1156 -27.03 20.01 -20.76
CA SER A 1156 -26.94 20.53 -22.14
C SER A 1156 -25.92 19.84 -23.06
N ILE A 1157 -24.88 19.20 -22.51
CA ILE A 1157 -23.83 18.54 -23.33
C ILE A 1157 -24.29 17.14 -23.74
N GLU A 1158 -24.92 16.42 -22.81
CA GLU A 1158 -25.57 15.14 -23.09
C GLU A 1158 -26.75 15.29 -24.07
N LYS A 1159 -27.42 16.47 -24.09
CA LYS A 1159 -28.32 16.83 -25.19
C LYS A 1159 -27.59 16.94 -26.52
N GLU A 1160 -26.50 17.72 -26.61
CA GLU A 1160 -25.81 17.94 -27.89
C GLU A 1160 -25.32 16.63 -28.53
N GLU A 1161 -24.72 15.72 -27.75
CA GLU A 1161 -24.22 14.43 -28.26
C GLU A 1161 -25.38 13.51 -28.70
N LYS A 1162 -26.40 13.30 -27.86
CA LYS A 1162 -27.55 12.44 -28.22
C LYS A 1162 -28.34 13.00 -29.41
N VAL A 1163 -28.55 14.31 -29.49
CA VAL A 1163 -29.20 14.95 -30.65
C VAL A 1163 -28.32 14.80 -31.89
N PHE A 1164 -26.98 14.89 -31.78
CA PHE A 1164 -26.09 14.69 -32.93
C PHE A 1164 -26.15 13.26 -33.47
N GLU A 1165 -26.15 12.24 -32.61
CA GLU A 1165 -26.29 10.84 -33.01
C GLU A 1165 -27.66 10.56 -33.66
N ILE A 1166 -28.75 10.99 -33.02
CA ILE A 1166 -30.12 10.84 -33.56
C ILE A 1166 -30.26 11.56 -34.90
N ARG A 1167 -29.73 12.78 -35.02
CA ARG A 1167 -29.69 13.52 -36.30
C ARG A 1167 -28.93 12.76 -37.39
N GLY A 1168 -27.84 12.08 -37.02
CA GLY A 1168 -27.06 11.23 -37.91
C GLY A 1168 -27.87 10.05 -38.44
N GLU A 1169 -28.51 9.28 -37.55
CA GLU A 1169 -29.38 8.13 -37.89
C GLU A 1169 -30.53 8.57 -38.80
N LEU A 1170 -31.26 9.62 -38.40
CA LEU A 1170 -32.41 10.15 -39.13
C LEU A 1170 -32.02 10.69 -40.51
N LYS A 1171 -30.95 11.48 -40.61
CA LYS A 1171 -30.49 12.02 -41.89
C LYS A 1171 -30.05 10.92 -42.84
N ALA A 1172 -29.31 9.92 -42.35
CA ALA A 1172 -28.89 8.78 -43.16
C ALA A 1172 -30.09 7.98 -43.70
N ALA A 1173 -31.15 7.82 -42.89
CA ALA A 1173 -32.40 7.21 -43.34
C ALA A 1173 -33.09 8.05 -44.45
N VAL A 1174 -33.25 9.36 -44.24
CA VAL A 1174 -33.86 10.27 -45.23
C VAL A 1174 -33.07 10.27 -46.56
N ASP A 1175 -31.75 10.41 -46.48
CA ASP A 1175 -30.87 10.43 -47.66
C ASP A 1175 -30.90 9.07 -48.40
N SER A 1176 -31.07 7.95 -47.68
CA SER A 1176 -31.25 6.62 -48.29
C SER A 1176 -32.54 6.53 -49.10
N ILE A 1177 -33.69 6.99 -48.56
CA ILE A 1177 -34.99 7.00 -49.29
C ILE A 1177 -34.87 7.85 -50.56
N LYS A 1178 -34.31 9.06 -50.43
CA LYS A 1178 -34.12 9.98 -51.57
C LYS A 1178 -33.21 9.37 -52.64
N LYS A 1179 -32.05 8.82 -52.23
CA LYS A 1179 -31.06 8.23 -53.14
C LYS A 1179 -31.59 6.98 -53.85
N GLN A 1180 -32.27 6.08 -53.15
CA GLN A 1180 -32.90 4.90 -53.77
C GLN A 1180 -33.94 5.31 -54.83
N THR A 1181 -34.76 6.32 -54.51
CA THR A 1181 -35.80 6.85 -55.40
C THR A 1181 -35.22 7.55 -56.63
N ILE A 1182 -34.25 8.44 -56.44
CA ILE A 1182 -33.59 9.17 -57.54
C ILE A 1182 -32.81 8.21 -58.44
N ASN A 1183 -32.13 7.20 -57.88
CA ASN A 1183 -31.45 6.18 -58.67
C ASN A 1183 -32.45 5.35 -59.50
N LEU A 1184 -33.60 4.97 -58.92
CA LEU A 1184 -34.65 4.26 -59.67
C LEU A 1184 -35.27 5.15 -60.75
N PHE A 1185 -35.45 6.46 -60.49
CA PHE A 1185 -35.96 7.43 -61.44
C PHE A 1185 -35.01 7.60 -62.64
N ASN A 1186 -33.72 7.84 -62.38
CA ASN A 1186 -32.69 7.96 -63.42
C ASN A 1186 -32.61 6.66 -64.24
N LYS A 1187 -32.57 5.50 -63.57
CA LYS A 1187 -32.61 4.21 -64.26
C LYS A 1187 -33.88 4.04 -65.11
N SER A 1188 -35.03 4.52 -64.66
CA SER A 1188 -36.28 4.44 -65.43
C SER A 1188 -36.29 5.34 -66.67
N ILE A 1189 -35.49 6.42 -66.68
CA ILE A 1189 -35.20 7.20 -67.89
C ILE A 1189 -34.34 6.38 -68.86
N ASP A 1190 -33.27 5.77 -68.37
CA ASP A 1190 -32.37 4.92 -69.17
C ASP A 1190 -33.12 3.69 -69.77
N ASP A 1191 -33.99 3.07 -68.97
CA ASP A 1191 -34.86 1.94 -69.33
C ASP A 1191 -36.06 2.38 -70.21
N LYS A 1192 -36.19 3.68 -70.55
CA LYS A 1192 -37.24 4.28 -71.40
C LYS A 1192 -38.67 4.00 -70.95
N VAL A 1193 -38.92 4.11 -69.65
CA VAL A 1193 -40.27 4.02 -69.07
C VAL A 1193 -41.16 5.15 -69.62
N GLU A 1194 -42.47 4.87 -69.77
CA GLU A 1194 -43.45 5.78 -70.36
C GLU A 1194 -43.40 7.20 -69.76
N GLU A 1195 -43.41 8.23 -70.62
CA GLU A 1195 -43.23 9.64 -70.23
C GLU A 1195 -44.26 10.11 -69.19
N GLY A 1196 -45.51 9.62 -69.26
CA GLY A 1196 -46.54 9.92 -68.26
C GLY A 1196 -46.26 9.35 -66.86
N VAL A 1197 -45.46 8.28 -66.77
CA VAL A 1197 -45.02 7.68 -65.51
C VAL A 1197 -43.82 8.44 -64.96
N LEU A 1198 -42.84 8.76 -65.82
CA LEU A 1198 -41.70 9.59 -65.45
C LEU A 1198 -42.14 11.00 -65.02
N SER A 1199 -43.06 11.63 -65.74
CA SER A 1199 -43.65 12.92 -65.35
C SER A 1199 -44.33 12.86 -63.98
N ARG A 1200 -45.09 11.79 -63.71
CA ARG A 1200 -45.76 11.58 -62.41
C ARG A 1200 -44.76 11.33 -61.27
N ALA A 1201 -43.77 10.48 -61.48
CA ALA A 1201 -42.72 10.20 -60.52
C ALA A 1201 -41.87 11.45 -60.23
N LYS A 1202 -41.58 12.25 -61.25
CA LYS A 1202 -40.90 13.54 -61.10
C LYS A 1202 -41.74 14.51 -60.27
N ASN A 1203 -43.03 14.66 -60.58
CA ASN A 1203 -43.94 15.51 -59.80
C ASN A 1203 -44.02 15.07 -58.32
N TYR A 1204 -43.93 13.77 -58.03
CA TYR A 1204 -43.83 13.26 -56.67
C TYR A 1204 -42.48 13.61 -56.02
N ILE A 1205 -41.34 13.47 -56.71
CA ILE A 1205 -40.01 13.89 -56.22
C ILE A 1205 -39.98 15.40 -55.95
N ASP A 1206 -40.44 16.21 -56.90
CA ASP A 1206 -40.53 17.68 -56.79
C ASP A 1206 -41.47 18.10 -55.64
N SER A 1207 -42.42 17.24 -55.25
CA SER A 1207 -43.31 17.41 -54.08
C SER A 1207 -42.79 16.75 -52.78
N ASN A 1208 -41.52 16.31 -52.73
CA ASN A 1208 -40.92 15.58 -51.61
C ASN A 1208 -41.61 14.25 -51.20
N LYS A 1209 -42.32 13.59 -52.13
CA LYS A 1209 -43.03 12.31 -51.95
C LYS A 1209 -42.27 11.15 -52.59
N PHE A 1210 -41.12 10.83 -52.02
CA PHE A 1210 -40.14 9.91 -52.61
C PHE A 1210 -40.63 8.45 -52.67
N ILE A 1211 -41.30 7.93 -51.65
CA ILE A 1211 -41.78 6.54 -51.69
C ILE A 1211 -42.93 6.39 -52.70
N LEU A 1212 -43.82 7.38 -52.83
CA LEU A 1212 -44.83 7.37 -53.91
C LEU A 1212 -44.20 7.44 -55.30
N ALA A 1213 -43.12 8.21 -55.48
CA ALA A 1213 -42.33 8.19 -56.71
C ALA A 1213 -41.74 6.78 -56.96
N PHE A 1214 -41.07 6.18 -55.97
CA PHE A 1214 -40.50 4.84 -56.04
C PHE A 1214 -41.55 3.78 -56.44
N LEU A 1215 -42.71 3.78 -55.78
CA LEU A 1215 -43.82 2.86 -56.08
C LEU A 1215 -44.35 3.05 -57.50
N SER A 1216 -44.49 4.31 -57.96
CA SER A 1216 -44.96 4.60 -59.33
C SER A 1216 -44.01 4.12 -60.42
N LEU A 1217 -42.70 4.14 -60.16
CA LEU A 1217 -41.65 3.65 -61.07
C LEU A 1217 -41.51 2.12 -61.05
N LYS A 1218 -41.70 1.50 -59.88
CA LYS A 1218 -41.51 0.06 -59.71
C LYS A 1218 -42.71 -0.74 -60.23
N ASN A 1219 -43.93 -0.22 -60.11
CA ASN A 1219 -45.14 -0.91 -60.58
C ASN A 1219 -45.23 -1.05 -62.12
N THR A 1220 -44.44 -0.32 -62.90
CA THR A 1220 -44.42 -0.43 -64.37
C THR A 1220 -43.39 -1.41 -64.93
N THR A 1221 -42.46 -1.92 -64.11
CA THR A 1221 -41.39 -2.85 -64.55
C THR A 1221 -41.76 -4.34 -64.41
N THR A 1222 -43.05 -4.68 -64.25
CA THR A 1222 -43.53 -6.06 -64.08
C THR A 1222 -44.46 -6.55 -65.20
N LYS A 1223 -43.89 -6.85 -66.38
CA LYS A 1223 -44.50 -7.71 -67.42
C LYS A 1223 -43.42 -8.39 -68.28
N ASN A 1224 -43.71 -9.63 -68.70
CA ASN A 1224 -42.87 -10.58 -69.49
C ASN A 1224 -41.71 -11.23 -68.70
N ASN A 1225 -41.48 -12.57 -68.67
CA ASN A 1225 -42.10 -13.76 -69.29
C ASN A 1225 -41.93 -15.02 -68.37
N GLY A 1226 -42.66 -16.12 -68.60
CA GLY A 1226 -42.37 -17.49 -68.09
C GLY A 1226 -41.78 -18.40 -69.20
N LEU A 1227 -41.65 -19.75 -69.10
CA LEU A 1227 -42.04 -20.75 -68.07
C LEU A 1227 -41.49 -22.17 -68.48
N ALA A 1228 -40.69 -22.87 -67.63
CA ALA A 1228 -40.47 -24.32 -67.30
C ALA A 1228 -40.70 -25.48 -68.36
N PRO A 1229 -40.20 -26.78 -68.24
CA PRO A 1229 -39.73 -27.56 -67.04
C PRO A 1229 -38.63 -28.74 -67.11
N PHE A 1230 -38.16 -29.22 -65.92
CA PHE A 1230 -37.90 -30.63 -65.42
C PHE A 1230 -36.65 -31.58 -65.69
N MET A 1231 -36.03 -32.08 -64.57
CA MET A 1231 -35.26 -33.36 -64.25
C MET A 1231 -33.70 -33.33 -64.11
N GLY A 1232 -32.98 -34.14 -63.28
CA GLY A 1232 -33.30 -35.16 -62.22
C GLY A 1232 -32.08 -36.07 -61.75
N LEU A 1233 -32.16 -36.72 -60.54
CA LEU A 1233 -31.27 -37.79 -59.93
C LEU A 1233 -29.72 -37.54 -59.76
N ILE A 1234 -29.08 -37.36 -58.57
CA ILE A 1234 -28.70 -38.32 -57.46
C ILE A 1234 -27.75 -39.50 -57.88
N PRO A 1235 -26.62 -39.88 -57.19
CA PRO A 1235 -25.64 -39.18 -56.31
C PRO A 1235 -24.15 -39.71 -56.32
N ILE A 1236 -23.31 -39.17 -55.42
CA ILE A 1236 -22.21 -39.79 -54.58
C ILE A 1236 -21.40 -41.00 -55.10
N GLY A 1237 -20.06 -40.88 -55.11
CA GLY A 1237 -19.14 -42.03 -55.28
C GLY A 1237 -17.62 -41.88 -54.96
N VAL A 1238 -17.08 -40.68 -54.71
CA VAL A 1238 -15.60 -40.45 -54.65
C VAL A 1238 -15.08 -39.86 -53.30
N ILE A 1239 -15.96 -39.65 -52.33
CA ILE A 1239 -15.62 -39.03 -51.02
C ILE A 1239 -14.62 -39.85 -50.18
N VAL A 1240 -14.46 -41.16 -50.46
CA VAL A 1240 -13.67 -42.08 -49.62
C VAL A 1240 -12.15 -42.01 -49.85
N ILE A 1241 -11.67 -41.53 -51.01
CA ILE A 1241 -10.22 -41.59 -51.35
C ILE A 1241 -9.50 -40.23 -51.22
N LEU A 1242 -10.20 -39.10 -51.35
CA LEU A 1242 -9.61 -37.77 -51.18
C LEU A 1242 -9.25 -37.41 -49.72
N ALA A 1243 -9.70 -38.21 -48.75
CA ALA A 1243 -9.42 -38.02 -47.33
C ALA A 1243 -7.94 -38.22 -46.92
N LEU A 1244 -7.07 -38.78 -47.78
CA LEU A 1244 -5.75 -39.26 -47.35
C LEU A 1244 -4.50 -38.54 -47.91
N ILE A 1245 -4.58 -37.71 -48.96
CA ILE A 1245 -3.35 -37.19 -49.61
C ILE A 1245 -3.21 -35.65 -49.65
N LEU A 1246 -4.31 -34.88 -49.68
CA LEU A 1246 -4.22 -33.41 -49.80
C LEU A 1246 -4.28 -32.63 -48.47
N LYS A 1247 -4.11 -33.34 -47.34
CA LYS A 1247 -3.74 -32.77 -46.03
C LYS A 1247 -2.34 -32.11 -46.01
N LYS A 1248 -1.65 -32.00 -47.15
CA LYS A 1248 -0.26 -31.53 -47.23
C LYS A 1248 0.06 -30.51 -48.34
N ILE A 1249 -0.92 -30.08 -49.14
CA ILE A 1249 -0.74 -28.97 -50.11
C ILE A 1249 -1.47 -27.72 -49.59
N LEU A 1250 -1.05 -27.27 -48.41
CA LEU A 1250 -1.22 -25.89 -47.99
C LEU A 1250 -0.30 -25.00 -48.84
N LYS A 1251 -0.88 -24.16 -49.71
CA LYS A 1251 -0.54 -22.74 -49.92
C LYS A 1251 -1.03 -22.20 -51.27
N LYS A 1252 -1.67 -21.02 -51.19
CA LYS A 1252 -1.49 -19.90 -52.14
C LYS A 1252 -2.09 -20.06 -53.55
N LYS A 1253 -3.41 -19.96 -53.61
CA LYS A 1253 -4.28 -19.34 -54.65
C LYS A 1253 -5.73 -19.74 -54.30
N GLU A 1254 -6.72 -18.88 -54.17
CA GLU A 1254 -6.85 -17.49 -54.63
C GLU A 1254 -6.66 -17.34 -56.14
N SER A 1255 -7.30 -18.25 -56.89
CA SER A 1255 -7.65 -18.06 -58.31
C SER A 1255 -8.78 -19.02 -58.74
N GLU A 1256 -9.83 -19.14 -57.92
CA GLU A 1256 -11.12 -19.73 -58.32
C GLU A 1256 -12.30 -18.86 -57.85
N GLU A 1257 -12.01 -17.57 -57.68
CA GLU A 1257 -13.02 -16.55 -57.90
C GLU A 1257 -13.35 -16.54 -59.40
N ASN A 1258 -14.65 -16.57 -59.72
CA ASN A 1258 -15.24 -16.38 -61.04
C ASN A 1258 -15.08 -17.49 -62.11
N ASN A 1259 -16.12 -17.54 -62.94
CA ASN A 1259 -16.09 -17.93 -64.36
C ASN A 1259 -15.64 -19.38 -64.66
N ASN A 1260 -16.55 -20.32 -64.94
CA ASN A 1260 -17.58 -20.13 -65.98
C ASN A 1260 -18.70 -21.18 -65.85
N LYS A 1261 -19.97 -20.75 -65.85
CA LYS A 1261 -20.73 -20.48 -67.09
C LYS A 1261 -20.68 -21.66 -68.08
N LYS A 1262 -21.21 -22.81 -67.64
CA LYS A 1262 -21.56 -24.08 -68.33
C LYS A 1262 -21.70 -25.10 -67.18
N ILE A 1263 -22.86 -25.47 -66.65
CA ILE A 1263 -23.98 -26.19 -67.31
C ILE A 1263 -25.29 -25.89 -66.52
N VAL A 1264 -25.85 -24.68 -66.65
CA VAL A 1264 -27.31 -24.44 -66.54
C VAL A 1264 -27.76 -23.50 -67.69
N LEU A 1265 -27.09 -23.67 -68.82
CA LEU A 1265 -27.53 -23.20 -70.14
C LEU A 1265 -28.22 -24.36 -70.90
N GLN A 1266 -28.66 -25.38 -70.15
CA GLN A 1266 -29.37 -26.58 -70.63
C GLN A 1266 -30.56 -26.96 -69.72
N GLU A 1267 -31.04 -26.04 -68.88
CA GLU A 1267 -32.48 -25.87 -68.59
C GLU A 1267 -32.93 -24.56 -69.26
N TRP A 1268 -32.53 -24.36 -70.52
CA TRP A 1268 -32.75 -23.13 -71.32
C TRP A 1268 -33.68 -23.36 -72.52
N GLU A 1269 -34.28 -24.55 -72.61
CA GLU A 1269 -35.32 -24.91 -73.59
C GLU A 1269 -36.47 -25.67 -72.89
N ASN A 1270 -36.88 -25.12 -71.74
CA ASN A 1270 -38.02 -25.52 -70.92
C ASN A 1270 -38.15 -24.50 -69.76
#